data_AF-A0AA96YK57-F1
#
_entry.id   AF-A0AA96YK57-F1
#
_cell.length_a   1.000
_cell.length_b   1.000
_cell.length_c   1.000
_cell.angle_alpha   90.00
_cell.angle_beta   90.00
_cell.angle_gamma   90.00
#
_symmetry.space_group_name_H-M   'P 1'
#
loop_
_entity.id
_entity.type
_entity.pdbx_description
1 polymer ?
#
loop_
_entity_poly.entity_id
_entity_poly.type
_entity_poly.pdbx_seq_one_letter_code
_entity_poly.pdbx_strand_id
1 'polypeptide(L)'
;MENRYEEQNKPISSIKNQYDSNIKQQPLKIGLYANKGRVVVIDNNSPLLKNLSLDPTFSKEGKAAHELFSWLINKPRIIGETKKSYIASTLPESQFSGFKFHSKQGIFVESFNSPHEWIDGEVRAQAQLADLLLPSGEWHRHYSIVVLPESANDKQIELIRHWLELTGGSLLIVKDKQKKISASTQQLINELRPVEHIELASNTLENHNFQQIITLPPHTISSLKLTDELRKNSQYFSASIKNTNNNNILSSHDIPITETSSWQKIAHSIETDVNRMMVEHQLPAVKISYEKNTLKLVGENIIFRQFQLKQTKQVTSRYNEQKQIPQILPILVTENPDELPNQLVVGAITGKLPNIPHIKGYKILEQPKFGRLTLNNITNEWQYIANNAKFKTQSDQFDFIAILPNGQESQPISIQLQTENAPQHRIPGKRIFSVQNPVYHEPQRRYHPTPSDMQIHNIQLAQTHLQNMTDKHISLTANRWALLNLEITSISAAKSPDIEAIISNKERKILGRIRLTGPDHLPKILTALPRKPNVSAQDWHQQRFTAPLKGEWIQPDINIIITVNGKPIITEETNQYGVFSPNVTLDNHLIVHVDSHSLYQQGHGVYSSSPLSWGKEAATILPIGQFTLYSSPATVSHPSLTPYMTGTNNNAIPFIHPHYDNPKEIGNHTNAQVHWAYNNSQQYKIANNANSDYQYTAIEIFSSSFNNLLLGQASRNHGGGVHEPNVMFHEAFGHGLGLPHTNSQDHNNQPAYPYHPYDHGKKPAYNQSRQYYVTYHSPHTFRKQAIPTMLSYFVPFSSDAYDAFLPHADAYNQKIHQFLTKRVRWQSNKTKGLDIEDGGFAGDGFYQRWDQIRKQWVILTQQNYSKYYNRIQIEQFPHQRDVPIYWIQLQSAKMADNTLHPYSTITVDRTVGSLPANYHNLKTGTGRQFYIYHNYALTVTYSTPNGLLTEVLQIPHETSFNIADKGELVQFTIHELNRKKELGQLTSRYSNPNSLANRLLAKRDGYTLPPHLLLDNYWQGAPIFWAATEEGVVDFSTGKINIDKITSKSALCAKWVENGRLHQQYFSLSDPFGQDRQVDTSMNFIALNHLNTYKTGYLLENTIHHQMIETPLIADINIEQQIDISDLNLSNGQHSFWVTLVTSNEQKQIQEKVPVESWYFSVQQNQLTIKGTIDSTPGLKLDGILIHIDQHLQDHVAPKLIWLQQNNQNPTGQLAENIEFLDYNRPVVFNSGSVLPELISSIPEEEPSSFYSPTMSIPQHKQAAMLLYC
;
A
#
# COMPACT_ATOMS: atom_id res chain seq x y z
N MET A 1 -7.68 9.37 -40.06
CA MET A 1 -8.49 8.46 -39.15
C MET A 1 -8.72 7.10 -39.80
N GLU A 2 -8.18 6.73 -41.09
CA GLU A 2 -8.19 5.46 -41.86
C GLU A 2 -6.85 4.74 -41.73
N ASN A 3 -5.82 5.31 -40.91
CA ASN A 3 -4.49 4.69 -40.67
C ASN A 3 -4.36 4.23 -39.22
N ARG A 4 -5.46 4.36 -38.36
CA ARG A 4 -5.59 4.19 -36.90
C ARG A 4 -6.03 2.77 -36.55
N TYR A 5 -6.57 1.94 -37.53
CA TYR A 5 -7.05 0.56 -37.27
C TYR A 5 -6.01 -0.44 -37.78
N GLU A 6 -5.05 0.09 -38.64
CA GLU A 6 -3.99 -0.81 -39.16
C GLU A 6 -2.80 -0.85 -38.19
N GLU A 7 -2.69 0.16 -37.21
CA GLU A 7 -1.53 0.24 -36.30
C GLU A 7 -1.80 -0.54 -35.01
N GLN A 8 -3.14 -0.86 -34.70
CA GLN A 8 -3.59 -1.54 -33.47
C GLN A 8 -3.66 -3.05 -33.67
N ASN A 9 -3.45 -3.50 -35.01
CA ASN A 9 -3.56 -4.94 -35.35
C ASN A 9 -2.32 -5.38 -36.13
N LYS A 10 -1.16 -4.53 -35.87
CA LYS A 10 0.02 -4.89 -36.71
C LYS A 10 0.71 -6.13 -36.13
N PRO A 11 0.83 -7.17 -36.98
CA PRO A 11 1.53 -8.39 -36.56
C PRO A 11 2.90 -8.08 -35.93
N ILE A 12 3.23 -8.48 -34.70
CA ILE A 12 4.49 -8.39 -33.93
C ILE A 12 5.70 -8.48 -34.89
N SER A 13 5.55 -9.28 -36.06
CA SER A 13 6.63 -9.33 -37.08
C SER A 13 6.74 -8.00 -37.83
N SER A 14 5.61 -7.20 -37.74
CA SER A 14 5.56 -5.87 -38.42
C SER A 14 6.09 -4.78 -37.48
N ILE A 15 5.96 -4.93 -36.13
CA ILE A 15 6.46 -3.97 -35.12
C ILE A 15 7.95 -4.22 -34.89
N LYS A 16 8.33 -5.58 -34.81
CA LYS A 16 9.76 -5.93 -34.78
C LYS A 16 10.46 -5.51 -36.08
N ASN A 17 9.85 -5.77 -37.26
CA ASN A 17 10.43 -5.45 -38.59
C ASN A 17 10.42 -3.93 -38.83
N GLN A 18 9.39 -3.24 -38.23
CA GLN A 18 9.32 -1.76 -38.29
C GLN A 18 10.37 -1.13 -37.34
N TYR A 19 10.48 -1.74 -36.15
CA TYR A 19 11.56 -1.25 -35.27
C TYR A 19 12.93 -1.59 -35.87
N ASP A 20 13.08 -2.84 -36.44
CA ASP A 20 14.37 -3.25 -37.03
C ASP A 20 14.65 -2.48 -38.32
N SER A 21 13.51 -2.08 -39.08
CA SER A 21 13.63 -1.40 -40.39
C SER A 21 13.81 0.12 -40.18
N ASN A 22 13.27 0.72 -39.03
CA ASN A 22 13.25 2.18 -38.78
C ASN A 22 14.47 2.60 -37.95
N ILE A 23 15.29 1.62 -37.45
CA ILE A 23 16.38 2.03 -36.54
C ILE A 23 17.60 1.16 -36.85
N LYS A 24 18.25 1.31 -38.14
CA LYS A 24 19.46 0.62 -38.64
C LYS A 24 20.41 0.25 -37.50
N GLN A 25 20.11 -0.80 -36.51
CA GLN A 25 21.15 -1.63 -35.88
C GLN A 25 20.53 -2.42 -34.73
N GLN A 26 21.33 -3.58 -34.19
CA GLN A 26 21.57 -4.83 -33.46
C GLN A 26 20.26 -5.55 -33.11
N PRO A 27 20.05 -6.87 -33.54
CA PRO A 27 18.80 -7.65 -33.48
C PRO A 27 18.22 -7.66 -32.05
N LEU A 28 17.18 -6.79 -31.73
CA LEU A 28 16.30 -7.01 -30.57
C LEU A 28 15.90 -8.49 -30.45
N LYS A 29 16.44 -9.08 -29.32
CA LYS A 29 15.95 -10.47 -29.13
C LYS A 29 14.64 -10.48 -28.33
N ILE A 30 13.63 -10.94 -29.06
CA ILE A 30 12.29 -10.98 -28.42
C ILE A 30 11.86 -12.45 -28.33
N GLY A 31 11.38 -12.82 -27.14
CA GLY A 31 10.93 -14.22 -27.05
C GLY A 31 9.86 -14.37 -25.96
N LEU A 32 9.12 -15.49 -26.04
CA LEU A 32 8.11 -15.82 -25.01
C LEU A 32 8.66 -16.86 -24.04
N TYR A 33 8.44 -16.51 -22.77
CA TYR A 33 8.75 -17.51 -21.73
C TYR A 33 7.49 -18.22 -21.25
N ALA A 34 7.38 -19.63 -21.29
CA ALA A 34 6.26 -20.49 -20.84
C ALA A 34 4.95 -20.08 -21.51
N ASN A 35 4.81 -19.45 -22.75
CA ASN A 35 3.67 -19.21 -23.67
C ASN A 35 2.88 -17.97 -23.25
N LYS A 36 3.30 -17.22 -22.15
CA LYS A 36 2.51 -16.03 -21.77
C LYS A 36 3.44 -14.91 -21.34
N GLY A 37 4.81 -15.17 -20.83
CA GLY A 37 5.73 -14.09 -20.40
C GLY A 37 6.54 -13.54 -21.57
N ARG A 38 6.47 -12.13 -21.67
CA ARG A 38 7.20 -11.49 -22.80
C ARG A 38 8.58 -10.99 -22.32
N VAL A 39 9.59 -11.47 -23.14
CA VAL A 39 10.94 -11.08 -22.69
C VAL A 39 11.65 -10.40 -23.86
N VAL A 40 12.20 -9.16 -23.42
CA VAL A 40 12.97 -8.45 -24.45
C VAL A 40 14.39 -8.20 -23.90
N VAL A 41 15.35 -8.50 -24.90
CA VAL A 41 16.74 -8.26 -24.48
C VAL A 41 17.32 -7.13 -25.34
N ILE A 42 17.84 -6.11 -24.50
CA ILE A 42 18.39 -4.99 -25.30
C ILE A 42 19.77 -4.65 -24.76
N ASP A 43 20.56 -3.90 -25.67
CA ASP A 43 21.84 -3.35 -25.16
C ASP A 43 21.62 -2.02 -24.44
N ASN A 44 22.46 -1.78 -23.37
CA ASN A 44 22.30 -0.57 -22.53
C ASN A 44 22.36 0.70 -23.38
N ASN A 45 23.00 0.67 -24.60
CA ASN A 45 23.02 1.87 -25.48
C ASN A 45 22.05 1.71 -26.65
N SER A 46 21.09 0.89 -26.31
CA SER A 46 20.15 0.64 -27.41
C SER A 46 19.38 1.93 -27.72
N PRO A 47 19.26 2.24 -29.04
CA PRO A 47 18.50 3.42 -29.47
C PRO A 47 17.04 3.37 -28.96
N LEU A 48 16.60 2.13 -28.53
CA LEU A 48 15.22 1.99 -28.02
C LEU A 48 14.99 2.86 -26.78
N LEU A 49 15.98 2.84 -25.84
CA LEU A 49 15.80 3.63 -24.60
C LEU A 49 15.87 5.12 -24.90
N LYS A 50 16.76 5.50 -25.87
CA LYS A 50 16.83 6.92 -26.28
C LYS A 50 15.54 7.34 -27.02
N ASN A 51 14.98 6.45 -27.68
CA ASN A 51 13.78 6.79 -28.49
C ASN A 51 12.56 7.04 -27.59
N LEU A 52 12.64 6.44 -26.38
CA LEU A 52 11.51 6.68 -25.44
C LEU A 52 11.51 8.13 -24.96
N SER A 53 12.59 8.82 -25.29
CA SER A 53 12.65 10.26 -24.94
C SER A 53 12.09 11.13 -26.07
N LEU A 54 11.87 10.46 -27.17
CA LEU A 54 11.35 11.24 -28.32
C LEU A 54 9.82 11.27 -28.31
N ASP A 55 9.25 12.29 -28.80
CA ASP A 55 7.79 12.42 -28.91
C ASP A 55 7.22 11.41 -29.92
N PRO A 56 6.45 10.47 -29.36
CA PRO A 56 5.97 9.38 -30.22
C PRO A 56 4.94 9.88 -31.25
N THR A 57 4.59 11.16 -31.25
CA THR A 57 3.60 11.72 -32.22
C THR A 57 4.34 12.25 -33.46
N PHE A 58 5.54 12.60 -33.21
CA PHE A 58 6.19 13.31 -34.34
C PHE A 58 7.45 12.57 -34.78
N SER A 59 7.82 11.63 -33.91
CA SER A 59 9.06 10.90 -34.24
C SER A 59 8.74 9.44 -34.59
N LYS A 60 9.24 9.08 -35.83
CA LYS A 60 9.03 7.66 -36.24
C LYS A 60 9.70 6.70 -35.25
N GLU A 61 10.80 7.10 -34.74
CA GLU A 61 11.53 6.27 -33.74
C GLU A 61 10.81 6.27 -32.39
N GLY A 62 10.29 7.49 -32.00
CA GLY A 62 9.47 7.57 -30.77
C GLY A 62 8.19 6.75 -30.86
N LYS A 63 7.58 6.75 -32.02
CA LYS A 63 6.34 5.96 -32.23
C LYS A 63 6.64 4.47 -32.18
N ALA A 64 7.73 4.13 -32.77
CA ALA A 64 8.11 2.70 -32.75
C ALA A 64 8.40 2.23 -31.32
N ALA A 65 9.08 3.07 -30.54
CA ALA A 65 9.36 2.71 -29.13
C ALA A 65 8.05 2.60 -28.33
N HIS A 66 7.14 3.50 -28.53
CA HIS A 66 5.82 3.43 -27.86
C HIS A 66 5.09 2.14 -28.21
N GLU A 67 5.10 1.80 -29.42
CA GLU A 67 4.38 0.58 -29.85
C GLU A 67 5.01 -0.67 -29.24
N LEU A 68 6.32 -0.66 -29.17
CA LEU A 68 6.99 -1.82 -28.55
C LEU A 68 6.62 -1.93 -27.07
N PHE A 69 6.68 -0.86 -26.31
CA PHE A 69 6.34 -0.90 -24.87
C PHE A 69 4.84 -1.14 -24.68
N SER A 70 4.04 -0.70 -25.56
CA SER A 70 2.61 -1.08 -25.52
C SER A 70 2.41 -2.58 -25.71
N TRP A 71 3.22 -3.14 -26.53
CA TRP A 71 3.18 -4.61 -26.68
C TRP A 71 3.69 -5.30 -25.41
N LEU A 72 4.76 -4.84 -24.88
CA LEU A 72 5.32 -5.48 -23.66
C LEU A 72 4.31 -5.43 -22.51
N ILE A 73 3.41 -4.61 -22.63
CA ILE A 73 2.43 -4.43 -21.54
C ILE A 73 1.18 -5.27 -21.83
N ASN A 74 1.20 -5.83 -22.94
CA ASN A 74 0.14 -6.75 -23.38
C ASN A 74 -1.23 -6.10 -23.27
N LYS A 75 -1.21 -4.72 -23.34
CA LYS A 75 -2.43 -3.90 -23.40
C LYS A 75 -2.19 -2.72 -24.37
N PRO A 76 -2.91 -2.64 -25.47
CA PRO A 76 -2.65 -1.56 -26.44
C PRO A 76 -2.84 -0.18 -25.80
N ARG A 77 -1.60 0.61 -25.82
CA ARG A 77 -1.68 1.99 -25.29
C ARG A 77 -1.68 2.99 -26.44
N ILE A 78 -2.55 4.02 -26.21
CA ILE A 78 -2.56 5.10 -27.23
C ILE A 78 -1.54 6.17 -26.81
N ILE A 79 -0.85 6.66 -27.86
CA ILE A 79 0.15 7.72 -27.58
C ILE A 79 -0.53 8.89 -26.88
N GLY A 80 -0.05 9.22 -25.54
CA GLY A 80 -0.53 10.47 -24.89
C GLY A 80 -1.71 10.21 -23.98
N GLU A 81 -2.08 8.83 -23.79
CA GLU A 81 -3.17 8.46 -22.87
C GLU A 81 -2.75 8.76 -21.41
N THR A 82 -3.84 9.15 -20.57
CA THR A 82 -3.58 9.56 -19.17
C THR A 82 -3.20 8.35 -18.31
N LYS A 83 -3.47 7.19 -18.83
CA LYS A 83 -3.14 5.96 -18.08
C LYS A 83 -1.67 5.62 -18.30
N LYS A 84 -0.94 5.46 -17.05
CA LYS A 84 0.52 5.19 -17.14
C LYS A 84 0.79 3.69 -17.04
N SER A 85 1.77 3.29 -17.84
CA SER A 85 2.28 1.93 -17.68
C SER A 85 3.40 1.92 -16.62
N TYR A 86 3.10 1.07 -15.65
CA TYR A 86 4.06 1.09 -14.53
C TYR A 86 5.14 0.02 -14.75
N ILE A 87 6.36 0.46 -14.61
CA ILE A 87 7.52 -0.43 -14.90
C ILE A 87 8.40 -0.46 -13.65
N ALA A 88 8.70 -1.73 -13.30
CA ALA A 88 9.67 -1.87 -12.18
C ALA A 88 11.07 -2.16 -12.74
N SER A 89 12.00 -1.25 -12.28
CA SER A 89 13.35 -1.45 -12.85
C SER A 89 14.35 -1.68 -11.72
N THR A 90 15.23 -2.78 -11.90
CA THR A 90 16.31 -3.03 -10.91
C THR A 90 17.59 -2.36 -11.38
N LEU A 91 17.60 -1.61 -12.48
CA LEU A 91 18.82 -0.93 -12.97
C LEU A 91 18.99 0.41 -12.26
N PRO A 92 20.28 0.87 -12.15
CA PRO A 92 20.46 2.22 -11.60
C PRO A 92 19.69 3.28 -12.41
N GLU A 93 19.26 4.36 -11.55
CA GLU A 93 18.45 5.41 -12.18
C GLU A 93 19.14 5.98 -13.43
N SER A 94 20.37 6.08 -13.45
CA SER A 94 21.11 6.67 -14.58
C SER A 94 21.07 5.76 -15.81
N GLN A 95 20.71 4.53 -15.66
CA GLN A 95 20.78 3.57 -16.79
C GLN A 95 19.39 3.34 -17.40
N PHE A 96 18.40 3.51 -16.69
CA PHE A 96 17.07 3.25 -17.30
C PHE A 96 16.10 4.35 -16.85
N SER A 97 16.04 4.61 -15.54
CA SER A 97 15.09 5.63 -15.03
C SER A 97 15.67 7.04 -15.18
N GLY A 98 16.88 7.24 -15.33
CA GLY A 98 17.59 8.53 -15.50
C GLY A 98 17.40 9.07 -16.92
N PHE A 99 16.70 8.23 -17.84
CA PHE A 99 16.37 8.74 -19.19
C PHE A 99 15.10 9.58 -19.14
N LYS A 100 15.19 10.83 -19.49
CA LYS A 100 13.95 11.65 -19.54
C LYS A 100 12.98 11.11 -20.60
N PHE A 101 11.94 10.31 -20.04
CA PHE A 101 10.97 9.77 -21.02
C PHE A 101 9.96 10.86 -21.40
N HIS A 102 9.75 10.79 -22.67
CA HIS A 102 8.73 11.78 -23.10
C HIS A 102 7.36 11.46 -22.49
N SER A 103 6.63 12.43 -21.93
CA SER A 103 5.37 12.26 -21.18
C SER A 103 4.31 11.54 -22.02
N LYS A 104 4.37 11.63 -23.36
CA LYS A 104 3.34 11.00 -24.20
C LYS A 104 3.63 9.50 -24.42
N GLN A 105 4.73 9.11 -23.83
CA GLN A 105 5.01 7.66 -23.84
C GLN A 105 4.17 6.92 -22.80
N GLY A 106 3.63 7.62 -21.79
CA GLY A 106 2.69 7.05 -20.79
C GLY A 106 3.37 6.01 -19.91
N ILE A 107 4.71 6.16 -19.55
CA ILE A 107 5.44 5.13 -18.77
C ILE A 107 5.90 5.78 -17.46
N PHE A 108 5.63 4.98 -16.48
CA PHE A 108 6.18 5.34 -15.15
C PHE A 108 7.12 4.24 -14.68
N VAL A 109 8.35 4.69 -14.38
CA VAL A 109 9.34 3.65 -14.02
C VAL A 109 9.66 3.78 -12.52
N GLU A 110 9.36 2.66 -11.96
CA GLU A 110 9.85 2.54 -10.56
C GLU A 110 11.20 1.81 -10.52
N SER A 111 12.27 2.75 -10.22
CA SER A 111 13.62 2.14 -10.28
C SER A 111 14.12 1.84 -8.87
N PHE A 112 14.67 0.67 -8.88
CA PHE A 112 15.33 0.22 -7.64
C PHE A 112 16.84 0.44 -7.76
N ASN A 113 17.38 1.38 -6.77
CA ASN A 113 18.86 1.58 -6.80
C ASN A 113 19.53 0.82 -5.66
N SER A 114 19.93 -0.46 -6.01
CA SER A 114 20.79 -1.04 -4.95
C SER A 114 22.17 -0.38 -4.98
N PRO A 115 22.61 0.24 -3.78
CA PRO A 115 23.96 0.83 -3.77
C PRO A 115 25.05 -0.22 -4.09
N HIS A 116 24.58 -1.57 -4.30
CA HIS A 116 25.64 -2.57 -4.48
C HIS A 116 25.26 -3.49 -5.65
N GLU A 117 26.33 -4.02 -6.35
CA GLU A 117 26.11 -5.06 -7.37
C GLU A 117 25.69 -6.38 -6.73
N TRP A 118 24.64 -7.00 -7.23
CA TRP A 118 24.09 -8.24 -6.63
C TRP A 118 24.98 -9.44 -6.97
N ILE A 119 25.21 -10.29 -5.85
CA ILE A 119 26.03 -11.51 -6.10
C ILE A 119 25.11 -12.73 -6.21
N ASP A 120 25.53 -13.80 -6.92
CA ASP A 120 24.74 -15.05 -7.07
C ASP A 120 24.49 -15.70 -5.70
N GLY A 121 23.11 -16.04 -5.48
CA GLY A 121 22.78 -16.76 -4.22
C GLY A 121 22.30 -15.77 -3.14
N GLU A 122 22.41 -14.44 -3.64
CA GLU A 122 21.98 -13.45 -2.62
C GLU A 122 20.45 -13.34 -2.59
N VAL A 123 19.82 -13.61 -1.48
CA VAL A 123 18.34 -13.71 -1.38
C VAL A 123 17.74 -12.32 -1.18
N ARG A 124 18.58 -11.30 -0.83
CA ARG A 124 18.07 -9.94 -0.57
C ARG A 124 17.53 -9.29 -1.84
N ALA A 125 18.25 -9.52 -2.88
CA ALA A 125 17.81 -8.90 -4.16
C ALA A 125 16.45 -9.46 -4.60
N GLN A 126 16.21 -10.75 -4.36
CA GLN A 126 14.90 -11.37 -4.67
C GLN A 126 13.81 -10.86 -3.73
N ALA A 127 14.12 -10.79 -2.46
CA ALA A 127 13.11 -10.33 -1.47
C ALA A 127 12.69 -8.88 -1.75
N GLN A 128 13.67 -8.15 -2.25
CA GLN A 128 13.36 -6.73 -2.54
C GLN A 128 12.49 -6.63 -3.80
N LEU A 129 12.85 -7.37 -4.79
CA LEU A 129 12.03 -7.42 -6.01
C LEU A 129 10.65 -8.03 -5.73
N ALA A 130 10.53 -9.01 -4.82
CA ALA A 130 9.24 -9.65 -4.47
C ALA A 130 8.34 -8.66 -3.74
N ASP A 131 8.83 -7.88 -2.93
CA ASP A 131 8.02 -6.88 -2.23
C ASP A 131 7.33 -5.93 -3.22
N LEU A 132 8.06 -5.66 -4.21
CA LEU A 132 7.46 -4.75 -5.23
C LEU A 132 6.37 -5.46 -6.03
N LEU A 133 6.55 -6.74 -6.16
CA LEU A 133 5.63 -7.47 -7.06
C LEU A 133 4.46 -8.06 -6.29
N LEU A 134 4.43 -8.04 -4.81
CA LEU A 134 3.34 -8.60 -4.00
C LEU A 134 2.15 -7.64 -3.99
N PRO A 135 0.87 -8.14 -4.04
CA PRO A 135 -0.42 -7.42 -4.00
C PRO A 135 -0.47 -6.39 -2.87
N SER A 136 0.49 -6.35 -1.92
CA SER A 136 0.52 -5.46 -0.72
C SER A 136 1.50 -4.30 -0.96
N GLY A 137 2.09 -4.23 -2.17
CA GLY A 137 3.04 -3.11 -2.40
C GLY A 137 2.43 -2.07 -3.35
N GLU A 138 0.96 -2.11 -3.50
CA GLU A 138 0.05 -1.08 -4.03
C GLU A 138 -1.02 -1.75 -4.91
N TRP A 139 -1.88 -2.52 -4.25
CA TRP A 139 -2.99 -3.23 -4.92
C TRP A 139 -3.54 -2.43 -6.09
N HIS A 140 -3.11 -1.02 -6.24
CA HIS A 140 -3.69 -0.34 -7.42
C HIS A 140 -2.64 -0.23 -8.53
N ARG A 141 -1.28 -0.72 -8.31
CA ARG A 141 -0.25 -0.56 -9.36
C ARG A 141 0.23 -1.93 -9.85
N HIS A 142 -0.47 -2.54 -10.75
CA HIS A 142 -0.06 -3.80 -11.41
C HIS A 142 1.09 -3.53 -12.39
N TYR A 143 2.43 -3.96 -11.88
CA TYR A 143 3.55 -3.75 -12.83
C TYR A 143 3.45 -4.74 -14.00
N SER A 144 3.53 -4.13 -15.18
CA SER A 144 3.37 -4.95 -16.40
C SER A 144 4.73 -5.32 -17.00
N ILE A 145 5.79 -4.44 -16.49
CA ILE A 145 7.13 -4.74 -17.03
C ILE A 145 8.14 -4.68 -15.89
N VAL A 146 9.00 -5.74 -15.87
CA VAL A 146 10.14 -5.69 -14.92
C VAL A 146 11.43 -5.61 -15.74
N VAL A 147 12.29 -4.58 -15.27
CA VAL A 147 13.54 -4.40 -16.03
C VAL A 147 14.69 -4.94 -15.16
N LEU A 148 15.51 -5.89 -15.80
CA LEU A 148 16.65 -6.45 -15.05
C LEU A 148 17.93 -6.29 -15.89
N PRO A 149 19.07 -6.10 -15.12
CA PRO A 149 20.34 -6.13 -15.87
C PRO A 149 20.73 -7.57 -16.28
N GLU A 150 21.65 -7.72 -17.32
CA GLU A 150 22.08 -9.06 -17.77
C GLU A 150 22.86 -9.78 -16.66
N SER A 151 23.26 -9.02 -15.74
CA SER A 151 24.04 -9.63 -14.63
C SER A 151 23.13 -9.97 -13.44
N ALA A 152 21.77 -9.92 -13.69
CA ALA A 152 20.90 -10.25 -12.54
C ALA A 152 21.27 -11.61 -11.94
N ASN A 153 21.16 -11.70 -10.64
CA ASN A 153 21.62 -12.96 -10.00
C ASN A 153 20.56 -14.06 -10.10
N ASP A 154 20.87 -15.32 -9.59
CA ASP A 154 20.03 -16.52 -9.81
C ASP A 154 18.71 -16.43 -9.04
N LYS A 155 18.76 -15.80 -7.85
CA LYS A 155 17.51 -15.73 -7.06
C LYS A 155 16.54 -14.71 -7.66
N GLN A 156 16.99 -13.56 -8.24
CA GLN A 156 16.10 -12.60 -8.93
C GLN A 156 15.47 -13.23 -10.17
N ILE A 157 16.30 -13.99 -10.87
CA ILE A 157 15.80 -14.62 -12.12
C ILE A 157 14.79 -15.71 -11.77
N GLU A 158 15.01 -16.44 -10.67
CA GLU A 158 14.02 -17.48 -10.27
C GLU A 158 12.67 -16.84 -9.93
N LEU A 159 12.68 -15.76 -9.16
CA LEU A 159 11.42 -15.07 -8.82
C LEU A 159 10.73 -14.53 -10.09
N ILE A 160 11.53 -13.96 -11.02
CA ILE A 160 10.95 -13.37 -12.25
C ILE A 160 10.35 -14.48 -13.12
N ARG A 161 11.01 -15.58 -13.12
CA ARG A 161 10.41 -16.70 -13.88
C ARG A 161 9.02 -17.06 -13.34
N HIS A 162 9.06 -17.20 -12.02
CA HIS A 162 7.76 -17.53 -11.39
C HIS A 162 6.72 -16.44 -11.66
N TRP A 163 7.12 -15.19 -11.55
CA TRP A 163 6.18 -14.07 -11.76
C TRP A 163 5.70 -14.05 -13.21
N LEU A 164 6.66 -14.17 -14.23
CA LEU A 164 6.27 -14.22 -15.65
C LEU A 164 5.26 -15.35 -15.92
N GLU A 165 5.38 -16.52 -15.22
CA GLU A 165 4.46 -17.67 -15.45
C GLU A 165 3.10 -17.40 -14.81
N LEU A 166 3.16 -16.73 -13.74
CA LEU A 166 1.92 -16.54 -12.97
C LEU A 166 1.10 -15.39 -13.56
N THR A 167 1.87 -14.32 -14.06
CA THR A 167 1.10 -13.08 -14.36
C THR A 167 1.08 -12.85 -15.88
N GLY A 168 1.96 -13.52 -16.54
CA GLY A 168 2.06 -13.25 -17.99
C GLY A 168 2.73 -11.90 -18.24
N GLY A 169 3.32 -11.27 -17.20
CA GLY A 169 3.94 -9.94 -17.28
C GLY A 169 5.16 -9.96 -18.23
N SER A 170 5.84 -8.76 -18.39
CA SER A 170 6.93 -8.66 -19.39
C SER A 170 8.26 -8.36 -18.67
N LEU A 171 9.30 -8.97 -19.29
CA LEU A 171 10.64 -8.79 -18.71
C LEU A 171 11.54 -8.14 -19.78
N LEU A 172 12.14 -6.98 -19.34
CA LEU A 172 13.15 -6.35 -20.20
C LEU A 172 14.55 -6.54 -19.59
N ILE A 173 15.44 -7.25 -20.41
CA ILE A 173 16.82 -7.48 -19.93
C ILE A 173 17.75 -6.52 -20.68
N VAL A 174 18.51 -5.73 -19.82
CA VAL A 174 19.39 -4.74 -20.47
C VAL A 174 20.84 -5.24 -20.38
N LYS A 175 21.55 -5.31 -21.65
CA LYS A 175 22.93 -5.84 -21.69
C LYS A 175 23.92 -4.68 -21.61
N ASP A 176 24.82 -4.90 -20.74
CA ASP A 176 25.97 -3.94 -20.68
C ASP A 176 27.26 -4.63 -21.14
N LYS A 177 27.88 -4.03 -22.26
CA LYS A 177 29.04 -4.69 -22.92
C LYS A 177 30.20 -4.86 -21.95
N GLN A 178 30.13 -4.20 -20.84
CA GLN A 178 31.25 -4.28 -19.88
C GLN A 178 30.98 -5.32 -18.80
N LYS A 179 29.75 -5.93 -18.88
CA LYS A 179 29.41 -6.87 -17.78
C LYS A 179 29.07 -8.24 -18.36
N LYS A 180 29.55 -9.32 -17.58
CA LYS A 180 29.29 -10.69 -18.06
C LYS A 180 27.87 -11.13 -17.69
N ILE A 181 27.16 -11.77 -18.74
CA ILE A 181 25.80 -12.30 -18.50
C ILE A 181 25.86 -13.45 -17.48
N SER A 182 24.97 -13.32 -16.48
CA SER A 182 24.94 -14.43 -15.50
C SER A 182 24.37 -15.71 -16.12
N ALA A 183 24.82 -16.92 -15.54
CA ALA A 183 24.38 -18.23 -16.06
C ALA A 183 22.85 -18.36 -16.04
N SER A 184 22.23 -17.85 -14.94
CA SER A 184 20.76 -17.96 -14.80
C SER A 184 20.04 -17.09 -15.85
N THR A 185 20.56 -15.92 -16.08
CA THR A 185 19.95 -15.06 -17.11
C THR A 185 20.14 -15.67 -18.52
N GLN A 186 21.31 -16.21 -18.70
CA GLN A 186 21.55 -16.85 -20.01
C GLN A 186 20.63 -18.07 -20.20
N GLN A 187 20.45 -18.82 -19.17
CA GLN A 187 19.52 -19.96 -19.25
C GLN A 187 18.09 -19.49 -19.57
N LEU A 188 17.67 -18.43 -18.93
CA LEU A 188 16.31 -17.91 -19.22
C LEU A 188 16.22 -17.48 -20.69
N ILE A 189 17.31 -16.81 -21.17
CA ILE A 189 17.28 -16.34 -22.57
C ILE A 189 17.26 -17.55 -23.52
N ASN A 190 17.97 -18.63 -23.16
CA ASN A 190 18.01 -19.82 -24.03
C ASN A 190 16.67 -20.55 -24.05
N GLU A 191 15.83 -20.26 -23.09
CA GLU A 191 14.53 -20.96 -22.99
C GLU A 191 13.43 -20.21 -23.74
N LEU A 192 13.81 -19.09 -24.28
CA LEU A 192 12.76 -18.27 -24.90
C LEU A 192 12.34 -18.90 -26.23
N ARG A 193 11.03 -19.02 -26.33
CA ARG A 193 10.50 -19.49 -27.64
C ARG A 193 10.30 -18.30 -28.59
N PRO A 194 10.47 -18.46 -29.90
CA PRO A 194 10.27 -17.40 -30.89
C PRO A 194 8.78 -17.02 -30.99
N VAL A 195 8.53 -15.74 -31.05
CA VAL A 195 7.14 -15.21 -31.06
C VAL A 195 6.49 -15.56 -32.40
N GLU A 196 5.82 -16.88 -32.67
CA GLU A 196 5.02 -17.14 -33.89
C GLU A 196 3.58 -16.62 -33.72
N HIS A 197 3.02 -15.94 -34.81
CA HIS A 197 1.79 -15.27 -35.30
C HIS A 197 0.57 -15.67 -34.48
N ILE A 198 0.37 -15.09 -33.25
CA ILE A 198 -0.98 -15.26 -32.64
C ILE A 198 -1.73 -13.93 -32.74
N GLU A 199 -2.56 -13.70 -33.79
CA GLU A 199 -3.66 -12.74 -34.04
C GLU A 199 -4.51 -12.50 -32.78
N LEU A 200 -4.16 -11.48 -31.86
CA LEU A 200 -5.14 -11.09 -30.81
C LEU A 200 -5.74 -9.72 -31.15
N ALA A 201 -6.90 -9.61 -31.89
CA ALA A 201 -8.07 -8.72 -32.08
C ALA A 201 -8.69 -8.33 -30.74
N SER A 202 -8.52 -7.04 -30.27
CA SER A 202 -9.38 -5.84 -30.09
C SER A 202 -10.44 -6.10 -29.00
N ASN A 203 -10.10 -5.93 -27.72
CA ASN A 203 -11.23 -5.62 -26.81
C ASN A 203 -10.77 -4.65 -25.71
N THR A 204 -10.41 -3.43 -25.95
CA THR A 204 -9.96 -2.59 -24.80
C THR A 204 -11.08 -1.64 -24.39
N LEU A 205 -12.36 -1.95 -24.78
CA LEU A 205 -13.42 -1.26 -24.00
C LEU A 205 -14.52 -2.25 -23.63
N GLU A 206 -14.29 -3.55 -23.94
CA GLU A 206 -15.45 -4.48 -23.81
C GLU A 206 -15.26 -5.35 -22.57
N ASN A 207 -14.37 -4.84 -21.43
CA ASN A 207 -14.47 -5.79 -20.29
C ASN A 207 -13.96 -5.11 -19.02
N HIS A 208 -14.09 -3.65 -18.89
CA HIS A 208 -13.75 -3.20 -17.52
C HIS A 208 -14.59 -1.96 -17.18
N ASN A 209 -15.43 -1.91 -16.11
CA ASN A 209 -15.99 -0.70 -15.45
C ASN A 209 -14.97 0.44 -15.40
N PHE A 210 -15.14 1.50 -16.39
CA PHE A 210 -14.22 2.67 -16.42
C PHE A 210 -14.71 3.73 -15.41
N GLN A 211 -13.86 4.01 -14.35
CA GLN A 211 -14.15 5.11 -13.40
C GLN A 211 -12.97 6.08 -13.37
N GLN A 212 -13.42 7.40 -13.54
CA GLN A 212 -12.40 8.46 -13.38
C GLN A 212 -12.74 9.33 -12.15
N ILE A 213 -11.62 9.58 -11.28
CA ILE A 213 -11.84 10.43 -10.08
C ILE A 213 -11.11 11.77 -10.29
N ILE A 214 -11.93 12.81 -10.22
CA ILE A 214 -11.31 14.14 -10.26
C ILE A 214 -11.32 14.75 -8.85
N THR A 215 -9.96 14.95 -8.30
CA THR A 215 -9.88 15.54 -6.94
C THR A 215 -9.65 17.05 -7.05
N LEU A 216 -10.62 17.79 -6.33
CA LEU A 216 -10.51 19.25 -6.38
C LEU A 216 -9.62 19.74 -5.23
N PRO A 217 -9.02 21.00 -5.38
CA PRO A 217 -8.22 21.52 -4.27
C PRO A 217 -9.00 21.51 -2.95
N PRO A 218 -8.19 21.73 -1.81
CA PRO A 218 -8.84 21.68 -0.50
C PRO A 218 -10.14 22.51 -0.46
N HIS A 219 -11.07 22.02 0.28
CA HIS A 219 -12.44 22.59 0.32
C HIS A 219 -12.42 24.03 0.83
N THR A 220 -11.38 24.39 1.64
CA THR A 220 -11.37 25.78 2.16
C THR A 220 -11.07 26.78 1.04
N ILE A 221 -10.64 26.20 -0.21
CA ILE A 221 -10.29 27.22 -1.24
C ILE A 221 -10.99 26.88 -2.54
N SER A 222 -11.77 25.79 -2.70
CA SER A 222 -12.32 25.29 -3.99
C SER A 222 -13.74 25.82 -4.18
N SER A 223 -13.88 27.22 -4.13
CA SER A 223 -15.23 27.64 -4.60
C SER A 223 -15.31 27.60 -6.13
N LEU A 224 -16.26 26.74 -6.69
CA LEU A 224 -16.37 26.51 -8.16
C LEU A 224 -17.22 27.63 -8.79
N LYS A 225 -17.86 28.59 -7.96
CA LYS A 225 -18.67 29.66 -8.56
C LYS A 225 -17.96 31.02 -8.37
N LEU A 226 -18.00 31.72 -9.42
CA LEU A 226 -17.45 33.08 -9.32
C LEU A 226 -18.51 34.05 -8.79
N THR A 227 -18.58 34.28 -7.43
CA THR A 227 -19.63 35.10 -6.77
C THR A 227 -19.14 36.55 -6.60
N ASP A 228 -20.14 37.33 -6.28
CA ASP A 228 -19.78 38.74 -6.02
C ASP A 228 -18.84 38.84 -4.80
N GLU A 229 -19.05 38.04 -3.77
CA GLU A 229 -18.15 38.03 -2.61
C GLU A 229 -16.70 37.68 -3.01
N LEU A 230 -16.54 36.64 -3.88
CA LEU A 230 -15.19 36.27 -4.34
C LEU A 230 -14.55 37.43 -5.13
N ARG A 231 -15.39 38.10 -5.89
CA ARG A 231 -14.87 39.24 -6.69
C ARG A 231 -14.33 40.33 -5.76
N LYS A 232 -15.08 40.64 -4.68
CA LYS A 232 -14.68 41.75 -3.78
C LYS A 232 -13.41 41.39 -3.01
N ASN A 233 -13.24 40.09 -2.89
CA ASN A 233 -12.11 39.69 -2.02
C ASN A 233 -10.89 39.32 -2.86
N SER A 234 -10.98 39.36 -4.19
CA SER A 234 -9.85 38.97 -5.07
C SER A 234 -8.88 40.14 -5.23
N GLN A 235 -7.77 40.08 -4.52
CA GLN A 235 -6.80 41.20 -4.54
C GLN A 235 -5.59 40.85 -5.43
N TYR A 236 -5.30 39.57 -5.53
CA TYR A 236 -4.14 39.14 -6.33
C TYR A 236 -4.54 37.93 -7.18
N PHE A 237 -3.66 37.72 -8.37
CA PHE A 237 -3.84 36.45 -9.10
C PHE A 237 -2.47 35.83 -9.39
N SER A 238 -2.52 34.50 -9.45
CA SER A 238 -1.34 33.76 -9.91
C SER A 238 -1.73 32.78 -11.01
N ALA A 239 -0.75 32.59 -11.98
CA ALA A 239 -1.04 31.64 -13.06
C ALA A 239 0.25 30.95 -13.52
N SER A 240 0.01 29.72 -13.89
CA SER A 240 1.15 28.97 -14.44
C SER A 240 0.80 28.46 -15.84
N ILE A 241 1.77 28.71 -16.75
CA ILE A 241 1.51 28.35 -18.17
C ILE A 241 2.71 27.56 -18.68
N LYS A 242 2.32 26.54 -19.42
CA LYS A 242 3.37 25.74 -20.06
C LYS A 242 3.22 25.78 -21.59
N ASN A 243 4.35 25.47 -22.18
CA ASN A 243 4.15 25.28 -23.64
C ASN A 243 3.72 23.85 -23.95
N THR A 244 3.27 23.58 -25.21
CA THR A 244 2.71 22.26 -25.57
C THR A 244 3.78 21.17 -25.45
N ASN A 245 5.09 21.63 -25.26
CA ASN A 245 6.14 20.62 -24.96
C ASN A 245 6.32 20.42 -23.45
N ASN A 246 5.44 21.04 -22.65
CA ASN A 246 5.35 20.88 -21.18
C ASN A 246 6.50 21.58 -20.47
N ASN A 247 7.16 22.46 -21.17
CA ASN A 247 8.12 23.34 -20.48
C ASN A 247 7.41 24.55 -19.83
N ASN A 248 7.85 24.66 -18.53
CA ASN A 248 7.26 25.86 -17.86
C ASN A 248 7.73 27.16 -18.54
N ILE A 249 6.74 27.90 -19.05
CA ILE A 249 7.13 29.08 -19.87
C ILE A 249 6.82 30.35 -19.06
N LEU A 250 5.79 30.26 -18.20
CA LEU A 250 5.48 31.46 -17.40
C LEU A 250 4.85 31.02 -16.07
N SER A 251 5.54 31.55 -14.98
CA SER A 251 4.91 31.37 -13.64
C SER A 251 4.80 32.72 -12.94
N SER A 252 3.52 33.15 -12.88
CA SER A 252 3.28 34.43 -12.18
C SER A 252 2.73 34.17 -10.77
N HIS A 253 3.40 34.99 -9.89
CA HIS A 253 2.94 34.76 -8.50
C HIS A 253 2.54 36.10 -7.85
N ASP A 254 1.29 36.15 -7.28
CA ASP A 254 0.79 37.23 -6.42
C ASP A 254 0.79 38.56 -7.18
N ILE A 255 0.30 38.57 -8.48
CA ILE A 255 0.17 39.84 -9.23
C ILE A 255 -1.10 40.58 -8.78
N PRO A 256 -0.97 41.95 -8.45
CA PRO A 256 -2.14 42.70 -7.96
C PRO A 256 -3.17 42.90 -9.09
N ILE A 257 -4.45 42.80 -8.65
CA ILE A 257 -5.54 43.06 -9.62
C ILE A 257 -5.94 44.53 -9.49
N THR A 258 -5.87 45.26 -10.54
CA THR A 258 -5.97 46.73 -10.53
C THR A 258 -7.43 47.18 -10.51
N GLU A 259 -8.46 46.35 -11.05
CA GLU A 259 -9.89 46.71 -11.05
C GLU A 259 -10.73 45.50 -10.64
N THR A 260 -11.60 45.77 -9.59
CA THR A 260 -12.37 44.58 -9.12
C THR A 260 -13.86 44.92 -9.10
N SER A 261 -14.32 46.09 -9.81
CA SER A 261 -15.73 46.56 -9.74
C SER A 261 -16.68 45.56 -10.40
N SER A 262 -16.19 44.77 -11.38
CA SER A 262 -17.02 43.69 -11.99
C SER A 262 -16.10 42.55 -12.46
N TRP A 263 -16.65 41.34 -12.68
CA TRP A 263 -15.82 40.20 -13.16
C TRP A 263 -15.24 40.53 -14.55
N GLN A 264 -15.99 41.34 -15.37
CA GLN A 264 -15.43 41.72 -16.69
C GLN A 264 -14.17 42.56 -16.52
N LYS A 265 -14.21 43.42 -15.57
CA LYS A 265 -13.02 44.26 -15.35
C LYS A 265 -11.86 43.46 -14.76
N ILE A 266 -12.18 42.50 -13.82
CA ILE A 266 -11.11 41.62 -13.30
C ILE A 266 -10.48 40.84 -14.46
N ALA A 267 -11.36 40.25 -15.40
CA ALA A 267 -10.83 39.47 -16.54
C ALA A 267 -9.92 40.36 -17.41
N HIS A 268 -10.40 41.61 -17.61
CA HIS A 268 -9.60 42.52 -18.46
C HIS A 268 -8.25 42.84 -17.79
N SER A 269 -8.30 43.13 -16.46
CA SER A 269 -7.04 43.40 -15.73
C SER A 269 -6.07 42.23 -15.81
N ILE A 270 -6.53 41.00 -15.64
CA ILE A 270 -5.66 39.80 -15.67
C ILE A 270 -5.11 39.61 -17.09
N GLU A 271 -6.00 39.76 -18.08
CA GLU A 271 -5.55 39.60 -19.49
C GLU A 271 -4.42 40.57 -19.81
N THR A 272 -4.55 41.84 -19.40
CA THR A 272 -3.51 42.86 -19.70
C THR A 272 -2.17 42.47 -19.06
N ASP A 273 -2.23 42.05 -17.80
CA ASP A 273 -0.97 41.74 -17.10
C ASP A 273 -0.34 40.44 -17.65
N VAL A 274 -1.18 39.44 -17.91
CA VAL A 274 -0.62 38.18 -18.45
C VAL A 274 0.00 38.46 -19.83
N ASN A 275 -0.68 39.25 -20.72
CA ASN A 275 -0.15 39.49 -22.09
C ASN A 275 1.12 40.35 -22.03
N ARG A 276 1.15 41.25 -21.02
CA ARG A 276 2.44 41.95 -20.82
C ARG A 276 3.58 40.97 -20.54
N MET A 277 3.30 39.96 -19.71
CA MET A 277 4.34 38.95 -19.39
C MET A 277 4.60 38.03 -20.60
N MET A 278 3.51 37.71 -21.36
CA MET A 278 3.66 36.85 -22.56
C MET A 278 4.58 37.53 -23.58
N VAL A 279 4.48 38.90 -23.74
CA VAL A 279 5.32 39.64 -24.70
C VAL A 279 6.79 39.58 -24.26
N GLU A 280 7.06 39.70 -22.95
CA GLU A 280 8.44 39.63 -22.44
C GLU A 280 9.09 38.28 -22.77
N HIS A 281 8.26 37.27 -22.98
CA HIS A 281 8.83 35.93 -23.23
C HIS A 281 8.61 35.52 -24.68
N GLN A 282 8.22 36.52 -25.58
CA GLN A 282 8.00 36.34 -27.04
C GLN A 282 6.97 35.24 -27.31
N LEU A 283 5.86 35.28 -26.55
CA LEU A 283 4.78 34.29 -26.72
C LEU A 283 3.52 35.00 -27.22
N PRO A 284 2.63 34.16 -27.98
CA PRO A 284 1.38 34.76 -28.48
C PRO A 284 0.45 35.21 -27.34
N ALA A 285 -0.31 36.26 -27.71
CA ALA A 285 -1.20 36.86 -26.67
C ALA A 285 -2.32 35.87 -26.30
N VAL A 286 -2.76 36.05 -25.08
CA VAL A 286 -3.90 35.20 -24.62
C VAL A 286 -5.15 36.08 -24.51
N LYS A 287 -6.26 35.36 -24.62
CA LYS A 287 -7.54 36.06 -24.42
C LYS A 287 -8.25 35.54 -23.15
N ILE A 288 -8.67 36.59 -22.33
CA ILE A 288 -9.42 36.19 -21.12
C ILE A 288 -10.76 36.94 -21.12
N SER A 289 -11.83 36.07 -21.02
CA SER A 289 -13.17 36.72 -21.05
C SER A 289 -14.06 36.11 -19.97
N TYR A 290 -14.94 36.97 -19.55
CA TYR A 290 -15.95 36.47 -18.58
C TYR A 290 -17.31 36.38 -19.28
N GLU A 291 -17.82 35.07 -19.35
CA GLU A 291 -19.19 34.85 -19.89
C GLU A 291 -19.86 33.69 -19.16
N LYS A 292 -21.17 33.89 -18.89
CA LYS A 292 -21.99 32.81 -18.29
C LYS A 292 -21.39 32.33 -16.96
N ASN A 293 -20.86 33.39 -16.21
CA ASN A 293 -20.37 33.13 -14.83
C ASN A 293 -19.10 32.27 -14.84
N THR A 294 -18.39 32.30 -15.94
CA THR A 294 -17.09 31.61 -15.99
C THR A 294 -16.05 32.56 -16.60
N LEU A 295 -14.80 32.33 -16.15
CA LEU A 295 -13.66 32.99 -16.83
C LEU A 295 -13.01 32.02 -17.81
N LYS A 296 -12.96 32.50 -19.03
CA LYS A 296 -12.38 31.62 -20.07
C LYS A 296 -11.02 32.18 -20.50
N LEU A 297 -10.02 31.35 -20.25
CA LEU A 297 -8.65 31.72 -20.66
C LEU A 297 -8.25 30.92 -21.90
N VAL A 298 -7.94 31.71 -23.00
CA VAL A 298 -7.69 31.03 -24.28
C VAL A 298 -6.36 31.54 -24.83
N GLY A 299 -5.60 30.47 -25.18
CA GLY A 299 -4.29 30.84 -25.77
C GLY A 299 -3.89 29.83 -26.83
N GLU A 300 -2.94 30.34 -27.74
CA GLU A 300 -2.50 29.45 -28.85
C GLU A 300 -1.18 28.77 -28.49
N ASN A 301 -1.19 27.37 -28.56
CA ASN A 301 0.01 26.53 -28.35
C ASN A 301 0.55 26.64 -26.93
N ILE A 302 -0.42 26.87 -26.01
CA ILE A 302 0.05 26.89 -24.61
C ILE A 302 -0.89 26.01 -23.78
N ILE A 303 -0.42 25.70 -22.61
CA ILE A 303 -1.24 24.94 -21.64
C ILE A 303 -1.29 25.75 -20.34
N PHE A 304 -2.59 26.10 -20.01
CA PHE A 304 -2.75 26.72 -18.67
C PHE A 304 -2.79 25.63 -17.59
N ARG A 305 -1.76 25.62 -16.79
CA ARG A 305 -1.68 24.52 -15.80
C ARG A 305 -2.51 24.85 -14.55
N GLN A 306 -2.39 26.10 -14.21
CA GLN A 306 -3.07 26.45 -12.93
C GLN A 306 -3.36 27.95 -12.90
N PHE A 307 -4.51 28.25 -12.23
CA PHE A 307 -4.88 29.66 -12.01
C PHE A 307 -5.44 29.82 -10.59
N GLN A 308 -4.99 31.07 -9.99
CA GLN A 308 -5.44 31.30 -8.60
C GLN A 308 -5.91 32.75 -8.44
N LEU A 309 -6.97 32.84 -7.61
CA LEU A 309 -7.25 34.17 -7.04
C LEU A 309 -6.88 34.18 -5.55
N LYS A 310 -6.37 35.45 -5.17
CA LYS A 310 -5.80 35.42 -3.80
C LYS A 310 -6.17 36.72 -3.08
N GLN A 311 -6.03 36.58 -1.67
CA GLN A 311 -6.28 37.78 -0.84
C GLN A 311 -5.31 37.79 0.34
N THR A 312 -5.14 38.98 0.85
CA THR A 312 -4.32 39.07 2.08
C THR A 312 -5.20 38.88 3.32
N LYS A 313 -4.77 37.86 4.18
CA LYS A 313 -5.50 37.62 5.45
C LYS A 313 -4.51 37.62 6.62
N GLN A 314 -5.19 37.99 7.83
CA GLN A 314 -4.34 37.95 9.04
C GLN A 314 -4.33 36.54 9.65
N VAL A 315 -3.04 36.05 9.87
CA VAL A 315 -2.95 34.67 10.42
C VAL A 315 -2.27 34.76 11.81
N THR A 316 -2.73 33.80 12.64
CA THR A 316 -2.12 33.78 13.99
C THR A 316 -0.80 32.98 13.96
N SER A 317 0.26 33.71 14.41
CA SER A 317 1.58 33.03 14.42
C SER A 317 1.60 31.89 15.44
N ARG A 318 2.51 30.81 15.10
CA ARG A 318 2.58 29.57 15.91
C ARG A 318 3.63 29.73 17.01
N TYR A 319 4.48 30.93 17.12
CA TYR A 319 5.57 30.93 18.11
C TYR A 319 5.58 32.27 18.86
N ASN A 320 5.89 32.32 20.26
CA ASN A 320 6.41 33.17 21.36
C ASN A 320 5.73 34.53 21.39
N GLU A 321 4.29 34.66 20.78
CA GLU A 321 3.38 35.79 21.10
C GLU A 321 2.26 35.83 20.06
N GLN A 322 1.33 34.80 19.97
CA GLN A 322 0.12 34.83 19.10
C GLN A 322 -0.02 36.18 18.39
N LYS A 323 1.00 36.68 17.68
CA LYS A 323 0.92 37.93 16.90
C LYS A 323 0.24 37.65 15.54
N GLN A 324 -0.61 38.60 15.14
CA GLN A 324 -1.27 38.49 13.82
C GLN A 324 -0.36 39.04 12.72
N ILE A 325 -0.12 38.12 11.72
CA ILE A 325 0.78 38.51 10.62
C ILE A 325 0.01 38.35 9.30
N PRO A 326 0.18 39.38 8.34
CA PRO A 326 -0.50 39.27 7.04
C PRO A 326 0.15 38.20 6.15
N GLN A 327 -0.73 37.37 5.50
CA GLN A 327 -0.26 36.35 4.54
C GLN A 327 -1.17 36.37 3.30
N ILE A 328 -0.53 36.28 2.09
CA ILE A 328 -1.33 36.18 0.85
C ILE A 328 -1.76 34.73 0.63
N LEU A 329 -3.13 34.48 0.67
CA LEU A 329 -3.63 33.10 0.62
C LEU A 329 -4.64 32.94 -0.53
N PRO A 330 -4.60 31.67 -1.12
CA PRO A 330 -5.56 31.44 -2.20
C PRO A 330 -7.01 31.38 -1.68
N ILE A 331 -7.85 32.00 -2.49
CA ILE A 331 -9.29 31.90 -2.12
C ILE A 331 -10.06 31.15 -3.22
N LEU A 332 -9.34 30.92 -4.47
CA LEU A 332 -9.86 30.08 -5.56
C LEU A 332 -8.67 29.50 -6.35
N VAL A 333 -8.89 28.09 -6.52
CA VAL A 333 -7.81 27.46 -7.34
C VAL A 333 -8.48 26.60 -8.41
N THR A 334 -7.95 26.89 -9.65
CA THR A 334 -8.40 26.03 -10.76
C THR A 334 -7.19 25.36 -11.40
N GLU A 335 -7.38 23.96 -11.42
CA GLU A 335 -6.23 23.23 -12.01
C GLU A 335 -6.69 22.52 -13.30
N ASN A 336 -5.71 22.41 -14.20
CA ASN A 336 -5.95 21.65 -15.45
C ASN A 336 -5.20 20.30 -15.37
N PRO A 337 -5.83 19.42 -14.66
CA PRO A 337 -5.14 18.16 -14.34
C PRO A 337 -4.84 17.33 -15.61
N ASP A 338 -5.65 17.60 -16.74
CA ASP A 338 -5.44 16.80 -17.97
C ASP A 338 -4.58 17.55 -18.97
N GLU A 339 -4.10 18.76 -18.47
CA GLU A 339 -3.22 19.63 -19.29
C GLU A 339 -3.79 19.81 -20.71
N LEU A 340 -5.11 19.97 -20.73
CA LEU A 340 -5.70 20.27 -22.06
C LEU A 340 -5.15 21.60 -22.61
N PRO A 341 -4.78 21.56 -23.95
CA PRO A 341 -4.13 22.73 -24.53
C PRO A 341 -5.13 23.85 -24.85
N ASN A 342 -4.66 25.10 -24.66
CA ASN A 342 -5.17 26.32 -25.34
C ASN A 342 -6.36 26.90 -24.58
N GLN A 343 -6.83 26.04 -23.52
CA GLN A 343 -7.98 26.70 -22.86
C GLN A 343 -8.08 26.20 -21.42
N LEU A 344 -8.40 27.15 -20.50
CA LEU A 344 -8.77 26.81 -19.12
C LEU A 344 -10.02 27.62 -18.71
N VAL A 345 -10.97 26.77 -18.16
CA VAL A 345 -12.21 27.47 -17.74
C VAL A 345 -12.24 27.53 -16.21
N VAL A 346 -12.34 28.85 -15.69
CA VAL A 346 -12.49 29.05 -14.23
C VAL A 346 -13.97 29.26 -13.88
N GLY A 347 -14.36 28.43 -12.80
CA GLY A 347 -15.80 28.51 -12.45
C GLY A 347 -16.57 27.30 -12.96
N ALA A 348 -15.85 26.37 -13.71
CA ALA A 348 -16.43 25.07 -14.15
C ALA A 348 -15.33 24.02 -14.20
N ILE A 349 -15.87 22.75 -14.01
CA ILE A 349 -14.92 21.64 -14.23
C ILE A 349 -15.13 21.05 -15.64
N THR A 350 -13.96 20.97 -16.29
CA THR A 350 -14.13 20.48 -17.68
C THR A 350 -13.23 19.26 -17.90
N GLY A 351 -13.66 18.43 -18.81
CA GLY A 351 -12.86 17.23 -19.15
C GLY A 351 -13.18 16.78 -20.58
N LYS A 352 -12.31 15.80 -20.96
CA LYS A 352 -12.57 15.26 -22.32
C LYS A 352 -12.63 13.74 -22.27
N LEU A 353 -13.74 13.15 -22.86
CA LEU A 353 -13.85 11.68 -22.92
C LEU A 353 -12.95 11.12 -24.02
N PRO A 354 -12.56 9.76 -23.90
CA PRO A 354 -11.63 9.16 -24.87
C PRO A 354 -12.17 9.22 -26.31
N ASN A 355 -11.26 9.68 -27.21
CA ASN A 355 -11.64 9.76 -28.65
C ASN A 355 -11.12 8.54 -29.41
N ILE A 356 -11.91 7.33 -29.33
CA ILE A 356 -11.50 6.06 -29.98
C ILE A 356 -12.29 5.92 -31.29
N PRO A 357 -11.59 5.55 -32.46
CA PRO A 357 -12.18 5.49 -33.81
C PRO A 357 -13.42 4.59 -33.87
N HIS A 358 -13.69 3.71 -32.86
CA HIS A 358 -14.86 2.81 -32.94
C HIS A 358 -15.98 3.30 -32.01
N ILE A 359 -15.86 4.58 -31.60
CA ILE A 359 -16.94 5.18 -30.80
C ILE A 359 -17.57 6.30 -31.65
N LYS A 360 -18.86 6.06 -31.98
CA LYS A 360 -19.64 7.05 -32.76
C LYS A 360 -19.94 8.30 -31.92
N GLY A 361 -20.06 8.12 -30.62
CA GLY A 361 -20.38 9.30 -29.78
C GLY A 361 -20.72 8.86 -28.34
N TYR A 362 -20.92 9.85 -27.49
CA TYR A 362 -21.23 9.53 -26.07
C TYR A 362 -22.59 10.12 -25.70
N LYS A 363 -23.11 9.40 -24.71
CA LYS A 363 -24.41 9.90 -24.19
C LYS A 363 -24.35 9.94 -22.66
N ILE A 364 -25.07 11.04 -22.19
CA ILE A 364 -25.12 11.15 -20.71
C ILE A 364 -26.19 10.19 -20.18
N LEU A 365 -25.79 9.36 -19.25
CA LEU A 365 -26.72 8.35 -18.68
C LEU A 365 -27.48 8.93 -17.50
N GLU A 366 -26.70 9.73 -16.70
CA GLU A 366 -27.37 10.33 -15.52
C GLU A 366 -26.76 11.71 -15.24
N GLN A 367 -27.77 12.69 -15.03
CA GLN A 367 -27.25 14.03 -14.66
C GLN A 367 -26.71 14.02 -13.21
N PRO A 368 -25.69 14.90 -13.08
CA PRO A 368 -25.24 15.00 -11.68
C PRO A 368 -26.33 15.57 -10.76
N LYS A 369 -26.21 15.21 -9.51
CA LYS A 369 -27.29 15.61 -8.57
C LYS A 369 -27.05 17.02 -8.03
N PHE A 370 -25.79 17.48 -8.11
CA PHE A 370 -25.53 18.79 -7.45
C PHE A 370 -24.96 19.77 -8.47
N GLY A 371 -25.22 19.50 -9.73
CA GLY A 371 -24.76 20.44 -10.78
C GLY A 371 -25.39 20.07 -12.12
N ARG A 372 -24.86 20.82 -13.10
CA ARG A 372 -25.35 20.57 -14.48
C ARG A 372 -24.17 20.15 -15.37
N LEU A 373 -24.51 19.07 -16.15
CA LEU A 373 -23.44 18.54 -17.02
C LEU A 373 -23.85 18.72 -18.49
N THR A 374 -22.89 19.35 -19.22
CA THR A 374 -23.13 19.43 -20.68
C THR A 374 -22.03 18.68 -21.43
N LEU A 375 -22.43 18.05 -22.57
CA LEU A 375 -21.48 17.26 -23.38
C LEU A 375 -21.53 17.77 -24.83
N ASN A 376 -20.31 18.21 -25.26
CA ASN A 376 -20.18 18.51 -26.70
C ASN A 376 -19.91 17.25 -27.53
N ASN A 377 -20.83 16.89 -28.34
CA ASN A 377 -20.80 15.57 -29.03
C ASN A 377 -19.85 15.60 -30.22
N ILE A 378 -19.33 16.79 -30.49
CA ILE A 378 -18.37 16.88 -31.63
C ILE A 378 -16.94 16.78 -31.09
N THR A 379 -16.73 17.45 -29.97
CA THR A 379 -15.33 17.45 -29.46
C THR A 379 -15.18 16.45 -28.32
N ASN A 380 -16.35 15.87 -27.82
CA ASN A 380 -16.37 14.93 -26.68
C ASN A 380 -15.89 15.60 -25.39
N GLU A 381 -15.97 16.89 -25.35
CA GLU A 381 -15.64 17.64 -24.11
C GLU A 381 -16.90 17.81 -23.24
N TRP A 382 -16.67 17.63 -22.00
CA TRP A 382 -17.83 17.83 -21.11
C TRP A 382 -17.50 18.92 -20.09
N GLN A 383 -18.66 19.57 -19.65
CA GLN A 383 -18.49 20.65 -18.67
C GLN A 383 -19.51 20.50 -17.54
N TYR A 384 -18.90 20.56 -16.33
CA TYR A 384 -19.75 20.45 -15.13
C TYR A 384 -19.76 21.78 -14.40
N ILE A 385 -21.02 22.29 -14.15
CA ILE A 385 -21.17 23.53 -13.38
C ILE A 385 -21.97 23.23 -12.09
N ALA A 386 -21.32 23.53 -10.98
CA ALA A 386 -21.95 23.16 -9.68
C ALA A 386 -23.09 24.13 -9.36
N ASN A 387 -24.25 23.55 -8.72
CA ASN A 387 -25.32 24.40 -8.14
C ASN A 387 -25.01 24.70 -6.67
N ASN A 388 -24.39 25.80 -6.20
CA ASN A 388 -23.67 26.12 -4.93
C ASN A 388 -24.62 26.11 -3.73
N ALA A 389 -25.98 26.37 -3.85
CA ALA A 389 -26.80 26.20 -2.63
C ALA A 389 -26.96 24.72 -2.27
N LYS A 390 -26.51 23.73 -3.22
CA LYS A 390 -26.83 22.28 -3.05
C LYS A 390 -25.55 21.45 -3.11
N PHE A 391 -24.32 22.07 -3.59
CA PHE A 391 -23.09 21.23 -3.64
C PHE A 391 -22.41 21.27 -2.27
N LYS A 392 -23.25 21.39 -1.16
CA LYS A 392 -22.75 21.26 0.22
C LYS A 392 -22.21 19.87 0.50
N THR A 393 -22.50 18.88 -0.62
CA THR A 393 -22.04 17.49 -0.43
C THR A 393 -20.71 17.28 -1.18
N GLN A 394 -19.66 17.23 -0.59
CA GLN A 394 -18.19 17.25 -0.77
C GLN A 394 -17.73 16.11 -1.67
N SER A 395 -18.85 15.67 -2.79
CA SER A 395 -18.54 14.78 -3.91
C SER A 395 -19.79 14.58 -4.77
N ASP A 396 -19.65 14.54 -6.12
CA ASP A 396 -20.74 14.24 -7.08
C ASP A 396 -20.25 13.22 -8.12
N GLN A 397 -21.28 12.56 -8.69
CA GLN A 397 -20.91 11.59 -9.74
C GLN A 397 -21.88 11.69 -10.92
N PHE A 398 -21.26 11.43 -12.10
CA PHE A 398 -22.16 11.31 -13.27
C PHE A 398 -21.57 10.31 -14.26
N ASP A 399 -22.49 9.77 -15.12
CA ASP A 399 -22.08 8.59 -15.92
C ASP A 399 -22.41 8.85 -17.39
N PHE A 400 -21.44 8.23 -18.26
CA PHE A 400 -21.63 8.29 -19.71
C PHE A 400 -21.70 6.87 -20.29
N ILE A 401 -22.22 6.81 -21.50
CA ILE A 401 -22.10 5.54 -22.25
C ILE A 401 -21.58 5.87 -23.66
N ALA A 402 -20.65 4.94 -24.02
CA ALA A 402 -20.16 5.13 -25.41
C ALA A 402 -21.05 4.39 -26.42
N ILE A 403 -21.26 5.12 -27.54
CA ILE A 403 -22.08 4.51 -28.61
C ILE A 403 -21.14 4.04 -29.72
N LEU A 404 -21.29 2.66 -29.93
CA LEU A 404 -20.43 2.11 -31.01
C LEU A 404 -21.09 2.30 -32.38
N PRO A 405 -20.24 2.25 -33.51
CA PRO A 405 -20.74 2.54 -34.86
C PRO A 405 -21.94 1.65 -35.23
N ASN A 406 -22.06 0.52 -34.57
CA ASN A 406 -23.18 -0.39 -34.89
C ASN A 406 -24.38 -0.15 -33.98
N GLY A 407 -24.31 0.96 -33.14
CA GLY A 407 -25.49 1.32 -32.30
C GLY A 407 -25.46 0.64 -30.93
N GLN A 408 -24.44 -0.25 -30.66
CA GLN A 408 -24.34 -0.95 -29.36
C GLN A 408 -23.73 0.01 -28.32
N GLU A 409 -24.24 -0.20 -27.02
CA GLU A 409 -23.78 0.70 -25.94
C GLU A 409 -22.72 -0.02 -25.07
N SER A 410 -21.74 0.84 -24.65
CA SER A 410 -20.70 0.26 -23.78
C SER A 410 -21.19 0.20 -22.34
N GLN A 411 -20.37 -0.46 -21.50
CA GLN A 411 -20.60 -0.28 -20.05
C GLN A 411 -20.41 1.19 -19.64
N PRO A 412 -21.13 1.60 -18.50
CA PRO A 412 -21.06 3.02 -18.11
C PRO A 412 -19.63 3.45 -17.76
N ILE A 413 -19.33 4.70 -18.31
CA ILE A 413 -18.12 5.42 -17.86
C ILE A 413 -18.50 6.43 -16.76
N SER A 414 -17.84 6.25 -15.56
CA SER A 414 -18.29 7.09 -14.42
C SER A 414 -17.19 8.10 -14.06
N ILE A 415 -17.66 9.37 -13.91
CA ILE A 415 -16.76 10.41 -13.38
C ILE A 415 -17.23 10.81 -11.97
N GLN A 416 -16.24 10.76 -11.04
CA GLN A 416 -16.56 11.16 -9.66
C GLN A 416 -15.77 12.43 -9.31
N LEU A 417 -16.58 13.38 -8.74
CA LEU A 417 -15.92 14.60 -8.25
C LEU A 417 -15.82 14.59 -6.73
N GLN A 418 -14.60 14.97 -6.28
CA GLN A 418 -14.48 14.93 -4.81
C GLN A 418 -13.52 16.02 -4.35
N THR A 419 -13.80 16.62 -3.16
CA THR A 419 -12.91 17.66 -2.58
C THR A 419 -12.11 17.08 -1.40
N GLU A 420 -12.68 15.96 -0.81
CA GLU A 420 -11.91 15.23 0.22
C GLU A 420 -11.35 13.93 -0.36
N ASN A 421 -10.24 13.58 0.28
CA ASN A 421 -9.68 12.29 -0.20
C ASN A 421 -10.34 11.11 0.51
N ALA A 422 -10.67 10.08 -0.34
CA ALA A 422 -11.14 8.83 0.31
C ALA A 422 -10.02 8.23 1.17
N PRO A 423 -10.58 7.44 2.26
CA PRO A 423 -9.52 6.79 3.05
C PRO A 423 -8.53 6.03 2.15
N GLN A 424 -7.27 6.33 2.46
CA GLN A 424 -6.22 5.62 1.70
C GLN A 424 -5.96 4.23 2.27
N HIS A 425 -6.08 3.26 1.38
CA HIS A 425 -5.75 1.90 1.86
C HIS A 425 -4.24 1.67 1.85
N ARG A 426 -3.71 1.48 3.19
CA ARG A 426 -2.24 1.37 3.32
C ARG A 426 -1.88 0.22 4.26
N ILE A 427 -1.95 -0.97 3.75
CA ILE A 427 -1.64 -2.11 4.64
C ILE A 427 -0.15 -2.44 4.52
N PRO A 428 0.57 -2.28 5.69
CA PRO A 428 2.02 -2.51 5.64
C PRO A 428 2.38 -3.99 5.52
N GLY A 429 3.49 -4.24 4.72
CA GLY A 429 4.12 -5.56 4.87
C GLY A 429 4.83 -5.74 6.23
N LYS A 430 4.76 -6.98 6.78
CA LYS A 430 5.42 -7.27 8.07
C LYS A 430 6.41 -8.43 7.89
N ARG A 431 7.67 -8.15 8.45
CA ARG A 431 8.68 -9.24 8.42
C ARG A 431 9.42 -9.27 9.76
N ILE A 432 9.73 -10.45 10.09
CA ILE A 432 10.48 -10.61 11.36
C ILE A 432 11.83 -11.25 11.05
N PHE A 433 12.87 -10.60 11.68
CA PHE A 433 14.24 -11.08 11.42
C PHE A 433 14.89 -11.48 12.75
N SER A 434 15.63 -12.54 12.61
CA SER A 434 16.46 -12.93 13.79
C SER A 434 17.75 -13.60 13.30
N VAL A 435 18.68 -13.61 14.25
CA VAL A 435 19.94 -14.30 13.89
C VAL A 435 19.86 -15.77 14.32
N GLN A 436 20.05 -16.64 13.29
CA GLN A 436 19.89 -18.07 13.61
C GLN A 436 21.20 -18.63 14.19
N ASN A 437 20.93 -19.65 15.09
CA ASN A 437 22.15 -20.32 15.60
C ASN A 437 22.91 -21.03 14.46
N PRO A 438 24.25 -20.90 14.53
CA PRO A 438 25.01 -21.63 13.50
C PRO A 438 24.95 -23.15 13.72
N VAL A 439 25.07 -23.82 12.57
CA VAL A 439 25.13 -25.30 12.70
C VAL A 439 26.53 -25.69 13.24
N TYR A 440 26.47 -26.34 14.44
CA TYR A 440 27.76 -26.73 15.06
C TYR A 440 28.09 -28.18 14.69
N HIS A 441 29.36 -28.23 14.13
CA HIS A 441 29.91 -29.59 13.92
C HIS A 441 31.08 -29.84 14.87
N GLU A 442 30.74 -30.78 15.75
CA GLU A 442 31.79 -31.03 16.76
C GLU A 442 33.07 -31.56 16.10
N PRO A 443 34.34 -30.87 16.43
CA PRO A 443 35.60 -31.37 15.86
C PRO A 443 36.04 -32.68 16.50
N GLN A 444 36.91 -33.43 15.69
CA GLN A 444 37.41 -34.73 16.22
C GLN A 444 38.35 -34.50 17.40
N ARG A 445 38.34 -35.48 18.25
CA ARG A 445 39.25 -35.37 19.42
C ARG A 445 40.70 -35.61 18.98
N ARG A 446 41.61 -34.69 19.54
CA ARG A 446 43.02 -34.75 19.10
C ARG A 446 43.85 -35.56 20.08
N TYR A 447 43.58 -35.71 21.39
CA TYR A 447 44.22 -36.47 22.46
C TYR A 447 45.69 -36.08 22.59
N HIS A 448 46.12 -34.85 22.15
CA HIS A 448 47.52 -34.40 22.35
C HIS A 448 47.70 -33.81 23.75
N PRO A 449 48.98 -34.04 24.44
CA PRO A 449 49.20 -33.47 25.78
C PRO A 449 49.26 -31.93 25.74
N THR A 450 48.97 -31.29 26.97
CA THR A 450 49.06 -29.82 27.08
C THR A 450 50.55 -29.39 27.01
N PRO A 451 50.92 -28.57 25.99
CA PRO A 451 52.33 -28.13 25.88
C PRO A 451 52.77 -27.31 27.09
N SER A 452 54.05 -27.51 27.60
CA SER A 452 54.54 -26.80 28.79
C SER A 452 54.76 -25.31 28.49
N ASP A 453 54.97 -24.98 27.14
CA ASP A 453 55.24 -23.56 26.83
C ASP A 453 53.98 -22.87 26.29
N MET A 454 52.75 -23.49 26.47
CA MET A 454 51.49 -22.91 25.98
C MET A 454 51.17 -21.62 26.74
N GLN A 455 50.82 -20.57 25.95
CA GLN A 455 50.39 -19.29 26.57
C GLN A 455 49.00 -18.89 26.09
N ILE A 456 48.20 -18.54 27.09
CA ILE A 456 46.84 -18.07 26.72
C ILE A 456 46.84 -16.53 26.78
N HIS A 457 46.40 -15.94 25.71
CA HIS A 457 46.48 -14.47 25.65
C HIS A 457 45.11 -13.83 25.90
N ASN A 458 44.07 -14.33 25.19
CA ASN A 458 42.76 -13.66 25.37
C ASN A 458 41.63 -14.69 25.27
N ILE A 459 40.59 -14.38 26.17
CA ILE A 459 39.29 -15.06 26.00
C ILE A 459 38.25 -14.01 25.59
N GLN A 460 37.74 -14.26 24.29
CA GLN A 460 36.84 -13.20 23.77
C GLN A 460 35.49 -13.79 23.34
N LEU A 461 34.48 -12.93 23.43
CA LEU A 461 33.17 -13.30 22.89
C LEU A 461 32.73 -12.27 21.84
N ALA A 462 31.95 -12.88 20.88
CA ALA A 462 31.51 -11.92 19.84
C ALA A 462 30.04 -12.19 19.49
N GLN A 463 29.18 -11.04 19.77
CA GLN A 463 27.84 -10.97 19.13
C GLN A 463 27.79 -9.83 18.11
N THR A 464 27.99 -8.62 18.62
CA THR A 464 28.04 -7.49 17.65
C THR A 464 29.49 -7.03 17.47
N HIS A 465 30.26 -7.29 18.57
CA HIS A 465 31.69 -6.93 18.48
C HIS A 465 32.54 -8.02 19.14
N LEU A 466 33.77 -8.12 18.72
CA LEU A 466 34.72 -9.01 19.39
C LEU A 466 35.33 -8.31 20.61
N GLN A 467 35.04 -8.88 21.78
CA GLN A 467 35.44 -8.15 23.00
C GLN A 467 36.01 -9.14 24.03
N ASN A 468 36.96 -8.56 24.80
CA ASN A 468 37.42 -9.35 25.96
C ASN A 468 36.45 -9.26 27.14
N MET A 469 36.68 -10.10 28.10
CA MET A 469 35.73 -10.18 29.23
C MET A 469 35.89 -8.98 30.16
N THR A 470 37.03 -8.37 30.10
CA THR A 470 37.24 -7.24 31.03
C THR A 470 36.89 -5.91 30.34
N ASP A 471 36.53 -6.08 29.09
CA ASP A 471 36.22 -4.80 28.43
C ASP A 471 35.01 -4.11 29.08
N LYS A 472 35.12 -2.71 29.15
CA LYS A 472 34.13 -1.90 29.91
C LYS A 472 32.76 -1.94 29.22
N HIS A 473 32.76 -2.12 27.82
CA HIS A 473 31.46 -1.95 27.13
C HIS A 473 30.90 -3.31 26.69
N ILE A 474 31.40 -4.46 27.26
CA ILE A 474 30.86 -5.78 26.84
C ILE A 474 29.45 -5.97 27.43
N SER A 475 28.52 -6.29 26.48
CA SER A 475 27.14 -6.64 26.87
C SER A 475 26.54 -7.57 25.81
N LEU A 476 26.15 -8.75 26.36
CA LEU A 476 25.55 -9.70 25.39
C LEU A 476 24.02 -9.69 25.48
N THR A 477 23.39 -9.90 24.31
CA THR A 477 21.92 -10.02 24.27
C THR A 477 21.48 -11.48 24.52
N ALA A 478 20.56 -11.61 25.48
CA ALA A 478 20.08 -12.97 25.84
C ALA A 478 19.40 -13.65 24.65
N ASN A 479 19.59 -15.01 24.55
CA ASN A 479 18.96 -15.87 23.52
C ASN A 479 19.51 -15.55 22.12
N ARG A 480 20.64 -14.93 22.14
CA ARG A 480 21.37 -14.71 20.88
C ARG A 480 22.74 -15.40 20.97
N TRP A 481 23.10 -16.16 19.87
CA TRP A 481 24.34 -16.96 20.03
C TRP A 481 25.57 -16.05 20.03
N ALA A 482 26.61 -16.55 20.71
CA ALA A 482 27.88 -15.79 20.78
C ALA A 482 29.05 -16.67 20.33
N LEU A 483 29.97 -16.01 19.63
CA LEU A 483 31.18 -16.75 19.22
C LEU A 483 32.25 -16.65 20.32
N LEU A 484 32.67 -17.87 20.75
CA LEU A 484 33.80 -17.93 21.70
C LEU A 484 35.13 -18.04 20.93
N ASN A 485 36.02 -17.06 21.23
CA ASN A 485 37.31 -16.99 20.53
C ASN A 485 38.45 -17.01 21.56
N LEU A 486 39.37 -18.02 21.28
CA LEU A 486 40.49 -18.15 22.23
C LEU A 486 41.81 -18.01 21.47
N GLU A 487 42.70 -17.14 22.08
CA GLU A 487 44.04 -16.96 21.46
C GLU A 487 45.11 -17.65 22.32
N ILE A 488 45.71 -18.65 21.52
CA ILE A 488 46.71 -19.44 22.26
C ILE A 488 47.96 -19.58 21.39
N THR A 489 49.17 -19.43 22.08
CA THR A 489 50.40 -19.62 21.32
C THR A 489 51.32 -20.61 22.05
N SER A 490 52.30 -21.09 21.24
CA SER A 490 53.38 -21.93 21.79
C SER A 490 54.67 -21.67 21.02
N ILE A 491 55.71 -21.35 21.78
CA ILE A 491 56.99 -21.01 21.11
C ILE A 491 57.49 -22.22 20.31
N SER A 492 57.11 -23.43 20.72
CA SER A 492 57.57 -24.64 20.01
C SER A 492 56.60 -25.05 18.91
N ALA A 493 55.61 -24.28 18.66
CA ALA A 493 54.55 -24.66 17.70
C ALA A 493 54.08 -26.09 17.93
N ALA A 494 53.74 -26.40 19.23
CA ALA A 494 53.32 -27.77 19.61
C ALA A 494 51.96 -28.11 18.99
N LYS A 495 51.73 -29.48 18.87
CA LYS A 495 50.39 -29.93 18.40
C LYS A 495 49.29 -29.44 19.35
N SER A 496 48.15 -29.00 18.71
CA SER A 496 47.07 -28.38 19.52
C SER A 496 46.37 -29.43 20.38
N PRO A 497 46.18 -29.13 21.70
CA PRO A 497 45.37 -30.00 22.55
C PRO A 497 43.86 -29.80 22.33
N ASP A 498 43.04 -30.80 23.03
CA ASP A 498 41.57 -30.56 23.00
C ASP A 498 41.18 -29.42 23.95
N ILE A 499 40.41 -28.52 23.37
CA ILE A 499 39.91 -27.41 24.21
C ILE A 499 38.37 -27.47 24.22
N GLU A 500 37.88 -27.38 25.50
CA GLU A 500 36.42 -27.50 25.61
C GLU A 500 35.88 -26.33 26.45
N ALA A 501 34.67 -25.97 26.08
CA ALA A 501 33.94 -25.01 26.95
C ALA A 501 32.75 -25.69 27.63
N ILE A 502 32.71 -25.45 28.94
CA ILE A 502 31.58 -26.00 29.71
C ILE A 502 30.67 -24.83 30.15
N ILE A 503 29.37 -25.02 29.81
CA ILE A 503 28.43 -23.90 30.07
C ILE A 503 27.43 -24.35 31.14
N SER A 504 27.25 -23.46 32.11
CA SER A 504 26.26 -23.81 33.16
C SER A 504 25.41 -22.60 33.49
N ASN A 505 24.26 -22.88 34.09
CA ASN A 505 23.35 -21.76 34.44
C ASN A 505 23.70 -21.21 35.82
N LYS A 506 22.90 -20.27 36.38
CA LYS A 506 23.19 -19.58 37.66
C LYS A 506 23.26 -20.57 38.83
N GLU A 507 22.55 -21.75 38.64
CA GLU A 507 22.57 -22.76 39.73
C GLU A 507 23.69 -23.76 39.51
N ARG A 508 24.54 -23.50 38.50
CA ARG A 508 25.72 -24.33 38.17
C ARG A 508 25.30 -25.68 37.59
N LYS A 509 24.15 -25.72 37.10
CA LYS A 509 23.78 -26.92 36.31
C LYS A 509 24.32 -26.81 34.88
N ILE A 510 24.96 -27.89 34.48
CA ILE A 510 25.63 -27.86 33.15
C ILE A 510 24.55 -27.88 32.05
N LEU A 511 24.59 -26.84 31.23
CA LEU A 511 23.64 -26.75 30.09
C LEU A 511 24.20 -27.48 28.88
N GLY A 512 25.59 -27.43 28.74
CA GLY A 512 26.17 -28.13 27.58
C GLY A 512 27.70 -27.98 27.59
N ARG A 513 28.34 -28.93 26.75
CA ARG A 513 29.81 -28.89 26.53
C ARG A 513 30.11 -28.82 25.03
N ILE A 514 31.11 -27.85 24.77
CA ILE A 514 31.39 -27.72 23.32
C ILE A 514 32.92 -27.73 23.13
N ARG A 515 33.25 -28.57 22.09
CA ARG A 515 34.69 -28.58 21.75
C ARG A 515 35.02 -27.53 20.67
N LEU A 516 36.21 -26.81 20.99
CA LEU A 516 36.51 -25.69 20.08
C LEU A 516 37.28 -26.20 18.87
N THR A 517 36.97 -25.51 17.70
CA THR A 517 37.73 -25.77 16.47
C THR A 517 38.96 -24.85 16.40
N GLY A 518 40.12 -25.46 16.06
CA GLY A 518 41.34 -24.61 16.02
C GLY A 518 42.40 -25.23 15.11
N PRO A 519 43.61 -24.57 15.04
CA PRO A 519 44.69 -25.06 14.17
C PRO A 519 45.26 -26.39 14.67
N ASP A 520 45.76 -27.10 13.68
CA ASP A 520 46.37 -28.42 14.04
C ASP A 520 47.59 -28.21 14.94
N HIS A 521 48.32 -27.06 14.71
CA HIS A 521 49.46 -26.69 15.59
C HIS A 521 49.23 -25.28 16.16
N LEU A 522 49.71 -25.14 17.47
CA LEU A 522 49.58 -23.80 18.07
C LEU A 522 50.53 -22.83 17.37
N PRO A 523 50.03 -21.69 17.04
CA PRO A 523 50.89 -20.70 16.38
C PRO A 523 51.98 -20.16 17.32
N LYS A 524 53.11 -19.78 16.63
CA LYS A 524 54.21 -19.18 17.47
C LYS A 524 53.88 -17.73 17.80
N ILE A 525 53.24 -17.10 16.72
CA ILE A 525 52.83 -15.70 16.93
C ILE A 525 51.45 -15.50 16.30
N LEU A 526 50.69 -14.64 16.95
CA LEU A 526 49.35 -14.37 16.39
C LEU A 526 49.43 -13.19 15.40
N THR A 527 48.73 -13.36 14.29
CA THR A 527 48.72 -12.26 13.29
C THR A 527 47.82 -11.11 13.76
N ALA A 528 48.41 -9.81 13.43
CA ALA A 528 47.55 -8.66 13.76
C ALA A 528 46.35 -8.58 12.80
N LEU A 529 45.31 -7.88 13.35
CA LEU A 529 44.12 -7.71 12.49
C LEU A 529 44.50 -6.97 11.19
N PRO A 530 44.07 -7.52 10.06
CA PRO A 530 44.43 -6.91 8.77
C PRO A 530 43.82 -5.50 8.62
N ARG A 531 44.63 -4.59 7.87
CA ARG A 531 44.15 -3.20 7.66
C ARG A 531 43.27 -3.12 6.41
N LYS A 532 42.18 -3.77 6.45
CA LYS A 532 41.15 -3.70 5.39
C LYS A 532 39.76 -3.58 6.03
N PRO A 533 38.79 -3.07 5.21
CA PRO A 533 37.46 -2.76 5.77
C PRO A 533 36.80 -4.00 6.39
N ASN A 534 36.97 -5.15 5.75
CA ASN A 534 36.36 -6.37 6.30
C ASN A 534 37.36 -7.53 6.26
N VAL A 535 37.21 -8.43 7.34
CA VAL A 535 38.05 -9.64 7.36
C VAL A 535 37.15 -10.87 7.56
N SER A 536 37.34 -11.86 6.60
CA SER A 536 36.52 -13.08 6.73
C SER A 536 36.85 -13.83 8.04
N ALA A 537 35.72 -14.36 8.68
CA ALA A 537 35.91 -15.11 9.95
C ALA A 537 36.78 -16.35 9.71
N GLN A 538 36.63 -16.96 8.54
CA GLN A 538 37.44 -18.16 8.24
C GLN A 538 38.93 -17.84 8.23
N ASP A 539 39.27 -16.72 7.60
CA ASP A 539 40.71 -16.34 7.55
C ASP A 539 41.22 -15.92 8.94
N TRP A 540 40.34 -15.23 9.60
CA TRP A 540 40.76 -14.72 10.92
C TRP A 540 40.88 -15.86 11.94
N HIS A 541 40.16 -16.98 11.79
CA HIS A 541 40.08 -18.03 12.82
C HIS A 541 41.18 -19.07 12.59
N GLN A 542 42.04 -18.98 11.53
CA GLN A 542 43.03 -20.03 11.17
C GLN A 542 44.06 -20.19 12.30
N GLN A 543 44.30 -19.19 13.08
CA GLN A 543 45.33 -19.34 14.14
C GLN A 543 44.68 -19.25 15.53
N ARG A 544 43.32 -19.47 15.55
CA ARG A 544 42.60 -19.30 16.82
C ARG A 544 41.65 -20.47 17.03
N PHE A 545 41.31 -20.62 18.40
CA PHE A 545 40.25 -21.63 18.71
C PHE A 545 38.90 -20.93 18.87
N THR A 546 37.89 -21.51 18.12
CA THR A 546 36.59 -20.81 18.19
C THR A 546 35.46 -21.83 18.30
N ALA A 547 34.39 -21.44 18.85
CA ALA A 547 33.16 -22.27 18.89
C ALA A 547 31.96 -21.36 19.13
N PRO A 548 30.83 -21.76 18.41
CA PRO A 548 29.60 -20.99 18.65
C PRO A 548 28.84 -21.48 19.89
N LEU A 549 28.65 -20.53 20.84
CA LEU A 549 27.75 -20.89 21.96
C LEU A 549 26.28 -20.66 21.59
N LYS A 550 25.44 -21.69 21.90
CA LYS A 550 24.02 -21.59 21.48
C LYS A 550 23.33 -20.40 22.19
N GLY A 551 22.43 -19.82 21.41
CA GLY A 551 21.68 -18.65 21.95
C GLY A 551 20.97 -18.98 23.26
N GLU A 552 20.32 -20.15 23.33
CA GLU A 552 19.53 -20.53 24.52
C GLU A 552 20.41 -20.65 25.77
N TRP A 553 21.80 -20.82 25.52
CA TRP A 553 22.71 -20.88 26.69
C TRP A 553 23.03 -19.49 27.21
N ILE A 554 22.97 -18.53 26.33
CA ILE A 554 23.34 -17.15 26.73
C ILE A 554 22.19 -16.53 27.53
N GLN A 555 22.27 -16.67 28.79
CA GLN A 555 21.28 -16.10 29.72
C GLN A 555 22.01 -15.34 30.83
N PRO A 556 21.23 -14.40 31.48
CA PRO A 556 21.87 -13.70 32.60
C PRO A 556 22.45 -14.69 33.62
N ASP A 557 23.70 -14.32 34.03
CA ASP A 557 24.43 -15.07 35.08
C ASP A 557 24.92 -16.42 34.56
N ILE A 558 25.16 -16.49 33.27
CA ILE A 558 25.73 -17.71 32.66
C ILE A 558 27.19 -17.87 33.14
N ASN A 559 27.51 -19.15 33.39
CA ASN A 559 28.90 -19.45 33.77
C ASN A 559 29.59 -20.26 32.66
N ILE A 560 30.85 -19.76 32.39
CA ILE A 560 31.59 -20.46 31.30
C ILE A 560 32.96 -20.87 31.84
N ILE A 561 33.24 -22.21 31.59
CA ILE A 561 34.58 -22.71 31.97
C ILE A 561 35.25 -23.27 30.72
N ILE A 562 36.49 -22.76 30.52
CA ILE A 562 37.25 -23.33 29.38
C ILE A 562 38.32 -24.28 29.92
N THR A 563 38.39 -25.48 29.27
CA THR A 563 39.34 -26.46 29.81
C THR A 563 40.27 -26.91 28.67
N VAL A 564 41.54 -27.13 29.08
CA VAL A 564 42.50 -27.81 28.19
C VAL A 564 42.78 -29.22 28.73
N ASN A 565 42.32 -30.21 27.93
CA ASN A 565 42.40 -31.64 28.32
C ASN A 565 41.82 -31.87 29.72
N GLY A 566 40.69 -31.08 30.03
CA GLY A 566 39.94 -31.38 31.27
C GLY A 566 40.37 -30.48 32.43
N LYS A 567 41.45 -29.71 32.19
CA LYS A 567 41.87 -28.79 33.27
C LYS A 567 41.43 -27.35 32.94
N PRO A 568 40.83 -26.66 33.95
CA PRO A 568 40.33 -25.30 33.70
C PRO A 568 41.50 -24.30 33.49
N ILE A 569 41.19 -23.37 32.55
CA ILE A 569 42.20 -22.31 32.30
C ILE A 569 41.95 -21.17 33.31
N ILE A 570 43.08 -20.85 34.06
CA ILE A 570 42.93 -19.75 35.05
C ILE A 570 43.75 -18.56 34.56
N THR A 571 42.97 -17.47 34.21
CA THR A 571 43.63 -16.21 33.80
C THR A 571 43.11 -15.04 34.64
N GLU A 572 43.67 -13.86 34.31
CA GLU A 572 43.18 -12.67 35.04
C GLU A 572 41.70 -12.41 34.77
N GLU A 573 41.14 -13.04 33.79
CA GLU A 573 39.73 -12.79 33.39
C GLU A 573 38.79 -13.80 34.05
N THR A 574 39.40 -14.85 34.74
CA THR A 574 38.56 -15.91 35.34
C THR A 574 38.79 -15.94 36.85
N ASN A 575 37.80 -16.45 37.58
CA ASN A 575 38.04 -16.61 39.02
C ASN A 575 38.96 -17.81 39.33
N GLN A 576 39.17 -18.14 40.61
CA GLN A 576 40.14 -19.18 41.03
C GLN A 576 39.74 -20.56 40.52
N TYR A 577 38.54 -20.70 40.01
CA TYR A 577 38.09 -22.02 39.49
C TYR A 577 38.01 -21.98 37.96
N GLY A 578 38.55 -20.88 37.37
CA GLY A 578 38.56 -20.77 35.89
C GLY A 578 37.20 -20.37 35.32
N VAL A 579 36.26 -19.89 36.25
CA VAL A 579 34.88 -19.57 35.80
C VAL A 579 34.84 -18.07 35.49
N PHE A 580 34.11 -17.77 34.36
CA PHE A 580 33.80 -16.34 34.13
C PHE A 580 32.38 -16.21 33.59
N SER A 581 31.86 -14.93 33.88
CA SER A 581 30.44 -14.71 33.54
C SER A 581 30.28 -13.32 32.89
N PRO A 582 30.04 -13.37 31.56
CA PRO A 582 29.85 -12.08 30.89
C PRO A 582 28.53 -11.42 31.26
N ASN A 583 28.54 -10.00 31.13
CA ASN A 583 27.27 -9.29 31.34
C ASN A 583 26.26 -9.61 30.22
N VAL A 584 25.21 -10.30 30.55
CA VAL A 584 24.12 -10.61 29.58
C VAL A 584 22.87 -9.84 30.00
N THR A 585 22.33 -9.15 29.00
CA THR A 585 21.10 -8.38 29.31
C THR A 585 19.89 -9.00 28.63
N LEU A 586 18.70 -8.16 28.42
CA LEU A 586 17.36 -8.66 28.06
C LEU A 586 17.34 -9.22 26.63
N ASP A 587 16.46 -10.18 26.34
CA ASP A 587 16.04 -10.55 24.97
C ASP A 587 15.19 -9.44 24.35
N ASN A 588 15.92 -8.58 23.51
CA ASN A 588 15.20 -7.38 23.02
C ASN A 588 14.59 -7.63 21.64
N HIS A 589 13.31 -7.17 21.55
CA HIS A 589 12.63 -7.21 20.24
C HIS A 589 12.36 -5.77 19.77
N LEU A 590 13.09 -5.54 18.67
CA LEU A 590 12.88 -4.18 18.13
C LEU A 590 11.82 -4.20 17.02
N ILE A 591 10.82 -3.29 17.19
CA ILE A 591 9.77 -3.18 16.14
C ILE A 591 9.91 -1.81 15.46
N VAL A 592 10.01 -1.85 14.11
CA VAL A 592 10.18 -0.58 13.38
C VAL A 592 9.13 -0.48 12.27
N HIS A 593 8.54 0.76 12.23
CA HIS A 593 7.59 1.05 11.15
C HIS A 593 8.19 2.09 10.20
N VAL A 594 8.11 1.70 8.89
CA VAL A 594 8.65 2.68 7.93
C VAL A 594 7.54 3.03 6.93
N ASP A 595 7.32 4.41 6.89
CA ASP A 595 6.36 4.93 5.91
C ASP A 595 7.10 5.78 4.87
N SER A 596 6.62 5.53 3.59
CA SER A 596 7.37 6.26 2.55
C SER A 596 6.42 7.15 1.74
N HIS A 597 7.05 8.43 1.43
CA HIS A 597 6.18 9.38 0.71
C HIS A 597 7.01 10.10 -0.36
N SER A 598 6.36 10.22 -1.57
CA SER A 598 6.86 11.22 -2.51
C SER A 598 6.09 12.54 -2.36
N LEU A 599 6.87 13.56 -2.06
CA LEU A 599 6.13 14.81 -1.80
C LEU A 599 6.13 15.67 -3.07
N TYR A 600 4.89 16.10 -3.53
CA TYR A 600 4.64 17.12 -4.57
C TYR A 600 5.12 16.62 -5.93
N GLN A 601 5.60 15.34 -6.10
CA GLN A 601 5.99 14.79 -7.42
C GLN A 601 5.20 13.51 -7.69
N GLN A 602 4.42 13.60 -8.82
CA GLN A 602 3.63 12.41 -9.24
C GLN A 602 4.53 11.43 -10.00
N GLY A 603 4.49 10.09 -9.54
CA GLY A 603 5.15 9.12 -10.42
C GLY A 603 6.57 8.78 -9.92
N HIS A 604 7.01 9.45 -8.78
CA HIS A 604 8.36 9.12 -8.27
C HIS A 604 8.26 8.29 -6.99
N GLY A 605 8.03 7.00 -7.15
CA GLY A 605 8.03 6.08 -6.00
C GLY A 605 9.38 6.12 -5.26
N VAL A 606 9.41 6.46 -3.86
CA VAL A 606 10.56 6.37 -2.93
C VAL A 606 11.05 4.92 -2.86
N TYR A 607 11.88 4.54 -3.88
CA TYR A 607 12.21 3.09 -3.66
C TYR A 607 13.71 2.90 -3.85
N SER A 608 14.41 3.60 -3.09
CA SER A 608 15.81 3.25 -3.48
C SER A 608 16.44 2.33 -2.44
N SER A 609 15.40 1.38 -1.53
CA SER A 609 15.94 0.24 -0.77
C SER A 609 14.83 -0.35 0.12
N SER A 610 14.05 -1.35 -0.43
CA SER A 610 13.02 -1.97 0.43
C SER A 610 13.55 -2.19 1.85
N PRO A 611 12.98 -1.47 2.82
CA PRO A 611 13.31 -1.69 4.23
C PRO A 611 13.36 -3.18 4.59
N LEU A 612 12.75 -4.10 3.71
CA LEU A 612 12.76 -5.54 4.05
C LEU A 612 14.08 -6.18 3.65
N SER A 613 14.91 -5.50 2.86
CA SER A 613 16.19 -6.07 2.38
C SER A 613 17.32 -5.80 3.39
N TRP A 614 17.09 -4.82 4.37
CA TRP A 614 18.19 -4.61 5.35
C TRP A 614 17.80 -5.16 6.72
N GLY A 615 16.51 -5.62 6.94
CA GLY A 615 16.12 -6.12 8.27
C GLY A 615 17.11 -7.14 8.83
N LYS A 616 17.62 -8.04 7.90
CA LYS A 616 18.58 -9.06 8.38
C LYS A 616 19.90 -8.40 8.80
N GLU A 617 20.32 -7.45 7.96
CA GLU A 617 21.56 -6.74 8.33
C GLU A 617 21.38 -5.98 9.66
N ALA A 618 20.27 -5.20 9.80
CA ALA A 618 20.01 -4.49 11.06
C ALA A 618 20.02 -5.45 12.26
N ALA A 619 19.34 -6.68 12.08
CA ALA A 619 19.25 -7.64 13.22
C ALA A 619 20.65 -8.14 13.59
N THR A 620 21.57 -8.10 12.59
CA THR A 620 22.92 -8.67 12.84
C THR A 620 23.81 -7.63 13.54
N ILE A 621 23.62 -6.38 13.28
CA ILE A 621 24.65 -5.42 13.76
C ILE A 621 24.11 -4.68 14.97
N LEU A 622 22.77 -4.74 15.24
CA LEU A 622 22.24 -4.09 16.45
C LEU A 622 22.16 -5.11 17.59
N PRO A 623 22.36 -4.63 18.79
CA PRO A 623 22.33 -5.54 19.95
C PRO A 623 20.90 -5.96 20.31
N ILE A 624 20.22 -6.76 19.33
CA ILE A 624 18.83 -7.19 19.56
C ILE A 624 18.72 -8.68 19.22
N GLY A 625 17.67 -9.36 19.82
CA GLY A 625 17.42 -10.78 19.51
C GLY A 625 16.50 -10.95 18.30
N GLN A 626 15.65 -9.97 18.14
CA GLN A 626 14.66 -10.07 17.05
C GLN A 626 14.31 -8.66 16.53
N PHE A 627 14.10 -8.55 15.23
CA PHE A 627 13.71 -7.28 14.58
C PHE A 627 12.44 -7.48 13.75
N THR A 628 11.43 -6.69 14.13
CA THR A 628 10.19 -6.74 13.34
C THR A 628 10.06 -5.44 12.53
N LEU A 629 9.90 -5.58 11.18
CA LEU A 629 9.82 -4.39 10.32
C LEU A 629 8.47 -4.33 9.61
N TYR A 630 7.80 -3.15 9.84
CA TYR A 630 6.58 -2.86 9.06
C TYR A 630 6.92 -1.83 7.97
N SER A 631 6.64 -2.26 6.74
CA SER A 631 6.90 -1.31 5.64
C SER A 631 5.60 -1.00 4.88
N SER A 632 5.26 0.36 4.95
CA SER A 632 3.99 0.76 4.31
C SER A 632 4.24 1.10 2.84
N PRO A 633 3.13 0.88 2.04
CA PRO A 633 3.27 1.25 0.62
C PRO A 633 3.53 2.75 0.45
N ALA A 634 4.51 3.03 -0.59
CA ALA A 634 4.80 4.46 -0.83
C ALA A 634 3.58 5.20 -1.41
N THR A 635 3.47 6.51 -0.97
CA THR A 635 2.34 7.30 -1.49
C THR A 635 2.83 8.67 -1.94
N VAL A 636 2.03 9.20 -2.88
CA VAL A 636 2.30 10.61 -3.24
C VAL A 636 1.45 11.52 -2.35
N SER A 637 2.28 12.45 -1.75
CA SER A 637 1.53 13.35 -0.85
C SER A 637 1.87 14.81 -1.20
N HIS A 638 0.78 15.65 -1.01
CA HIS A 638 1.00 17.10 -1.22
C HIS A 638 0.59 17.86 0.05
N PRO A 639 1.37 17.62 1.15
CA PRO A 639 0.96 18.21 2.42
C PRO A 639 1.34 19.69 2.50
N SER A 640 0.58 20.33 3.33
CA SER A 640 1.08 21.67 3.71
C SER A 640 2.28 21.56 4.66
N LEU A 641 3.15 22.59 4.52
CA LEU A 641 4.39 22.50 5.32
C LEU A 641 4.44 23.63 6.35
N THR A 642 5.15 23.25 7.42
CA THR A 642 5.47 24.32 8.38
C THR A 642 6.92 24.79 8.18
N PRO A 643 7.10 26.15 7.96
CA PRO A 643 8.47 26.62 7.69
C PRO A 643 9.44 26.27 8.82
N TYR A 644 10.71 25.67 8.35
CA TYR A 644 11.76 25.25 9.31
C TYR A 644 12.60 26.47 9.71
N MET A 645 12.70 27.00 11.13
CA MET A 645 13.41 28.25 11.51
C MET A 645 14.89 27.95 11.75
N THR A 646 15.81 28.78 11.09
CA THR A 646 17.19 28.97 11.63
C THR A 646 17.34 30.41 12.13
N GLY A 647 16.98 30.71 13.39
CA GLY A 647 17.39 31.75 14.37
C GLY A 647 17.45 33.15 13.73
N THR A 648 16.80 33.56 12.43
CA THR A 648 16.98 35.00 12.15
C THR A 648 15.68 35.55 11.53
N ASN A 649 14.37 34.85 11.64
CA ASN A 649 13.14 35.55 11.23
C ASN A 649 11.98 35.12 12.15
N ASN A 650 11.73 35.85 13.17
CA ASN A 650 10.88 35.70 14.38
C ASN A 650 9.40 35.90 14.04
N ASN A 651 8.89 35.93 12.65
CA ASN A 651 7.42 35.96 12.52
C ASN A 651 6.94 34.81 11.63
N ALA A 652 6.88 33.53 12.12
CA ALA A 652 6.70 32.39 11.18
C ALA A 652 5.20 32.14 10.94
N ILE A 653 4.75 32.38 9.62
CA ILE A 653 3.41 31.95 9.17
C ILE A 653 3.19 30.47 9.48
N PRO A 654 1.93 30.10 9.88
CA PRO A 654 1.57 28.78 10.42
C PRO A 654 1.59 27.69 9.33
N PHE A 655 1.28 27.97 8.02
CA PHE A 655 1.31 26.94 6.97
C PHE A 655 1.77 27.56 5.65
N ILE A 656 2.58 26.74 4.92
CA ILE A 656 2.84 27.08 3.51
C ILE A 656 2.59 25.84 2.63
N HIS A 657 2.24 26.20 1.37
CA HIS A 657 2.02 25.11 0.40
C HIS A 657 2.84 25.39 -0.87
N PRO A 658 3.78 24.41 -1.17
CA PRO A 658 4.73 24.63 -2.27
C PRO A 658 4.03 24.78 -3.62
N HIS A 659 2.78 24.23 -3.78
CA HIS A 659 2.09 24.32 -5.09
C HIS A 659 1.33 25.64 -5.22
N TYR A 660 1.02 26.33 -4.07
CA TYR A 660 0.07 27.47 -4.20
C TYR A 660 0.75 28.77 -3.75
N ASP A 661 1.85 28.60 -3.00
CA ASP A 661 2.44 29.84 -2.46
C ASP A 661 3.65 30.23 -3.33
N ASN A 662 3.94 31.53 -3.22
CA ASN A 662 5.09 32.08 -3.96
C ASN A 662 6.42 31.51 -3.43
N PRO A 663 7.08 30.79 -4.34
CA PRO A 663 8.30 30.09 -3.89
C PRO A 663 9.41 31.08 -3.51
N LYS A 664 9.41 32.34 -4.03
CA LYS A 664 10.46 33.34 -3.72
C LYS A 664 10.27 33.93 -2.32
N GLU A 665 9.05 33.85 -1.80
CA GLU A 665 8.77 34.48 -0.48
C GLU A 665 8.86 33.45 0.64
N ILE A 666 9.00 32.11 0.24
CA ILE A 666 8.89 31.07 1.29
C ILE A 666 10.20 30.27 1.30
N GLY A 667 11.56 30.96 1.33
CA GLY A 667 12.92 30.39 1.47
C GLY A 667 12.91 29.06 2.24
N ASN A 668 13.52 27.78 1.76
CA ASN A 668 14.01 26.53 2.39
C ASN A 668 12.92 25.46 2.39
N HIS A 669 12.18 25.11 1.25
CA HIS A 669 11.15 24.06 1.16
C HIS A 669 11.72 22.68 1.50
N THR A 670 13.04 22.57 1.38
CA THR A 670 13.55 21.20 1.58
C THR A 670 13.62 20.87 3.08
N ASN A 671 14.05 21.81 3.97
CA ASN A 671 14.04 21.55 5.42
C ASN A 671 12.61 21.39 5.96
N ALA A 672 11.69 22.19 5.43
CA ALA A 672 10.27 22.06 5.87
C ALA A 672 9.71 20.68 5.52
N GLN A 673 10.18 20.10 4.38
CA GLN A 673 9.71 18.74 4.03
C GLN A 673 10.24 17.71 5.02
N VAL A 674 11.57 17.89 5.42
CA VAL A 674 12.13 16.93 6.41
C VAL A 674 11.41 17.11 7.75
N HIS A 675 11.16 18.35 8.06
CA HIS A 675 10.42 18.59 9.32
C HIS A 675 9.01 17.98 9.25
N TRP A 676 8.31 18.12 8.13
CA TRP A 676 7.00 17.45 8.00
C TRP A 676 7.13 15.94 8.27
N ALA A 677 8.17 15.31 7.61
CA ALA A 677 8.36 13.86 7.83
C ALA A 677 8.58 13.55 9.31
N TYR A 678 9.39 14.34 9.96
CA TYR A 678 9.65 14.16 11.40
C TYR A 678 8.34 14.26 12.20
N ASN A 679 7.48 15.30 11.94
CA ASN A 679 6.21 15.47 12.67
C ASN A 679 5.21 14.36 12.34
N ASN A 680 5.27 13.97 11.04
CA ASN A 680 4.35 12.86 10.68
C ASN A 680 4.71 11.59 11.46
N SER A 681 5.97 11.27 11.60
CA SER A 681 6.35 10.08 12.37
C SER A 681 5.99 10.24 13.85
N GLN A 682 6.11 11.45 14.33
CA GLN A 682 5.70 11.67 15.74
C GLN A 682 4.20 11.42 15.92
N GLN A 683 3.44 11.92 14.93
CA GLN A 683 1.98 11.70 15.04
C GLN A 683 1.65 10.19 15.00
N TYR A 684 2.40 9.50 14.25
CA TYR A 684 2.19 8.04 14.24
C TYR A 684 2.53 7.44 15.59
N LYS A 685 3.68 7.83 16.03
CA LYS A 685 4.09 7.30 17.35
C LYS A 685 3.03 7.59 18.41
N ILE A 686 2.47 8.82 18.42
CA ILE A 686 1.46 9.21 19.44
C ILE A 686 0.21 8.35 19.28
N ALA A 687 -0.13 8.01 18.04
CA ALA A 687 -1.39 7.26 17.82
C ALA A 687 -1.21 5.79 18.15
N ASN A 688 -0.01 5.29 18.10
CA ASN A 688 0.18 3.84 18.23
C ASN A 688 0.92 3.50 19.53
N ASN A 689 1.30 4.59 20.38
CA ASN A 689 1.74 4.67 21.78
C ASN A 689 2.49 3.42 22.22
N ALA A 690 3.49 2.77 21.35
CA ALA A 690 4.23 1.64 21.97
C ALA A 690 5.66 2.09 22.31
N ASN A 691 5.91 2.47 23.54
CA ASN A 691 7.23 2.86 24.07
C ASN A 691 8.37 2.08 23.41
N SER A 692 8.11 0.97 22.74
CA SER A 692 9.24 0.16 22.20
C SER A 692 9.16 0.10 20.68
N ASP A 693 8.18 0.87 20.06
CA ASP A 693 8.06 0.83 18.59
C ASP A 693 8.71 2.10 18.00
N TYR A 694 9.28 1.83 16.86
CA TYR A 694 9.96 2.99 16.24
C TYR A 694 9.32 3.29 14.89
N GLN A 695 9.22 4.63 14.67
CA GLN A 695 8.56 5.02 13.40
C GLN A 695 9.48 5.95 12.62
N TYR A 696 9.59 5.56 11.33
CA TYR A 696 10.37 6.45 10.46
C TYR A 696 9.53 6.78 9.21
N THR A 697 9.48 8.14 8.92
CA THR A 697 8.80 8.56 7.67
C THR A 697 9.86 8.98 6.65
N ALA A 698 9.91 8.12 5.60
CA ALA A 698 10.90 8.40 4.53
C ALA A 698 10.27 9.22 3.40
N ILE A 699 11.11 10.26 2.93
CA ILE A 699 10.50 11.13 1.90
C ILE A 699 11.52 11.30 0.77
N GLU A 700 10.98 11.48 -0.40
CA GLU A 700 11.78 12.04 -1.50
C GLU A 700 11.54 13.55 -1.61
N ILE A 701 12.64 14.28 -1.56
CA ILE A 701 12.45 15.74 -1.42
C ILE A 701 12.32 16.36 -2.82
N PHE A 702 11.42 17.35 -2.93
CA PHE A 702 11.29 18.17 -4.15
C PHE A 702 12.43 19.18 -4.25
N SER A 703 13.59 18.89 -5.17
CA SER A 703 14.83 19.70 -5.16
C SER A 703 14.56 21.08 -5.79
N SER A 704 14.46 22.26 -4.98
CA SER A 704 14.60 23.57 -5.67
C SER A 704 15.96 24.19 -5.31
N SER A 705 17.25 23.69 -5.83
CA SER A 705 18.54 24.40 -5.97
C SER A 705 19.38 24.24 -4.70
N PHE A 706 20.53 23.43 -4.77
CA PHE A 706 21.89 22.99 -4.38
C PHE A 706 22.34 23.69 -3.10
N ASN A 707 21.74 23.23 -1.87
CA ASN A 707 22.55 23.13 -0.64
C ASN A 707 21.66 22.67 0.52
N ASN A 708 21.00 21.40 0.24
CA ASN A 708 20.23 20.88 1.40
C ASN A 708 21.14 20.73 2.62
N LEU A 709 21.00 21.59 3.79
CA LEU A 709 21.80 21.42 5.02
C LEU A 709 21.19 20.32 5.90
N LEU A 710 19.78 19.86 5.65
CA LEU A 710 19.21 18.87 6.58
C LEU A 710 18.66 17.67 5.80
N LEU A 711 19.20 16.50 6.08
CA LEU A 711 18.79 15.28 5.33
C LEU A 711 17.83 14.44 6.18
N GLY A 712 17.82 14.64 7.49
CA GLY A 712 16.94 13.87 8.40
C GLY A 712 16.92 14.49 9.80
N GLN A 713 15.81 14.15 10.51
CA GLN A 713 15.65 14.57 11.93
C GLN A 713 14.98 13.44 12.72
N ALA A 714 15.55 13.28 13.95
CA ALA A 714 14.92 12.18 14.72
C ALA A 714 15.04 12.46 16.22
N SER A 715 14.11 11.93 16.98
CA SER A 715 14.13 11.84 18.45
C SER A 715 13.83 10.40 18.88
N ARG A 716 13.90 10.27 20.24
CA ARG A 716 13.69 8.88 20.71
C ARG A 716 12.39 8.29 20.15
N ASN A 717 12.48 7.07 19.34
CA ASN A 717 11.37 6.18 18.91
C ASN A 717 10.73 6.69 17.62
N HIS A 718 11.18 7.92 17.08
CA HIS A 718 10.66 8.31 15.76
C HIS A 718 11.64 9.22 15.04
N GLY A 719 11.47 9.27 13.75
CA GLY A 719 12.35 10.12 12.92
C GLY A 719 11.81 10.21 11.49
N GLY A 720 12.28 11.28 10.79
CA GLY A 720 11.84 11.45 9.40
C GLY A 720 12.96 12.10 8.57
N GLY A 721 13.02 11.71 7.28
CA GLY A 721 14.05 12.32 6.42
C GLY A 721 14.12 11.61 5.07
N VAL A 722 15.21 11.98 4.37
CA VAL A 722 15.30 11.42 3.00
C VAL A 722 15.49 9.90 3.09
N HIS A 723 15.24 9.22 2.13
CA HIS A 723 15.11 7.74 2.14
C HIS A 723 16.48 7.08 2.04
N GLU A 724 17.58 7.78 2.14
CA GLU A 724 18.92 7.16 2.08
C GLU A 724 19.18 6.31 3.33
N PRO A 725 19.64 5.00 3.12
CA PRO A 725 19.83 4.06 4.23
C PRO A 725 20.73 4.65 5.33
N ASN A 726 21.77 5.39 4.98
CA ASN A 726 22.65 5.93 6.04
C ASN A 726 21.94 7.01 6.86
N VAL A 727 21.11 7.81 6.11
CA VAL A 727 20.35 8.82 6.89
C VAL A 727 19.34 8.13 7.80
N MET A 728 18.67 7.18 7.29
CA MET A 728 17.70 6.44 8.13
C MET A 728 18.41 5.76 9.31
N PHE A 729 19.57 5.02 8.94
CA PHE A 729 20.28 4.34 10.04
C PHE A 729 20.68 5.34 11.12
N HIS A 730 21.13 6.53 10.66
CA HIS A 730 21.54 7.60 11.60
C HIS A 730 20.33 8.10 12.42
N GLU A 731 19.19 8.29 11.72
CA GLU A 731 18.06 8.94 12.42
C GLU A 731 17.23 7.90 13.19
N ALA A 732 16.97 6.71 12.56
CA ALA A 732 16.06 5.73 13.22
C ALA A 732 16.85 4.84 14.19
N PHE A 733 18.03 4.37 13.79
CA PHE A 733 18.75 3.39 14.63
C PHE A 733 19.95 4.08 15.32
N GLY A 734 20.04 5.39 15.25
CA GLY A 734 20.95 6.21 16.07
C GLY A 734 20.15 7.04 17.09
N HIS A 735 19.70 8.30 16.52
CA HIS A 735 18.95 9.19 17.46
C HIS A 735 17.70 8.49 18.00
N GLY A 736 17.00 7.70 17.14
CA GLY A 736 15.77 6.98 17.58
C GLY A 736 16.05 6.04 18.75
N LEU A 737 17.35 5.62 18.84
CA LEU A 737 17.68 4.69 19.95
C LEU A 737 18.47 5.40 21.03
N GLY A 738 18.46 6.78 20.98
CA GLY A 738 18.94 7.57 22.13
C GLY A 738 20.43 7.92 21.97
N LEU A 739 20.97 7.80 20.76
CA LEU A 739 22.41 8.09 20.63
C LEU A 739 22.60 9.56 20.26
N PRO A 740 23.55 10.23 20.88
CA PRO A 740 23.93 11.59 20.47
C PRO A 740 24.97 11.56 19.33
N HIS A 741 25.07 12.78 18.74
CA HIS A 741 26.17 12.84 17.74
C HIS A 741 27.53 12.59 18.40
N THR A 742 28.53 12.08 17.59
CA THR A 742 29.84 11.73 18.16
C THR A 742 30.63 13.00 18.50
N ASN A 743 30.24 14.12 17.87
CA ASN A 743 30.97 15.37 18.19
C ASN A 743 30.17 16.27 19.14
N SER A 744 29.22 15.61 19.82
CA SER A 744 28.39 16.43 20.75
C SER A 744 29.02 16.41 22.15
N GLN A 745 28.68 17.48 22.92
CA GLN A 745 29.14 17.55 24.33
C GLN A 745 27.94 17.39 25.28
N ASP A 746 28.25 16.69 26.45
CA ASP A 746 27.14 16.50 27.40
C ASP A 746 26.94 17.79 28.21
N HIS A 747 25.92 17.84 29.24
CA HIS A 747 25.48 19.05 29.97
C HIS A 747 26.63 19.64 30.78
N ASN A 748 27.68 18.86 30.91
CA ASN A 748 28.86 19.39 31.63
C ASN A 748 30.00 19.72 30.66
N ASN A 749 29.69 19.88 29.36
CA ASN A 749 30.65 20.22 28.29
C ASN A 749 31.72 19.13 28.13
N GLN A 750 31.44 17.91 28.56
CA GLN A 750 32.33 16.77 28.27
C GLN A 750 31.83 15.99 27.05
N PRO A 751 32.87 15.41 26.30
CA PRO A 751 32.45 14.66 25.11
C PRO A 751 31.47 13.53 25.48
N ALA A 752 30.33 13.50 24.77
CA ALA A 752 29.30 12.46 25.00
C ALA A 752 29.76 11.11 24.43
N TYR A 753 30.66 11.02 23.56
CA TYR A 753 31.23 9.84 22.89
C TYR A 753 32.64 9.58 23.43
N PRO A 754 32.90 8.31 23.86
CA PRO A 754 34.13 8.03 24.62
C PRO A 754 35.36 7.95 23.70
N TYR A 755 35.12 8.00 22.40
CA TYR A 755 36.27 7.98 21.46
C TYR A 755 36.36 9.32 20.73
N HIS A 756 37.51 9.41 19.95
CA HIS A 756 37.58 10.60 19.07
C HIS A 756 36.38 10.63 18.09
N PRO A 757 35.79 11.82 17.78
CA PRO A 757 34.55 11.94 17.01
C PRO A 757 34.65 11.24 15.64
N TYR A 758 35.81 11.05 15.15
CA TYR A 758 35.95 10.46 13.80
C TYR A 758 36.41 8.99 13.90
N ASP A 759 36.44 8.34 15.12
CA ASP A 759 36.94 6.95 15.29
C ASP A 759 35.86 6.08 15.95
N HIS A 760 36.00 4.66 15.74
CA HIS A 760 34.99 3.71 16.28
C HIS A 760 35.60 2.91 17.44
N GLY A 761 36.86 3.39 17.89
CA GLY A 761 37.56 2.57 18.91
C GLY A 761 38.35 1.43 18.27
N LYS A 762 38.89 0.41 19.19
CA LYS A 762 39.86 -0.60 18.70
C LYS A 762 39.16 -1.94 18.45
N LYS A 763 37.86 -1.95 18.80
CA LYS A 763 37.24 -3.29 18.74
C LYS A 763 36.47 -3.44 17.42
N PRO A 764 36.79 -4.59 16.71
CA PRO A 764 36.10 -4.77 15.43
C PRO A 764 34.66 -5.30 15.62
N ALA A 765 33.77 -4.83 14.74
CA ALA A 765 32.39 -5.37 14.76
C ALA A 765 32.33 -6.77 14.10
N TYR A 766 31.33 -7.54 14.53
CA TYR A 766 31.22 -8.92 14.02
C TYR A 766 29.84 -9.11 13.40
N ASN A 767 29.87 -9.45 12.14
CA ASN A 767 28.61 -9.81 11.46
C ASN A 767 28.33 -11.32 11.54
N GLN A 768 27.31 -11.71 12.35
CA GLN A 768 27.07 -13.13 12.67
C GLN A 768 26.41 -13.87 11.50
N SER A 769 25.71 -13.15 10.76
CA SER A 769 24.97 -13.84 9.68
C SER A 769 25.91 -14.17 8.52
N ARG A 770 26.89 -13.29 8.30
CA ARG A 770 27.75 -13.56 7.13
C ARG A 770 29.15 -14.01 7.57
N GLN A 771 29.35 -13.94 8.86
CA GLN A 771 30.57 -14.47 9.49
C GLN A 771 31.81 -13.74 8.97
N TYR A 772 31.96 -12.42 9.17
CA TYR A 772 33.20 -11.64 8.95
C TYR A 772 33.27 -10.51 9.97
N TYR A 773 34.48 -9.91 10.04
CA TYR A 773 34.70 -8.80 10.99
C TYR A 773 34.82 -7.48 10.21
N VAL A 774 34.14 -6.42 10.83
CA VAL A 774 34.29 -5.06 10.28
C VAL A 774 35.33 -4.31 11.14
N THR A 775 36.50 -3.91 10.39
CA THR A 775 37.63 -3.33 11.16
C THR A 775 37.58 -1.81 11.10
N TYR A 776 36.64 -1.23 10.34
CA TYR A 776 36.40 0.21 10.21
C TYR A 776 37.56 0.89 9.48
N HIS A 777 38.45 0.05 8.96
CA HIS A 777 39.50 0.64 8.12
C HIS A 777 38.97 0.91 6.70
N SER A 778 39.41 2.12 6.21
CA SER A 778 38.97 2.46 4.85
C SER A 778 40.16 3.06 4.07
N PRO A 779 40.55 2.29 3.04
CA PRO A 779 41.75 2.76 2.32
C PRO A 779 41.46 3.97 1.43
N HIS A 780 40.15 4.30 1.31
CA HIS A 780 39.77 5.31 0.30
C HIS A 780 39.41 6.63 0.97
N THR A 781 39.67 6.70 2.31
CA THR A 781 39.35 7.98 2.98
C THR A 781 40.66 8.62 3.47
N PHE A 782 40.68 9.97 3.45
CA PHE A 782 41.86 10.73 3.91
C PHE A 782 42.28 10.30 5.32
N ARG A 783 41.41 9.75 6.05
CA ARG A 783 41.72 9.39 7.46
C ARG A 783 41.96 7.89 7.59
N LYS A 784 42.04 7.25 6.46
CA LYS A 784 42.25 5.79 6.42
C LYS A 784 41.37 5.07 7.46
N GLN A 785 40.18 5.62 7.83
CA GLN A 785 39.18 5.00 8.70
C GLN A 785 37.77 5.42 8.23
N ALA A 786 36.87 4.46 8.50
CA ALA A 786 35.46 4.84 8.17
C ALA A 786 34.92 5.83 9.22
N ILE A 787 34.20 6.87 8.69
CA ILE A 787 33.65 7.88 9.61
C ILE A 787 32.36 7.33 10.26
N PRO A 788 32.33 7.50 11.65
CA PRO A 788 31.14 6.99 12.35
C PRO A 788 29.85 7.60 11.79
N THR A 789 28.78 6.74 11.82
CA THR A 789 27.49 7.16 11.22
C THR A 789 26.85 8.27 12.03
N MET A 790 27.24 8.37 13.35
CA MET A 790 26.55 9.37 14.21
C MET A 790 27.31 10.68 14.22
N LEU A 791 28.16 10.87 13.24
CA LEU A 791 28.77 12.21 13.09
C LEU A 791 27.75 13.19 12.51
N SER A 792 27.75 14.47 12.93
CA SER A 792 26.66 15.42 12.60
C SER A 792 26.72 15.81 11.12
N TYR A 793 27.72 15.36 10.36
CA TYR A 793 27.78 15.64 8.91
C TYR A 793 27.60 14.35 8.11
N PHE A 794 26.99 14.63 6.91
CA PHE A 794 26.70 13.42 6.12
C PHE A 794 28.01 12.88 5.50
N VAL A 795 28.24 11.54 5.74
CA VAL A 795 29.42 10.93 5.09
C VAL A 795 28.99 9.59 4.49
N PRO A 796 29.02 9.56 3.15
CA PRO A 796 28.59 8.28 2.55
C PRO A 796 29.53 7.13 2.94
N PHE A 797 28.89 6.00 3.36
CA PHE A 797 29.71 4.80 3.66
C PHE A 797 29.73 3.87 2.45
N SER A 798 31.00 3.44 2.02
CA SER A 798 31.16 2.39 0.97
C SER A 798 31.84 1.16 1.56
N SER A 799 31.01 0.02 1.74
CA SER A 799 31.68 -1.22 2.23
C SER A 799 31.98 -2.16 1.05
N ASP A 800 33.19 -2.94 1.10
CA ASP A 800 33.54 -3.98 0.10
C ASP A 800 32.59 -5.19 0.21
N ALA A 801 31.70 -5.28 1.31
CA ALA A 801 30.81 -6.44 1.60
C ALA A 801 29.36 -6.07 1.29
N TYR A 802 29.15 -4.90 0.50
CA TYR A 802 27.82 -4.47 0.00
C TYR A 802 26.84 -4.28 1.16
N ASP A 803 27.28 -3.86 2.47
CA ASP A 803 26.34 -3.62 3.59
C ASP A 803 25.71 -2.22 3.48
N ALA A 804 24.37 -2.21 3.83
CA ALA A 804 23.62 -0.92 3.84
C ALA A 804 24.01 -0.06 5.04
N PHE A 805 24.56 -0.80 6.17
CA PHE A 805 24.79 -0.04 7.40
C PHE A 805 26.23 -0.28 7.87
N LEU A 806 26.81 0.86 8.31
CA LEU A 806 28.04 0.72 9.11
C LEU A 806 27.70 0.55 10.60
N PRO A 807 28.15 -0.63 11.19
CA PRO A 807 27.82 -0.88 12.60
C PRO A 807 28.34 0.25 13.51
N HIS A 808 27.50 0.50 14.61
CA HIS A 808 27.97 1.50 15.59
C HIS A 808 29.17 0.96 16.38
N ALA A 809 29.91 1.88 17.01
CA ALA A 809 31.02 1.44 17.89
C ALA A 809 30.48 0.70 19.12
N ASP A 810 31.33 -0.14 19.75
CA ASP A 810 30.90 -0.96 20.91
C ASP A 810 30.29 -0.09 22.02
N ALA A 811 30.84 1.16 22.22
CA ALA A 811 30.28 2.01 23.29
C ALA A 811 28.83 2.41 22.98
N TYR A 812 28.50 2.77 21.79
CA TYR A 812 27.11 3.15 21.44
C TYR A 812 26.19 1.94 21.46
N ASN A 813 26.72 0.64 21.05
CA ASN A 813 25.85 -0.55 21.21
C ASN A 813 25.47 -0.77 22.68
N GLN A 814 26.43 -0.55 23.55
CA GLN A 814 26.07 -0.67 24.98
C GLN A 814 25.00 0.36 25.36
N LYS A 815 25.08 1.63 24.84
CA LYS A 815 24.04 2.65 25.14
C LYS A 815 22.68 2.22 24.59
N ILE A 816 22.79 1.59 23.44
CA ILE A 816 21.50 1.11 22.90
C ILE A 816 20.91 0.03 23.83
N HIS A 817 21.77 -0.87 24.38
CA HIS A 817 21.28 -1.84 25.38
C HIS A 817 20.62 -1.13 26.57
N GLN A 818 21.27 -0.06 27.00
CA GLN A 818 20.74 0.65 28.19
C GLN A 818 19.40 1.32 27.86
N PHE A 819 19.42 1.85 26.63
CA PHE A 819 18.17 2.49 26.19
C PHE A 819 17.02 1.47 26.14
N LEU A 820 17.27 0.27 25.65
CA LEU A 820 16.18 -0.71 25.44
C LEU A 820 15.76 -1.35 26.76
N THR A 821 16.61 -1.37 27.80
CA THR A 821 16.27 -2.01 29.09
C THR A 821 15.28 -1.14 29.86
N LYS A 822 15.16 0.10 29.43
CA LYS A 822 14.25 0.99 30.18
C LYS A 822 12.87 1.04 29.50
N ARG A 823 12.68 0.13 28.44
CA ARG A 823 11.41 0.31 27.68
C ARG A 823 10.49 -0.88 27.96
N VAL A 824 9.20 -0.52 27.87
CA VAL A 824 8.18 -1.57 28.06
C VAL A 824 7.91 -2.25 26.71
N ARG A 825 7.78 -3.51 26.89
CA ARG A 825 7.41 -4.21 25.63
C ARG A 825 6.08 -4.94 25.80
N TRP A 826 5.34 -4.93 24.65
CA TRP A 826 4.03 -5.61 24.66
C TRP A 826 4.17 -6.98 23.99
N GLN A 827 3.47 -8.02 24.62
CA GLN A 827 3.45 -9.38 24.03
C GLN A 827 1.99 -9.89 23.96
N SER A 828 1.90 -10.69 22.87
CA SER A 828 0.54 -11.27 22.77
C SER A 828 0.31 -12.31 23.86
N ASN A 829 -1.02 -12.46 24.17
CA ASN A 829 -1.33 -13.50 25.17
C ASN A 829 -1.03 -14.90 24.59
N LYS A 830 -0.62 -15.72 25.53
CA LYS A 830 -0.28 -17.09 25.10
C LYS A 830 -1.49 -17.79 24.46
N THR A 831 -2.68 -17.58 25.10
CA THR A 831 -3.91 -18.17 24.52
C THR A 831 -4.84 -17.04 24.05
N LYS A 832 -5.19 -17.16 22.82
CA LYS A 832 -6.09 -16.12 22.26
C LYS A 832 -7.42 -16.06 23.02
N GLY A 833 -7.81 -14.87 23.53
CA GLY A 833 -9.13 -14.68 24.17
C GLY A 833 -9.06 -14.91 25.69
N LEU A 834 -7.88 -15.46 26.16
CA LEU A 834 -7.71 -15.63 27.62
C LEU A 834 -6.50 -14.81 28.08
N ASP A 835 -6.81 -13.97 29.18
CA ASP A 835 -5.65 -13.17 29.65
C ASP A 835 -5.27 -13.60 31.07
N ILE A 836 -4.37 -14.68 31.17
CA ILE A 836 -4.00 -15.22 32.52
C ILE A 836 -2.72 -14.53 32.99
N GLU A 837 -1.96 -13.83 32.11
CA GLU A 837 -0.61 -13.32 32.49
C GLU A 837 -0.74 -12.05 33.31
N ASP A 838 -1.75 -11.19 32.90
CA ASP A 838 -1.79 -9.95 33.69
C ASP A 838 -3.21 -9.64 34.15
N GLY A 839 -4.11 -10.70 33.97
CA GLY A 839 -5.49 -10.53 34.50
C GLY A 839 -6.32 -9.54 33.67
N GLY A 840 -5.99 -9.30 32.39
CA GLY A 840 -6.81 -8.44 31.49
C GLY A 840 -6.31 -6.99 31.51
N PHE A 841 -5.22 -6.78 32.17
CA PHE A 841 -4.72 -5.42 32.37
C PHE A 841 -4.31 -4.79 31.03
N ALA A 842 -3.86 -5.49 30.02
CA ALA A 842 -3.30 -4.88 28.79
C ALA A 842 -4.09 -5.39 27.57
N GLY A 843 -5.38 -5.84 27.82
CA GLY A 843 -6.25 -6.26 26.70
C GLY A 843 -5.82 -7.62 26.12
N ASP A 844 -5.53 -7.61 24.73
CA ASP A 844 -5.26 -8.90 24.04
C ASP A 844 -3.79 -9.31 24.22
N GLY A 845 -3.08 -8.64 25.13
CA GLY A 845 -1.68 -9.01 25.43
C GLY A 845 -1.29 -8.56 26.83
N PHE A 846 0.11 -8.54 27.05
CA PHE A 846 0.57 -8.08 28.37
C PHE A 846 1.89 -7.34 28.20
N TYR A 847 2.16 -6.40 29.16
CA TYR A 847 3.41 -5.60 29.09
C TYR A 847 4.45 -6.17 30.05
N GLN A 848 5.69 -6.04 29.55
CA GLN A 848 6.81 -6.44 30.43
C GLN A 848 7.87 -5.35 30.44
N ARG A 849 8.52 -5.35 31.56
CA ARG A 849 9.68 -4.46 31.66
C ARG A 849 10.86 -5.20 32.29
N TRP A 850 12.03 -4.75 31.80
CA TRP A 850 13.22 -5.46 32.31
C TRP A 850 13.62 -4.92 33.68
N ASP A 851 13.82 -5.83 34.65
CA ASP A 851 14.31 -5.48 36.00
C ASP A 851 15.84 -5.70 36.06
N GLN A 852 16.51 -4.57 36.28
CA GLN A 852 17.98 -4.65 36.16
C GLN A 852 18.59 -5.35 37.38
N ILE A 853 17.87 -5.32 38.48
CA ILE A 853 18.43 -5.93 39.70
C ILE A 853 18.23 -7.44 39.67
N ARG A 854 17.02 -7.85 39.27
CA ARG A 854 16.74 -9.30 39.27
C ARG A 854 17.16 -9.93 37.94
N LYS A 855 17.46 -9.03 36.93
CA LYS A 855 17.87 -9.46 35.58
C LYS A 855 16.84 -10.40 34.95
N GLN A 856 15.57 -10.02 35.01
CA GLN A 856 14.48 -10.80 34.36
C GLN A 856 13.36 -9.83 33.95
N TRP A 857 12.51 -10.46 32.97
CA TRP A 857 11.33 -9.66 32.56
C TRP A 857 10.24 -9.76 33.64
N VAL A 858 9.76 -8.54 33.99
CA VAL A 858 8.64 -8.51 34.98
C VAL A 858 7.35 -8.10 34.25
N ILE A 859 6.34 -8.95 34.49
CA ILE A 859 5.03 -8.65 33.88
C ILE A 859 4.36 -7.51 34.66
N LEU A 860 3.90 -6.51 33.84
CA LEU A 860 3.21 -5.39 34.50
C LEU A 860 1.72 -5.70 34.71
N THR A 861 1.33 -5.53 35.99
CA THR A 861 -0.09 -5.74 36.36
C THR A 861 -0.65 -4.45 36.98
N GLN A 862 -1.98 -4.54 37.29
CA GLN A 862 -2.61 -3.35 37.94
C GLN A 862 -1.91 -3.01 39.26
N GLN A 863 -1.24 -3.92 39.90
CA GLN A 863 -0.70 -3.70 41.26
C GLN A 863 0.70 -3.08 41.20
N ASN A 864 1.39 -3.42 40.10
CA ASN A 864 2.79 -2.96 40.20
C ASN A 864 3.10 -1.95 39.10
N TYR A 865 2.10 -1.59 38.32
CA TYR A 865 2.34 -0.67 37.19
C TYR A 865 2.68 0.72 37.72
N SER A 866 2.04 1.19 38.81
CA SER A 866 2.21 2.56 39.32
C SER A 866 3.64 2.79 39.83
N LYS A 867 4.34 1.67 39.94
CA LYS A 867 5.76 1.82 40.35
C LYS A 867 6.60 2.41 39.21
N TYR A 868 6.02 2.23 38.02
CA TYR A 868 6.91 2.60 36.88
C TYR A 868 6.26 3.69 36.04
N TYR A 869 4.92 3.71 36.08
CA TYR A 869 4.23 4.69 35.21
C TYR A 869 3.04 5.27 35.97
N ASN A 870 2.62 6.52 35.50
CA ASN A 870 1.35 7.07 36.03
C ASN A 870 0.14 6.28 35.50
N ARG A 871 -0.90 5.97 36.39
CA ARG A 871 -2.08 5.11 36.10
C ARG A 871 -2.80 5.59 34.84
N ILE A 872 -2.75 6.95 34.40
CA ILE A 872 -3.53 7.52 33.28
C ILE A 872 -2.81 7.23 31.96
N GLN A 873 -1.59 6.59 31.95
CA GLN A 873 -0.78 6.36 30.73
C GLN A 873 -1.03 4.96 30.16
N ILE A 874 -1.72 4.05 30.95
CA ILE A 874 -1.80 2.67 30.43
C ILE A 874 -2.98 2.56 29.45
N GLU A 875 -4.08 3.30 29.76
CA GLU A 875 -5.26 3.19 28.86
C GLU A 875 -4.95 3.78 27.49
N GLN A 876 -3.81 4.46 27.48
CA GLN A 876 -3.43 5.03 26.16
C GLN A 876 -2.44 4.12 25.44
N PHE A 877 -1.87 3.05 26.27
CA PHE A 877 -1.00 2.06 25.60
C PHE A 877 -1.82 1.08 24.76
N PRO A 878 -1.11 0.42 23.89
CA PRO A 878 -1.82 -0.52 23.00
C PRO A 878 -2.44 -1.69 23.79
N HIS A 879 -3.74 -1.91 23.62
CA HIS A 879 -4.43 -3.09 24.18
C HIS A 879 -4.67 -4.15 23.09
N GLN A 880 -4.61 -3.64 21.90
CA GLN A 880 -4.61 -4.53 20.72
C GLN A 880 -3.54 -4.05 19.74
N ARG A 881 -2.83 -5.10 19.15
CA ARG A 881 -1.81 -4.74 18.14
C ARG A 881 -2.08 -5.50 16.84
N ASP A 882 -1.67 -4.78 15.74
CA ASP A 882 -1.73 -5.39 14.40
C ASP A 882 -3.19 -5.73 14.02
N VAL A 883 -4.07 -4.75 14.31
CA VAL A 883 -5.49 -4.96 13.93
C VAL A 883 -5.88 -3.87 12.93
N PRO A 884 -6.89 -4.20 12.14
CA PRO A 884 -7.36 -3.19 11.17
C PRO A 884 -7.87 -1.92 11.89
N ILE A 885 -7.34 -0.75 11.37
CA ILE A 885 -7.74 0.53 12.02
C ILE A 885 -7.90 1.59 10.92
N TYR A 886 -8.71 2.58 11.29
CA TYR A 886 -8.55 3.86 10.57
C TYR A 886 -7.63 4.80 11.37
N TRP A 887 -6.52 5.15 10.68
CA TRP A 887 -5.63 6.17 11.30
C TRP A 887 -5.99 7.56 10.78
N ILE A 888 -6.38 8.47 11.79
CA ILE A 888 -6.88 9.80 11.40
C ILE A 888 -5.86 10.85 11.85
N GLN A 889 -5.51 11.71 10.78
CA GLN A 889 -4.56 12.80 11.08
C GLN A 889 -5.14 14.14 10.65
N LEU A 890 -5.01 15.00 11.69
CA LEU A 890 -5.55 16.35 11.40
C LEU A 890 -4.41 17.38 11.48
N GLN A 891 -4.22 18.08 10.35
CA GLN A 891 -3.34 19.26 10.36
C GLN A 891 -4.17 20.55 10.16
N SER A 892 -4.22 21.29 11.34
CA SER A 892 -5.12 22.46 11.20
C SER A 892 -4.48 23.68 11.86
N ALA A 893 -4.77 24.84 11.28
CA ALA A 893 -4.38 26.14 11.86
C ALA A 893 -5.53 27.14 11.71
N LYS A 894 -5.64 28.00 12.90
CA LYS A 894 -6.75 28.99 12.83
C LYS A 894 -6.21 30.32 12.30
N MET A 895 -7.19 31.03 11.64
CA MET A 895 -6.87 32.40 11.19
C MET A 895 -7.27 33.40 12.28
N ALA A 896 -6.89 34.75 12.15
CA ALA A 896 -7.21 35.77 13.16
C ALA A 896 -8.72 35.92 13.36
N ASP A 897 -9.42 35.56 12.38
CA ASP A 897 -10.90 35.68 12.52
C ASP A 897 -11.51 34.35 12.97
N ASN A 898 -10.70 33.39 13.41
CA ASN A 898 -11.11 32.10 14.00
C ASN A 898 -11.62 31.12 12.95
N THR A 899 -11.49 31.50 11.62
CA THR A 899 -11.78 30.48 10.58
C THR A 899 -10.55 29.59 10.37
N LEU A 900 -10.76 28.37 9.68
CA LEU A 900 -9.65 27.43 9.46
C LEU A 900 -8.73 27.96 8.33
N HIS A 901 -7.47 27.80 8.60
CA HIS A 901 -6.51 28.09 7.50
C HIS A 901 -6.82 27.25 6.26
N PRO A 902 -6.62 27.87 4.99
CA PRO A 902 -6.99 27.19 3.74
C PRO A 902 -6.19 25.90 3.53
N TYR A 903 -5.06 25.78 4.14
CA TYR A 903 -4.23 24.58 3.88
C TYR A 903 -4.43 23.54 4.97
N SER A 904 -5.45 23.74 5.82
CA SER A 904 -5.74 22.67 6.81
C SER A 904 -6.24 21.40 6.11
N THR A 905 -5.71 20.23 6.63
CA THR A 905 -6.08 18.98 5.92
C THR A 905 -6.38 17.88 6.94
N ILE A 906 -7.28 16.92 6.39
CA ILE A 906 -7.53 15.67 7.15
C ILE A 906 -7.12 14.48 6.27
N THR A 907 -6.22 13.72 6.92
CA THR A 907 -5.82 12.48 6.23
C THR A 907 -6.34 11.25 6.99
N VAL A 908 -6.93 10.36 6.09
CA VAL A 908 -7.46 9.12 6.72
C VAL A 908 -6.83 7.92 6.01
N ASP A 909 -6.12 7.10 6.87
CA ASP A 909 -5.54 5.86 6.32
C ASP A 909 -6.25 4.63 6.91
N ARG A 910 -6.82 3.85 5.99
CA ARG A 910 -7.26 2.51 6.44
C ARG A 910 -6.08 1.52 6.39
N THR A 911 -5.56 1.07 7.61
CA THR A 911 -4.31 0.26 7.68
C THR A 911 -4.39 -0.65 8.90
N VAL A 912 -3.14 -1.24 9.22
CA VAL A 912 -3.05 -2.07 10.44
C VAL A 912 -2.24 -1.30 11.50
N GLY A 913 -2.81 -1.21 12.70
CA GLY A 913 -2.09 -0.48 13.76
C GLY A 913 -2.54 -1.00 15.14
N SER A 914 -2.25 -0.08 16.15
CA SER A 914 -2.60 -0.48 17.53
C SER A 914 -3.82 0.32 18.04
N LEU A 915 -4.63 -0.42 18.79
CA LEU A 915 -5.76 0.27 19.44
C LEU A 915 -5.56 0.31 20.95
N PRO A 916 -5.82 1.54 21.50
CA PRO A 916 -5.82 1.61 22.97
C PRO A 916 -7.04 0.91 23.58
N ALA A 917 -7.06 1.00 24.93
CA ALA A 917 -8.34 0.50 25.50
C ALA A 917 -9.54 1.15 24.82
N ASN A 918 -10.64 0.42 24.79
CA ASN A 918 -11.83 1.00 24.11
C ASN A 918 -12.18 2.38 24.68
N TYR A 919 -12.35 3.35 23.74
CA TYR A 919 -12.70 4.71 24.19
C TYR A 919 -14.03 4.71 24.95
N HIS A 920 -14.02 5.79 25.88
CA HIS A 920 -15.31 5.98 26.58
C HIS A 920 -16.39 6.44 25.58
N ASN A 921 -17.44 5.58 25.53
CA ASN A 921 -18.62 5.98 24.72
C ASN A 921 -19.56 6.90 25.52
N LEU A 922 -19.73 8.19 25.05
CA LEU A 922 -20.51 9.19 25.81
C LEU A 922 -22.01 8.88 25.77
N LYS A 923 -22.38 7.95 24.85
CA LYS A 923 -23.83 7.62 24.79
C LYS A 923 -24.15 6.41 25.66
N THR A 924 -23.31 5.38 25.59
CA THR A 924 -23.68 4.12 26.29
C THR A 924 -23.00 4.05 27.65
N GLY A 925 -22.00 4.84 27.85
CA GLY A 925 -21.21 4.78 29.10
C GLY A 925 -20.23 3.60 29.11
N THR A 926 -20.08 2.84 27.99
CA THR A 926 -19.21 1.64 27.93
C THR A 926 -17.79 2.07 27.53
N GLY A 927 -16.76 1.21 27.67
CA GLY A 927 -15.35 1.52 27.35
C GLY A 927 -14.59 1.95 28.62
N ARG A 928 -13.52 2.67 28.42
CA ARG A 928 -12.73 3.12 29.59
C ARG A 928 -13.49 4.20 30.36
N GLN A 929 -13.00 4.44 31.64
CA GLN A 929 -13.67 5.48 32.45
C GLN A 929 -13.48 6.87 31.84
N PHE A 930 -14.58 7.67 32.00
CA PHE A 930 -14.47 9.06 31.49
C PHE A 930 -13.31 9.79 32.18
N TYR A 931 -12.53 10.47 31.31
CA TYR A 931 -11.36 11.18 31.86
C TYR A 931 -11.54 12.70 31.66
N ILE A 932 -11.44 13.43 32.72
CA ILE A 932 -11.83 14.88 32.74
C ILE A 932 -10.80 15.70 31.97
N TYR A 933 -9.67 15.18 31.71
CA TYR A 933 -8.66 16.03 31.03
C TYR A 933 -8.64 15.74 29.53
N HIS A 934 -9.46 14.83 29.12
CA HIS A 934 -9.67 14.70 27.66
C HIS A 934 -10.84 15.59 27.21
N ASN A 935 -10.50 16.49 26.22
CA ASN A 935 -11.48 17.59 26.00
C ASN A 935 -12.17 17.43 24.64
N TYR A 936 -11.98 16.16 24.04
CA TYR A 936 -12.60 16.11 22.69
C TYR A 936 -13.48 14.86 22.58
N ALA A 937 -14.49 14.99 21.68
CA ALA A 937 -15.38 13.84 21.40
C ALA A 937 -15.45 13.63 19.87
N LEU A 938 -15.32 12.32 19.58
CA LEU A 938 -15.46 11.92 18.16
C LEU A 938 -16.82 11.23 17.93
N THR A 939 -17.57 11.88 17.01
CA THR A 939 -18.75 11.13 16.49
C THR A 939 -18.42 10.47 15.15
N VAL A 940 -18.43 9.18 15.21
CA VAL A 940 -17.99 8.46 13.98
C VAL A 940 -19.09 7.50 13.54
N THR A 941 -19.24 7.41 12.16
CA THR A 941 -20.28 6.51 11.60
C THR A 941 -19.62 5.53 10.62
N TYR A 942 -20.03 4.22 10.83
CA TYR A 942 -19.53 3.17 9.93
C TYR A 942 -20.70 2.55 9.16
N SER A 943 -20.34 2.15 7.93
CA SER A 943 -21.27 1.20 7.27
C SER A 943 -20.86 -0.24 7.59
N THR A 944 -21.80 -0.98 8.30
CA THR A 944 -21.52 -2.37 8.71
C THR A 944 -22.46 -3.33 7.97
N PRO A 945 -22.21 -4.59 8.10
CA PRO A 945 -23.09 -5.54 7.40
C PRO A 945 -24.55 -5.43 7.89
N ASN A 946 -24.73 -4.80 9.02
CA ASN A 946 -26.12 -4.70 9.53
C ASN A 946 -26.60 -3.25 9.52
N GLY A 947 -26.11 -2.43 8.65
CA GLY A 947 -26.55 -1.02 8.54
C GLY A 947 -25.52 -0.07 9.15
N LEU A 948 -25.94 1.21 9.31
CA LEU A 948 -24.97 2.22 9.82
C LEU A 948 -24.86 2.12 11.34
N LEU A 949 -23.62 2.34 11.81
CA LEU A 949 -23.32 2.37 13.25
C LEU A 949 -22.59 3.69 13.58
N THR A 950 -23.25 4.43 14.60
CA THR A 950 -22.62 5.71 14.99
C THR A 950 -22.25 5.63 16.49
N GLU A 951 -21.02 6.07 16.71
CA GLU A 951 -20.54 6.13 18.11
C GLU A 951 -20.07 7.54 18.42
N VAL A 952 -20.25 7.78 19.81
CA VAL A 952 -19.67 9.06 20.28
C VAL A 952 -18.61 8.75 21.35
N LEU A 953 -17.36 9.03 20.84
CA LEU A 953 -16.23 8.51 21.65
C LEU A 953 -15.42 9.70 22.18
N GLN A 954 -15.09 9.60 23.62
CA GLN A 954 -14.13 10.60 24.14
C GLN A 954 -12.70 10.24 23.72
N ILE A 955 -12.09 11.17 23.00
CA ILE A 955 -10.72 10.90 22.51
C ILE A 955 -9.76 11.86 23.20
N PRO A 956 -8.51 11.45 23.34
CA PRO A 956 -7.54 12.21 24.15
C PRO A 956 -7.00 13.43 23.40
N HIS A 957 -6.80 13.25 22.06
CA HIS A 957 -6.27 14.38 21.28
C HIS A 957 -7.05 14.49 19.97
N GLU A 958 -6.99 15.75 19.39
CA GLU A 958 -7.77 15.98 18.15
C GLU A 958 -6.88 15.80 16.91
N THR A 959 -5.57 15.61 17.04
CA THR A 959 -4.69 15.77 15.86
C THR A 959 -4.34 14.40 15.27
N SER A 960 -4.21 13.31 16.14
CA SER A 960 -3.88 11.99 15.56
C SER A 960 -4.36 10.88 16.51
N PHE A 961 -5.14 9.95 15.96
CA PHE A 961 -5.62 8.84 16.82
C PHE A 961 -6.14 7.71 15.92
N ASN A 962 -6.14 6.46 16.60
CA ASN A 962 -6.66 5.28 15.87
C ASN A 962 -8.08 4.94 16.33
N ILE A 963 -8.86 4.61 15.29
CA ILE A 963 -10.18 3.99 15.67
C ILE A 963 -10.28 2.63 14.98
N ALA A 964 -11.13 1.85 15.58
CA ALA A 964 -11.27 0.47 15.04
C ALA A 964 -11.97 0.49 13.67
N ASP A 965 -11.50 -0.42 12.83
CA ASP A 965 -12.18 -0.62 11.53
C ASP A 965 -13.39 -1.54 11.72
N LYS A 966 -14.60 -0.98 11.84
CA LYS A 966 -15.82 -1.80 12.07
C LYS A 966 -16.64 -1.88 10.78
N GLY A 967 -16.12 -1.49 9.69
CA GLY A 967 -16.76 -1.42 8.36
C GLY A 967 -16.29 -0.17 7.61
N GLU A 968 -16.94 0.06 6.48
CA GLU A 968 -16.58 1.25 5.69
C GLU A 968 -16.81 2.54 6.47
N LEU A 969 -15.71 3.36 6.62
CA LEU A 969 -15.87 4.67 7.31
C LEU A 969 -16.72 5.60 6.43
N VAL A 970 -17.84 6.00 7.07
CA VAL A 970 -18.78 6.84 6.28
C VAL A 970 -18.46 8.32 6.54
N GLN A 971 -18.24 8.70 7.86
CA GLN A 971 -17.95 10.10 8.22
C GLN A 971 -17.56 10.17 9.70
N PHE A 972 -16.96 11.39 10.02
CA PHE A 972 -16.79 11.66 11.47
C PHE A 972 -16.71 13.16 11.70
N THR A 973 -17.11 13.49 13.00
CA THR A 973 -16.93 14.87 13.46
C THR A 973 -16.20 14.88 14.80
N ILE A 974 -15.48 15.99 14.98
CA ILE A 974 -14.80 16.14 16.27
C ILE A 974 -15.28 17.42 16.96
N HIS A 975 -15.66 17.21 18.30
CA HIS A 975 -16.17 18.35 19.09
C HIS A 975 -15.32 18.52 20.35
N GLU A 976 -15.32 19.85 20.75
CA GLU A 976 -14.82 20.05 22.14
C GLU A 976 -15.91 19.69 23.16
N LEU A 977 -15.39 19.14 24.29
CA LEU A 977 -16.38 18.81 25.32
C LEU A 977 -16.56 20.02 26.25
N ASN A 978 -17.91 20.43 26.54
CA ASN A 978 -18.09 21.57 27.47
C ASN A 978 -17.98 21.13 28.93
N ARG A 979 -18.08 22.12 29.87
CA ARG A 979 -17.85 21.86 31.32
C ARG A 979 -18.84 20.84 31.85
N LYS A 980 -19.93 20.59 31.05
CA LYS A 980 -20.94 19.58 31.50
C LYS A 980 -20.70 18.23 30.84
N LYS A 981 -19.54 18.06 30.13
CA LYS A 981 -19.14 16.79 29.48
C LYS A 981 -20.06 16.46 28.31
N GLU A 982 -20.64 17.47 27.67
CA GLU A 982 -21.50 17.30 26.47
C GLU A 982 -20.79 17.90 25.24
N LEU A 983 -21.30 17.44 24.05
CA LEU A 983 -20.68 17.93 22.80
C LEU A 983 -20.78 19.45 22.71
N GLY A 984 -19.63 20.10 22.64
CA GLY A 984 -19.53 21.58 22.52
C GLY A 984 -19.28 21.97 21.06
N GLN A 985 -18.30 22.89 20.82
CA GLN A 985 -18.02 23.49 19.50
C GLN A 985 -17.40 22.46 18.55
N LEU A 986 -17.94 22.45 17.27
CA LEU A 986 -17.38 21.59 16.22
C LEU A 986 -16.01 22.11 15.75
N THR A 987 -15.12 21.19 15.82
CA THR A 987 -13.76 21.64 15.42
C THR A 987 -13.41 21.13 14.01
N SER A 988 -13.86 19.89 13.72
CA SER A 988 -13.49 19.35 12.38
C SER A 988 -14.57 18.37 11.91
N ARG A 989 -14.61 18.25 10.48
CA ARG A 989 -15.56 17.30 9.89
C ARG A 989 -14.93 16.61 8.69
N TYR A 990 -15.26 15.34 8.64
CA TYR A 990 -14.80 14.56 7.46
C TYR A 990 -15.94 13.70 6.92
N SER A 991 -16.04 13.74 5.53
CA SER A 991 -17.00 12.84 4.86
C SER A 991 -16.30 12.04 3.74
N ASN A 992 -16.45 10.69 3.95
CA ASN A 992 -15.88 9.80 2.93
C ASN A 992 -16.61 9.91 1.58
N PRO A 993 -15.88 10.40 0.54
CA PRO A 993 -16.54 10.65 -0.75
C PRO A 993 -16.89 9.35 -1.48
N ASN A 994 -16.35 8.21 -1.02
CA ASN A 994 -16.63 6.91 -1.68
C ASN A 994 -17.70 6.12 -0.93
N SER A 995 -18.32 6.86 0.04
CA SER A 995 -19.34 6.11 0.80
C SER A 995 -20.72 6.36 0.18
N LEU A 996 -21.43 5.15 -0.20
CA LEU A 996 -22.80 5.27 -0.76
C LEU A 996 -23.74 5.94 0.24
N ALA A 997 -23.47 5.78 1.56
CA ALA A 997 -24.35 6.38 2.59
C ALA A 997 -24.35 7.92 2.49
N ASN A 998 -23.15 8.46 2.23
CA ASN A 998 -23.09 9.94 2.16
C ASN A 998 -23.83 10.47 0.92
N ARG A 999 -23.96 9.55 -0.03
CA ARG A 999 -24.74 9.97 -1.21
C ARG A 999 -26.25 9.77 -0.98
N LEU A 1000 -26.60 8.71 -0.41
CA LEU A 1000 -28.02 8.41 -0.17
C LEU A 1000 -28.66 9.47 0.74
N LEU A 1001 -27.81 10.00 1.76
CA LEU A 1001 -28.40 10.91 2.76
C LEU A 1001 -27.85 12.32 2.56
N ALA A 1002 -27.66 12.73 1.36
CA ALA A 1002 -26.95 13.98 0.99
C ALA A 1002 -27.72 15.20 1.48
N LYS A 1003 -29.11 15.16 1.67
CA LYS A 1003 -29.88 16.33 2.18
C LYS A 1003 -30.15 16.17 3.68
N ARG A 1004 -29.07 16.03 4.44
CA ARG A 1004 -29.26 15.61 5.85
C ARG A 1004 -28.96 16.80 6.77
N ASP A 1005 -29.62 16.68 8.07
CA ASP A 1005 -29.21 17.59 9.16
C ASP A 1005 -28.36 16.85 10.20
N GLY A 1006 -28.11 15.47 9.73
CA GLY A 1006 -27.21 14.68 10.59
C GLY A 1006 -27.95 14.00 11.75
N TYR A 1007 -29.30 14.19 11.90
CA TYR A 1007 -30.03 13.59 13.03
C TYR A 1007 -31.38 13.03 12.56
N THR A 1008 -31.90 13.59 11.45
CA THR A 1008 -33.26 13.15 11.06
C THR A 1008 -33.22 12.67 9.60
N LEU A 1009 -34.07 11.70 9.36
CA LEU A 1009 -34.22 11.19 7.99
C LEU A 1009 -34.67 12.31 7.05
N PRO A 1010 -33.97 12.47 5.97
CA PRO A 1010 -34.38 13.51 5.00
C PRO A 1010 -35.68 13.13 4.27
N PRO A 1011 -36.47 14.21 3.95
CA PRO A 1011 -37.77 13.95 3.30
C PRO A 1011 -37.58 13.31 1.91
N HIS A 1012 -36.34 13.49 1.32
CA HIS A 1012 -36.05 12.84 0.03
C HIS A 1012 -34.68 12.15 0.08
N LEU A 1013 -34.70 10.82 -0.41
CA LEU A 1013 -33.42 10.11 -0.52
C LEU A 1013 -32.90 10.18 -1.96
N LEU A 1014 -31.53 10.24 -1.98
CA LEU A 1014 -30.95 10.18 -3.34
C LEU A 1014 -30.64 8.72 -3.73
N LEU A 1015 -31.45 8.14 -4.58
CA LEU A 1015 -31.26 6.72 -4.99
C LEU A 1015 -30.62 6.68 -6.38
N ASP A 1016 -29.32 6.20 -6.40
CA ASP A 1016 -28.57 6.20 -7.68
C ASP A 1016 -28.89 4.95 -8.52
N ASN A 1017 -28.90 5.19 -9.81
CA ASN A 1017 -29.08 4.03 -10.72
C ASN A 1017 -27.76 3.32 -10.98
N TYR A 1018 -26.64 4.06 -10.83
CA TYR A 1018 -25.28 3.49 -10.97
C TYR A 1018 -24.40 4.00 -9.82
N TRP A 1019 -23.57 3.09 -9.34
CA TRP A 1019 -22.62 3.49 -8.29
C TRP A 1019 -21.22 2.99 -8.66
N GLN A 1020 -20.34 4.00 -8.92
CA GLN A 1020 -18.94 3.74 -9.31
C GLN A 1020 -18.86 2.84 -10.55
N GLY A 1021 -19.82 3.07 -11.41
CA GLY A 1021 -19.69 2.45 -12.76
C GLY A 1021 -20.44 1.13 -12.84
N ALA A 1022 -21.14 0.79 -11.61
CA ALA A 1022 -21.92 -0.47 -11.63
C ALA A 1022 -23.40 -0.18 -11.34
N PRO A 1023 -24.24 -0.92 -12.07
CA PRO A 1023 -25.67 -0.79 -11.73
C PRO A 1023 -25.94 -1.17 -10.27
N ILE A 1024 -26.77 -0.33 -9.66
CA ILE A 1024 -27.05 -0.60 -8.22
C ILE A 1024 -28.54 -0.93 -8.09
N PHE A 1025 -28.75 -1.89 -7.14
CA PHE A 1025 -30.14 -2.36 -6.91
C PHE A 1025 -30.58 -1.94 -5.51
N TRP A 1026 -31.92 -1.35 -5.56
CA TRP A 1026 -32.45 -0.91 -4.26
C TRP A 1026 -33.67 -1.75 -3.85
N ALA A 1027 -33.71 -2.02 -2.61
CA ALA A 1027 -34.89 -2.74 -2.07
C ALA A 1027 -35.24 -2.16 -0.69
N ALA A 1028 -36.63 -2.33 -0.33
CA ALA A 1028 -37.05 -1.82 0.98
C ALA A 1028 -37.86 -2.90 1.73
N THR A 1029 -37.99 -2.66 2.99
CA THR A 1029 -38.65 -3.69 3.83
C THR A 1029 -40.17 -3.58 3.68
N GLU A 1030 -40.61 -2.36 3.19
CA GLU A 1030 -42.07 -2.21 3.03
C GLU A 1030 -42.38 -1.55 1.68
N GLU A 1031 -43.53 -1.97 1.08
CA GLU A 1031 -43.93 -1.36 -0.21
C GLU A 1031 -44.43 0.07 -0.01
N GLY A 1032 -44.03 0.96 -0.89
CA GLY A 1032 -44.63 2.31 -0.93
C GLY A 1032 -43.99 3.24 0.13
N VAL A 1033 -42.92 2.70 0.89
CA VAL A 1033 -42.25 3.53 1.92
C VAL A 1033 -41.32 4.53 1.24
N VAL A 1034 -40.83 4.16 0.06
CA VAL A 1034 -39.99 5.13 -0.68
C VAL A 1034 -40.43 5.10 -2.15
N ASP A 1035 -40.71 6.31 -2.64
CA ASP A 1035 -40.90 6.42 -4.11
C ASP A 1035 -39.54 6.54 -4.82
N PHE A 1036 -39.25 5.50 -5.70
CA PHE A 1036 -37.90 5.39 -6.28
C PHE A 1036 -37.65 6.55 -7.25
N SER A 1037 -38.70 6.97 -8.08
CA SER A 1037 -38.49 7.98 -9.14
C SER A 1037 -38.22 9.36 -8.54
N THR A 1038 -38.78 9.51 -7.32
CA THR A 1038 -38.62 10.88 -6.78
C THR A 1038 -37.75 10.83 -5.51
N GLY A 1039 -37.55 9.57 -4.97
CA GLY A 1039 -36.80 9.46 -3.69
C GLY A 1039 -37.60 9.96 -2.48
N LYS A 1040 -38.93 10.34 -2.66
CA LYS A 1040 -39.77 10.82 -1.55
C LYS A 1040 -40.11 9.68 -0.58
N ILE A 1041 -39.97 10.12 0.71
CA ILE A 1041 -40.21 9.09 1.76
C ILE A 1041 -41.61 9.31 2.33
N ASN A 1042 -42.37 8.19 2.49
CA ASN A 1042 -43.65 8.25 3.24
C ASN A 1042 -43.46 7.97 4.73
N ILE A 1043 -43.37 9.05 5.47
CA ILE A 1043 -42.93 8.95 6.88
C ILE A 1043 -44.00 8.20 7.69
N ASP A 1044 -45.28 8.24 7.22
CA ASP A 1044 -46.38 7.58 7.97
C ASP A 1044 -46.25 6.05 7.88
N LYS A 1045 -45.45 5.57 7.03
CA LYS A 1045 -45.36 4.10 6.84
C LYS A 1045 -44.07 3.55 7.46
N ILE A 1046 -43.30 4.49 8.06
CA ILE A 1046 -41.99 4.05 8.61
C ILE A 1046 -42.24 3.40 9.97
N THR A 1047 -41.74 2.12 10.14
CA THR A 1047 -41.77 1.41 11.42
C THR A 1047 -40.32 1.20 11.91
N SER A 1048 -40.27 0.70 13.14
CA SER A 1048 -38.91 0.50 13.71
C SER A 1048 -38.10 -0.51 12.88
N LYS A 1049 -38.74 -1.25 11.90
CA LYS A 1049 -38.01 -2.27 11.09
C LYS A 1049 -37.82 -1.78 9.65
N SER A 1050 -38.32 -0.59 9.37
CA SER A 1050 -38.25 -0.09 7.99
C SER A 1050 -36.79 0.18 7.62
N ALA A 1051 -36.37 -0.43 6.41
CA ALA A 1051 -34.96 -0.30 6.02
C ALA A 1051 -34.84 -0.43 4.50
N LEU A 1052 -33.64 0.12 4.00
CA LEU A 1052 -33.31 -0.07 2.57
C LEU A 1052 -32.09 -0.98 2.42
N CYS A 1053 -32.10 -1.63 1.22
CA CYS A 1053 -30.94 -2.47 0.88
C CYS A 1053 -30.45 -2.09 -0.52
N ALA A 1054 -29.14 -1.83 -0.53
CA ALA A 1054 -28.51 -1.58 -1.85
C ALA A 1054 -27.54 -2.71 -2.20
N LYS A 1055 -27.61 -3.13 -3.53
CA LYS A 1055 -26.68 -4.20 -3.97
C LYS A 1055 -26.11 -3.82 -5.34
N TRP A 1056 -24.80 -4.07 -5.47
CA TRP A 1056 -24.22 -3.85 -6.80
C TRP A 1056 -22.96 -4.70 -6.95
N VAL A 1057 -22.54 -4.96 -8.24
CA VAL A 1057 -21.36 -5.79 -8.51
C VAL A 1057 -20.27 -4.91 -9.13
N GLU A 1058 -19.28 -4.91 -8.52
CA GLU A 1058 -18.12 -4.16 -9.02
C GLU A 1058 -16.88 -5.04 -9.04
N ASN A 1059 -16.28 -5.18 -10.32
CA ASN A 1059 -15.09 -6.02 -10.52
C ASN A 1059 -15.35 -7.47 -10.10
N GLY A 1060 -16.63 -7.90 -10.34
CA GLY A 1060 -16.92 -9.34 -10.12
C GLY A 1060 -17.27 -9.65 -8.66
N ARG A 1061 -17.28 -8.55 -7.74
CA ARG A 1061 -17.66 -8.77 -6.31
C ARG A 1061 -18.99 -8.09 -6.01
N LEU A 1062 -19.83 -8.90 -5.38
CA LEU A 1062 -21.14 -8.34 -4.97
C LEU A 1062 -20.97 -7.50 -3.70
N HIS A 1063 -21.39 -6.28 -3.88
CA HIS A 1063 -21.46 -5.40 -2.69
C HIS A 1063 -22.91 -5.23 -2.21
N GLN A 1064 -22.95 -5.16 -0.88
CA GLN A 1064 -24.30 -5.00 -0.30
C GLN A 1064 -24.22 -4.10 0.93
N GLN A 1065 -25.29 -3.11 0.97
CA GLN A 1065 -25.34 -2.23 2.16
C GLN A 1065 -26.79 -2.03 2.60
N TYR A 1066 -26.91 -1.83 3.95
CA TYR A 1066 -28.28 -1.67 4.49
C TYR A 1066 -28.41 -0.31 5.16
N PHE A 1067 -29.69 0.27 5.00
CA PHE A 1067 -29.93 1.58 5.62
C PHE A 1067 -31.27 1.56 6.37
N SER A 1068 -31.14 1.90 7.69
CA SER A 1068 -32.40 2.00 8.48
C SER A 1068 -33.12 3.32 8.16
N LEU A 1069 -34.44 3.21 8.04
CA LEU A 1069 -35.20 4.46 7.79
C LEU A 1069 -35.71 5.03 9.12
N SER A 1070 -35.78 4.23 10.13
CA SER A 1070 -36.20 4.75 11.46
C SER A 1070 -35.01 5.25 12.26
N ASP A 1071 -33.84 4.74 11.91
CA ASP A 1071 -32.58 5.17 12.55
C ASP A 1071 -31.50 5.31 11.46
N PRO A 1072 -31.58 6.30 10.59
CA PRO A 1072 -30.82 6.43 9.33
C PRO A 1072 -29.32 6.63 9.58
N PHE A 1073 -28.98 6.94 10.90
CA PHE A 1073 -27.53 7.18 11.11
C PHE A 1073 -26.99 6.19 12.13
N GLY A 1074 -27.77 5.15 12.45
CA GLY A 1074 -27.32 3.98 13.25
C GLY A 1074 -26.93 4.35 14.68
N GLN A 1075 -27.86 5.26 15.34
CA GLN A 1075 -27.52 5.68 16.72
C GLN A 1075 -27.97 4.65 17.74
N ASP A 1076 -29.01 3.90 17.39
CA ASP A 1076 -29.57 3.09 18.52
C ASP A 1076 -29.84 1.66 18.04
N ARG A 1077 -30.04 1.45 16.71
CA ARG A 1077 -30.52 0.12 16.30
C ARG A 1077 -29.87 -0.26 14.96
N GLN A 1078 -29.63 -1.60 14.82
CA GLN A 1078 -29.12 -2.09 13.52
C GLN A 1078 -30.26 -2.73 12.72
N VAL A 1079 -30.04 -2.78 11.46
CA VAL A 1079 -31.09 -3.31 10.56
C VAL A 1079 -31.18 -4.83 10.71
N ASP A 1080 -32.31 -5.34 10.92
CA ASP A 1080 -32.51 -6.80 10.86
C ASP A 1080 -32.41 -7.30 9.41
N THR A 1081 -31.26 -7.87 9.06
CA THR A 1081 -30.97 -8.20 7.65
C THR A 1081 -31.68 -9.51 7.25
N SER A 1082 -32.27 -10.15 8.21
CA SER A 1082 -33.04 -11.37 7.89
C SER A 1082 -34.44 -11.03 7.36
N MET A 1083 -34.84 -9.77 7.33
CA MET A 1083 -36.20 -9.37 6.89
C MET A 1083 -36.28 -9.41 5.36
N ASN A 1084 -37.56 -9.63 4.95
CA ASN A 1084 -37.74 -9.67 3.48
C ASN A 1084 -37.67 -8.24 2.89
N PHE A 1085 -36.74 -8.08 1.85
CA PHE A 1085 -36.62 -6.77 1.19
C PHE A 1085 -37.28 -6.82 -0.19
N ILE A 1086 -38.19 -5.80 -0.33
CA ILE A 1086 -38.97 -5.74 -1.58
C ILE A 1086 -38.22 -4.80 -2.54
N ALA A 1087 -37.91 -5.23 -3.66
CA ALA A 1087 -37.14 -4.46 -4.67
C ALA A 1087 -37.84 -3.16 -5.03
N LEU A 1088 -37.04 -2.05 -5.05
CA LEU A 1088 -37.56 -0.71 -5.40
C LEU A 1088 -37.24 -0.40 -6.86
N ASN A 1089 -35.96 -0.74 -7.28
CA ASN A 1089 -35.64 -0.47 -8.70
C ASN A 1089 -35.27 -1.78 -9.41
N HIS A 1090 -36.05 -2.87 -9.07
CA HIS A 1090 -35.93 -4.03 -10.00
C HIS A 1090 -35.95 -3.56 -11.46
N LEU A 1091 -34.73 -3.72 -12.00
CA LEU A 1091 -34.91 -4.15 -13.42
C LEU A 1091 -36.13 -5.05 -13.58
N ASN A 1092 -37.09 -4.82 -13.56
CA ASN A 1092 -37.73 -5.97 -14.25
C ASN A 1092 -36.84 -7.21 -14.26
N THR A 1093 -36.70 -8.04 -13.29
CA THR A 1093 -36.46 -9.41 -13.79
C THR A 1093 -37.57 -10.33 -13.27
N TYR A 1094 -38.68 -10.65 -13.93
CA TYR A 1094 -39.72 -11.67 -13.77
C TYR A 1094 -39.42 -12.63 -12.62
N LYS A 1095 -40.02 -12.82 -11.23
CA LYS A 1095 -40.37 -13.77 -10.14
C LYS A 1095 -39.68 -15.12 -10.33
N THR A 1096 -38.64 -15.66 -9.66
CA THR A 1096 -38.76 -17.14 -9.55
C THR A 1096 -38.65 -17.55 -8.09
N GLY A 1097 -39.62 -17.96 -7.18
CA GLY A 1097 -40.01 -18.91 -6.10
C GLY A 1097 -39.62 -20.37 -6.44
N TYR A 1098 -38.75 -21.03 -5.77
CA TYR A 1098 -38.49 -22.23 -4.94
C TYR A 1098 -38.17 -23.43 -5.83
N LEU A 1099 -36.87 -23.82 -5.89
CA LEU A 1099 -37.17 -25.24 -6.25
C LEU A 1099 -37.08 -26.13 -5.01
N LEU A 1100 -38.13 -26.32 -4.15
CA LEU A 1100 -38.66 -27.53 -3.49
C LEU A 1100 -39.30 -28.48 -4.50
N GLU A 1101 -38.71 -29.52 -4.76
CA GLU A 1101 -38.87 -30.91 -5.23
C GLU A 1101 -40.34 -31.27 -5.45
N ASN A 1102 -41.20 -30.43 -5.45
CA ASN A 1102 -42.50 -30.81 -6.03
C ASN A 1102 -42.87 -29.88 -7.19
N THR A 1103 -41.84 -29.04 -7.65
CA THR A 1103 -42.02 -28.01 -8.70
C THR A 1103 -41.06 -28.30 -9.86
N ILE A 1104 -40.38 -29.62 -9.82
CA ILE A 1104 -39.30 -29.70 -10.82
C ILE A 1104 -39.61 -30.86 -11.77
N HIS A 1105 -39.77 -30.58 -13.02
CA HIS A 1105 -39.97 -31.50 -14.15
C HIS A 1105 -38.62 -31.87 -14.78
N HIS A 1106 -38.46 -33.22 -14.82
CA HIS A 1106 -37.13 -33.70 -15.29
C HIS A 1106 -37.21 -34.05 -16.78
N GLN A 1107 -36.12 -33.52 -17.55
CA GLN A 1107 -36.06 -33.74 -19.01
C GLN A 1107 -34.66 -34.18 -19.40
N MET A 1108 -34.66 -35.24 -20.22
CA MET A 1108 -33.35 -35.79 -20.62
C MET A 1108 -33.01 -35.34 -22.04
N ILE A 1109 -31.62 -35.05 -22.21
CA ILE A 1109 -31.25 -34.57 -23.57
C ILE A 1109 -30.16 -35.52 -24.11
N GLU A 1110 -30.19 -35.81 -25.31
CA GLU A 1110 -29.41 -36.93 -25.92
C GLU A 1110 -28.16 -36.38 -26.60
N THR A 1111 -27.79 -35.11 -26.59
CA THR A 1111 -26.69 -34.56 -27.40
C THR A 1111 -25.66 -33.89 -26.47
N PRO A 1112 -24.33 -34.23 -26.59
CA PRO A 1112 -23.18 -33.64 -25.88
C PRO A 1112 -22.93 -32.19 -26.29
N LEU A 1113 -22.52 -31.25 -25.32
CA LEU A 1113 -22.52 -29.80 -25.63
C LEU A 1113 -21.13 -29.38 -26.10
N ILE A 1114 -20.97 -28.75 -27.39
CA ILE A 1114 -19.73 -28.01 -27.78
C ILE A 1114 -19.69 -26.68 -27.03
N ALA A 1115 -18.56 -26.32 -25.95
CA ALA A 1115 -18.39 -25.08 -25.14
C ALA A 1115 -18.36 -23.85 -26.06
N ASP A 1116 -19.74 -23.66 -26.74
CA ASP A 1116 -19.99 -22.51 -27.63
C ASP A 1116 -20.96 -22.90 -28.75
N ILE A 1117 -21.70 -24.23 -28.68
CA ILE A 1117 -22.81 -24.45 -29.64
C ILE A 1117 -24.15 -24.34 -28.91
N ASN A 1118 -25.48 -24.00 -29.68
CA ASN A 1118 -26.89 -23.67 -29.38
C ASN A 1118 -27.66 -24.89 -28.86
N ILE A 1119 -27.90 -24.80 -27.45
CA ILE A 1119 -28.87 -25.77 -26.89
C ILE A 1119 -30.29 -25.38 -27.31
N GLU A 1120 -31.02 -26.46 -28.18
CA GLU A 1120 -32.46 -26.27 -28.48
C GLU A 1120 -33.25 -27.52 -28.01
N GLN A 1121 -34.14 -27.27 -27.03
CA GLN A 1121 -34.90 -28.43 -26.52
C GLN A 1121 -36.39 -28.07 -26.44
N GLN A 1122 -37.20 -29.20 -26.87
CA GLN A 1122 -38.66 -29.02 -26.68
C GLN A 1122 -39.14 -29.95 -25.55
N ILE A 1123 -39.83 -29.28 -24.51
CA ILE A 1123 -40.21 -30.07 -23.33
C ILE A 1123 -41.74 -30.02 -23.16
N ASP A 1124 -42.32 -31.32 -22.88
CA ASP A 1124 -43.77 -31.37 -22.62
C ASP A 1124 -44.08 -30.99 -21.16
N ILE A 1125 -44.90 -29.88 -21.04
CA ILE A 1125 -45.05 -29.40 -19.65
C ILE A 1125 -46.49 -29.60 -19.18
N SER A 1126 -47.29 -30.59 -19.92
CA SER A 1126 -48.72 -30.83 -19.67
C SER A 1126 -48.95 -31.35 -18.24
N ASP A 1127 -48.02 -31.82 -17.56
CA ASP A 1127 -48.16 -32.45 -16.23
C ASP A 1127 -47.85 -31.42 -15.13
N LEU A 1128 -47.35 -30.07 -15.53
CA LEU A 1128 -47.01 -29.01 -14.54
C LEU A 1128 -48.24 -28.18 -14.19
N ASN A 1129 -49.46 -28.73 -14.70
CA ASN A 1129 -50.80 -28.16 -14.45
C ASN A 1129 -50.76 -26.63 -14.36
N LEU A 1130 -50.18 -26.00 -15.38
CA LEU A 1130 -49.99 -24.53 -15.36
C LEU A 1130 -51.34 -23.83 -15.51
N SER A 1131 -51.87 -22.95 -14.44
CA SER A 1131 -53.18 -22.23 -14.53
C SER A 1131 -53.26 -21.39 -15.80
N ASN A 1132 -54.53 -21.15 -16.46
CA ASN A 1132 -54.65 -20.28 -17.65
C ASN A 1132 -54.24 -18.84 -17.33
N GLY A 1133 -52.81 -18.39 -17.61
CA GLY A 1133 -52.26 -17.03 -17.43
C GLY A 1133 -50.86 -16.93 -18.06
N GLN A 1134 -50.27 -15.55 -18.16
CA GLN A 1134 -48.97 -15.24 -18.77
C GLN A 1134 -47.82 -15.58 -17.81
N HIS A 1135 -46.78 -16.38 -18.03
CA HIS A 1135 -45.68 -16.94 -17.22
C HIS A 1135 -44.35 -16.39 -17.70
N SER A 1136 -43.35 -16.11 -16.76
CA SER A 1136 -41.93 -15.73 -16.99
C SER A 1136 -41.00 -16.93 -16.82
N PHE A 1137 -39.83 -16.83 -17.74
CA PHE A 1137 -38.92 -18.00 -17.80
C PHE A 1137 -37.47 -17.51 -17.69
N TRP A 1138 -36.53 -18.28 -16.90
CA TRP A 1138 -35.08 -17.98 -16.87
C TRP A 1138 -34.31 -19.25 -16.46
N VAL A 1139 -32.68 -19.13 -16.77
CA VAL A 1139 -31.94 -20.41 -16.68
C VAL A 1139 -30.75 -20.22 -15.73
N THR A 1140 -30.46 -21.35 -15.05
CA THR A 1140 -29.18 -21.42 -14.30
C THR A 1140 -28.49 -22.76 -14.62
N LEU A 1141 -26.92 -22.60 -14.45
CA LEU A 1141 -26.14 -23.85 -14.65
C LEU A 1141 -25.84 -24.53 -13.32
N VAL A 1142 -25.75 -25.97 -13.45
CA VAL A 1142 -25.63 -26.72 -12.17
C VAL A 1142 -24.35 -27.56 -12.23
N THR A 1143 -23.46 -27.33 -11.37
CA THR A 1143 -22.18 -28.06 -11.29
C THR A 1143 -22.03 -28.67 -9.89
N SER A 1144 -21.22 -30.01 -9.88
CA SER A 1144 -21.08 -30.75 -8.61
C SER A 1144 -19.61 -30.75 -8.18
N ASN A 1145 -18.96 -30.54 -7.03
CA ASN A 1145 -17.59 -30.50 -6.49
C ASN A 1145 -17.11 -31.88 -6.02
N GLU A 1146 -15.49 -31.93 -5.71
CA GLU A 1146 -14.68 -33.16 -5.49
C GLU A 1146 -15.33 -34.06 -4.45
N GLN A 1147 -16.60 -33.85 -4.02
CA GLN A 1147 -17.32 -34.78 -3.13
C GLN A 1147 -18.73 -35.06 -3.66
N LYS A 1148 -18.99 -34.64 -4.64
CA LYS A 1148 -20.28 -34.69 -5.36
C LYS A 1148 -21.33 -33.78 -4.70
N GLN A 1149 -21.48 -32.46 -4.33
CA GLN A 1149 -22.54 -31.49 -3.96
C GLN A 1149 -22.81 -30.52 -5.12
N ILE A 1150 -24.12 -30.14 -5.31
CA ILE A 1150 -24.54 -29.38 -6.54
C ILE A 1150 -24.48 -27.88 -6.25
N GLN A 1151 -24.14 -26.86 -7.23
CA GLN A 1151 -24.03 -25.39 -7.30
C GLN A 1151 -24.66 -24.88 -8.60
N GLU A 1152 -25.46 -23.82 -8.52
CA GLU A 1152 -26.21 -23.16 -9.61
C GLU A 1152 -25.53 -21.84 -9.96
N LYS A 1153 -25.37 -21.64 -11.13
CA LYS A 1153 -24.68 -20.45 -11.67
C LYS A 1153 -25.48 -19.89 -12.86
N VAL A 1154 -25.32 -18.39 -12.88
CA VAL A 1154 -26.07 -17.73 -13.97
C VAL A 1154 -25.17 -17.69 -15.22
N PRO A 1155 -25.76 -18.23 -16.11
CA PRO A 1155 -24.90 -18.29 -17.31
C PRO A 1155 -24.59 -16.90 -17.86
N VAL A 1156 -23.46 -16.62 -18.31
CA VAL A 1156 -22.91 -15.31 -18.77
C VAL A 1156 -23.53 -14.97 -20.14
N GLU A 1157 -24.17 -15.92 -20.93
CA GLU A 1157 -24.73 -15.71 -22.28
C GLU A 1157 -26.26 -15.81 -22.25
N SER A 1158 -26.95 -15.15 -23.32
CA SER A 1158 -28.42 -14.98 -23.25
C SER A 1158 -29.12 -16.26 -23.76
N TRP A 1159 -30.50 -16.63 -23.13
CA TRP A 1159 -31.24 -17.87 -23.48
C TRP A 1159 -32.65 -17.50 -23.94
N TYR A 1160 -33.21 -18.36 -25.25
CA TYR A 1160 -34.54 -18.13 -25.85
C TYR A 1160 -35.55 -19.20 -25.41
N PHE A 1161 -37.04 -18.71 -25.05
CA PHE A 1161 -38.04 -19.68 -24.54
C PHE A 1161 -39.35 -19.51 -25.33
N SER A 1162 -40.11 -20.65 -26.01
CA SER A 1162 -41.45 -20.54 -26.63
C SER A 1162 -42.35 -21.71 -26.20
N VAL A 1163 -43.80 -21.44 -25.80
CA VAL A 1163 -44.67 -22.55 -25.34
C VAL A 1163 -45.85 -22.69 -26.30
N GLN A 1164 -46.15 -23.90 -27.02
CA GLN A 1164 -47.32 -24.20 -27.88
C GLN A 1164 -47.92 -25.56 -27.52
N GLN A 1165 -49.30 -25.56 -27.18
CA GLN A 1165 -50.04 -26.80 -26.93
C GLN A 1165 -49.36 -27.64 -25.84
N ASN A 1166 -48.84 -26.90 -24.63
CA ASN A 1166 -48.20 -27.50 -23.45
C ASN A 1166 -46.82 -28.08 -23.79
N GLN A 1167 -46.31 -27.36 -24.74
CA GLN A 1167 -44.93 -27.73 -25.11
C GLN A 1167 -44.03 -26.49 -25.00
N LEU A 1168 -42.94 -26.59 -24.21
CA LEU A 1168 -41.97 -25.50 -23.98
C LEU A 1168 -40.72 -25.74 -24.83
N THR A 1169 -40.52 -24.77 -25.81
CA THR A 1169 -39.28 -24.82 -26.61
C THR A 1169 -38.24 -23.86 -26.01
N ILE A 1170 -36.82 -24.29 -25.74
CA ILE A 1170 -35.73 -23.53 -25.09
C ILE A 1170 -34.50 -23.61 -25.98
N LYS A 1171 -33.85 -22.26 -26.18
CA LYS A 1171 -32.67 -22.18 -27.08
C LYS A 1171 -31.60 -21.31 -26.42
N GLY A 1172 -30.20 -21.67 -26.19
CA GLY A 1172 -29.17 -20.87 -25.49
C GLY A 1172 -27.83 -21.60 -25.47
N THR A 1173 -26.57 -20.73 -24.99
CA THR A 1173 -25.21 -21.33 -25.09
C THR A 1173 -24.55 -21.33 -23.70
N ILE A 1174 -23.49 -22.13 -23.43
CA ILE A 1174 -22.86 -22.32 -22.10
C ILE A 1174 -21.40 -21.88 -22.21
N ASP A 1175 -20.77 -20.99 -21.37
CA ASP A 1175 -19.43 -20.40 -21.19
C ASP A 1175 -18.33 -21.45 -21.32
N SER A 1176 -17.18 -21.14 -22.10
CA SER A 1176 -16.00 -21.98 -22.43
C SER A 1176 -14.94 -21.89 -21.32
N THR A 1177 -15.34 -22.08 -19.99
CA THR A 1177 -14.38 -22.19 -18.86
C THR A 1177 -13.71 -23.55 -18.86
N PRO A 1178 -12.20 -23.67 -19.17
CA PRO A 1178 -11.46 -24.95 -19.07
C PRO A 1178 -11.57 -25.58 -17.68
N GLY A 1179 -12.25 -27.00 -17.67
CA GLY A 1179 -12.33 -27.79 -16.42
C GLY A 1179 -13.70 -27.63 -15.76
N LEU A 1180 -14.64 -26.90 -16.41
CA LEU A 1180 -16.00 -26.71 -15.87
C LEU A 1180 -16.80 -28.02 -15.93
N LYS A 1181 -17.14 -28.67 -14.74
CA LYS A 1181 -17.91 -29.94 -14.66
C LYS A 1181 -19.38 -29.64 -14.33
N LEU A 1182 -20.14 -29.77 -15.43
CA LEU A 1182 -21.55 -29.32 -15.36
C LEU A 1182 -22.46 -30.54 -15.14
N ASP A 1183 -23.37 -30.53 -14.30
CA ASP A 1183 -24.25 -31.63 -13.81
C ASP A 1183 -25.68 -31.46 -14.35
N GLY A 1184 -25.92 -30.24 -14.92
CA GLY A 1184 -27.23 -30.09 -15.60
C GLY A 1184 -27.60 -28.60 -15.73
N ILE A 1185 -28.72 -28.24 -16.45
CA ILE A 1185 -29.27 -26.88 -16.68
C ILE A 1185 -30.66 -26.80 -16.04
N LEU A 1186 -30.86 -25.76 -15.32
CA LEU A 1186 -32.14 -25.63 -14.61
C LEU A 1186 -32.96 -24.48 -15.22
N ILE A 1187 -34.36 -24.73 -15.52
CA ILE A 1187 -35.24 -23.75 -16.21
C ILE A 1187 -36.37 -23.37 -15.25
N HIS A 1188 -36.47 -22.00 -14.99
CA HIS A 1188 -37.46 -21.51 -14.00
C HIS A 1188 -38.69 -20.97 -14.73
N ILE A 1189 -40.02 -21.39 -14.34
CA ILE A 1189 -41.28 -20.93 -14.97
C ILE A 1189 -42.17 -20.33 -13.88
N ASP A 1190 -42.37 -18.94 -13.97
CA ASP A 1190 -43.06 -18.33 -12.83
C ASP A 1190 -44.15 -17.38 -13.33
N GLN A 1191 -45.40 -17.41 -12.78
CA GLN A 1191 -46.51 -16.53 -13.23
C GLN A 1191 -46.68 -15.35 -12.27
N HIS A 1192 -45.89 -15.24 -10.90
CA HIS A 1192 -46.04 -14.23 -9.84
C HIS A 1192 -44.65 -13.77 -9.37
N LEU A 1193 -43.86 -13.17 -10.24
CA LEU A 1193 -42.44 -12.71 -10.02
C LEU A 1193 -42.36 -11.78 -8.83
N GLN A 1194 -43.63 -11.54 -8.25
CA GLN A 1194 -43.68 -10.53 -7.16
C GLN A 1194 -44.43 -11.06 -5.95
N ASP A 1195 -44.59 -12.22 -5.78
CA ASP A 1195 -45.21 -12.87 -4.63
C ASP A 1195 -44.43 -14.15 -4.28
N HIS A 1196 -44.71 -14.84 -3.22
CA HIS A 1196 -43.93 -15.95 -2.63
C HIS A 1196 -44.32 -17.28 -3.29
N VAL A 1197 -44.95 -17.29 -4.50
CA VAL A 1197 -45.30 -18.61 -5.06
C VAL A 1197 -44.13 -19.11 -5.92
N ALA A 1198 -43.70 -20.36 -5.51
CA ALA A 1198 -42.48 -20.95 -6.11
C ALA A 1198 -42.67 -21.22 -7.60
N PRO A 1199 -41.51 -20.75 -8.49
CA PRO A 1199 -41.56 -21.05 -9.92
C PRO A 1199 -41.54 -22.56 -10.19
N LYS A 1200 -42.34 -23.01 -11.09
CA LYS A 1200 -42.16 -24.42 -11.51
C LYS A 1200 -40.85 -24.60 -12.28
N LEU A 1201 -40.19 -25.69 -11.96
CA LEU A 1201 -38.81 -25.86 -12.48
C LEU A 1201 -38.72 -27.08 -13.39
N ILE A 1202 -37.81 -26.92 -14.48
CA ILE A 1202 -37.48 -28.06 -15.35
C ILE A 1202 -35.96 -28.29 -15.28
N TRP A 1203 -35.69 -29.57 -15.10
CA TRP A 1203 -34.27 -29.95 -14.98
C TRP A 1203 -33.86 -30.75 -16.22
N LEU A 1204 -32.64 -30.14 -16.81
CA LEU A 1204 -32.17 -30.82 -18.03
C LEU A 1204 -30.87 -31.57 -17.71
N GLN A 1205 -31.08 -32.78 -18.13
CA GLN A 1205 -29.87 -33.58 -17.84
C GLN A 1205 -29.66 -34.60 -18.94
N GLN A 1206 -28.22 -35.10 -19.09
CA GLN A 1206 -27.86 -36.01 -20.21
C GLN A 1206 -27.75 -37.45 -19.68
N ASN A 1207 -28.48 -38.49 -20.16
CA ASN A 1207 -28.33 -39.84 -19.57
C ASN A 1207 -27.85 -40.83 -20.65
N ASN A 1208 -26.77 -41.73 -20.20
CA ASN A 1208 -26.26 -43.12 -20.18
C ASN A 1208 -24.87 -43.17 -20.83
N GLN A 1209 -23.80 -42.50 -20.41
CA GLN A 1209 -22.37 -42.86 -20.44
C GLN A 1209 -21.57 -41.89 -19.57
N ASN A 1210 -22.25 -41.52 -18.60
CA ASN A 1210 -21.41 -40.94 -17.53
C ASN A 1210 -22.16 -41.01 -16.20
N PRO A 1211 -21.95 -42.01 -15.40
CA PRO A 1211 -22.44 -42.44 -14.08
C PRO A 1211 -22.32 -41.33 -13.03
N THR A 1212 -22.14 -40.17 -13.42
CA THR A 1212 -22.08 -39.13 -12.38
C THR A 1212 -23.13 -38.06 -12.64
N GLY A 1213 -24.12 -38.31 -14.02
CA GLY A 1213 -25.23 -37.34 -14.20
C GLY A 1213 -24.70 -35.94 -14.52
N GLN A 1214 -23.59 -35.89 -15.31
CA GLN A 1214 -22.84 -34.68 -15.69
C GLN A 1214 -22.95 -34.46 -17.20
N LEU A 1215 -23.43 -33.21 -17.70
CA LEU A 1215 -23.48 -32.76 -19.10
C LEU A 1215 -22.08 -32.68 -19.70
N ALA A 1216 -21.69 -33.57 -20.50
CA ALA A 1216 -20.33 -33.73 -21.06
C ALA A 1216 -20.12 -32.74 -22.22
N GLU A 1217 -19.01 -31.90 -22.01
CA GLU A 1217 -18.45 -31.02 -23.06
C GLU A 1217 -17.77 -31.86 -24.16
N ASN A 1218 -18.12 -31.77 -25.40
CA ASN A 1218 -17.46 -32.51 -26.51
C ASN A 1218 -15.98 -32.13 -26.59
N ILE A 1219 -15.14 -32.81 -25.97
CA ILE A 1219 -13.70 -32.57 -25.72
C ILE A 1219 -12.89 -33.02 -26.95
N GLU A 1220 -13.42 -33.78 -27.90
CA GLU A 1220 -12.77 -34.26 -29.14
C GLU A 1220 -12.59 -33.11 -30.14
N PHE A 1221 -13.18 -31.94 -29.95
CA PHE A 1221 -12.94 -30.80 -30.86
C PHE A 1221 -12.23 -29.67 -30.09
N LEU A 1222 -11.73 -29.96 -28.66
CA LEU A 1222 -11.01 -28.96 -27.85
C LEU A 1222 -9.52 -29.33 -27.81
N ASP A 1223 -8.46 -28.70 -28.46
CA ASP A 1223 -7.00 -28.88 -28.42
C ASP A 1223 -6.42 -28.28 -27.13
N TYR A 1224 -6.00 -29.29 -26.25
CA TYR A 1224 -5.52 -29.54 -24.88
C TYR A 1224 -4.02 -29.26 -24.80
N ASN A 1225 -3.16 -28.50 -25.68
CA ASN A 1225 -1.76 -28.03 -25.60
C ASN A 1225 -1.70 -26.50 -25.65
N ARG A 1226 -2.93 -25.92 -25.50
CA ARG A 1226 -3.03 -24.48 -25.15
C ARG A 1226 -3.93 -24.31 -23.93
N PRO A 1227 -3.34 -23.92 -22.89
CA PRO A 1227 -4.27 -24.00 -21.75
C PRO A 1227 -5.42 -22.99 -21.89
N VAL A 1228 -6.76 -23.37 -22.21
CA VAL A 1228 -8.10 -22.82 -21.91
C VAL A 1228 -8.04 -21.91 -20.68
N VAL A 1229 -7.75 -20.57 -20.74
CA VAL A 1229 -7.72 -19.52 -19.71
C VAL A 1229 -9.17 -19.17 -19.32
N PHE A 1230 -9.58 -19.94 -18.04
CA PHE A 1230 -10.83 -19.61 -17.31
C PHE A 1230 -10.48 -19.14 -15.90
N ASN A 1231 -10.46 -17.76 -15.29
CA ASN A 1231 -10.90 -16.65 -14.44
C ASN A 1231 -9.93 -16.47 -13.27
N SER A 1232 -8.93 -15.31 -12.79
CA SER A 1232 -8.24 -14.75 -11.60
C SER A 1232 -9.09 -13.63 -10.97
N GLY A 1233 -10.14 -13.87 -9.92
CA GLY A 1233 -10.77 -12.94 -8.94
C GLY A 1233 -10.33 -13.28 -7.51
N SER A 1234 -9.12 -13.06 -6.74
CA SER A 1234 -8.64 -12.69 -5.39
C SER A 1234 -9.80 -12.22 -4.49
N VAL A 1235 -10.43 -13.01 -3.54
CA VAL A 1235 -11.13 -12.91 -2.23
C VAL A 1235 -10.12 -12.49 -1.17
N LEU A 1236 -9.87 -11.18 -0.79
CA LEU A 1236 -9.40 -10.48 0.41
C LEU A 1236 -10.23 -10.85 1.64
N PRO A 1237 -9.73 -11.20 2.98
CA PRO A 1237 -10.07 -11.39 4.41
C PRO A 1237 -10.91 -10.23 4.93
N GLU A 1238 -12.10 -9.88 4.55
CA GLU A 1238 -13.12 -9.15 5.36
C GLU A 1238 -14.00 -10.14 6.11
N LEU A 1239 -13.56 -10.65 7.45
CA LEU A 1239 -14.54 -10.62 8.56
C LEU A 1239 -14.54 -11.97 9.28
N ILE A 1240 -13.42 -12.34 9.94
CA ILE A 1240 -13.49 -13.38 11.00
C ILE A 1240 -13.82 -12.69 12.33
N SER A 1241 -14.81 -11.80 12.41
CA SER A 1241 -15.34 -11.70 13.80
C SER A 1241 -16.86 -11.53 13.77
N SER A 1242 -17.65 -12.24 13.01
CA SER A 1242 -19.06 -12.18 13.48
C SER A 1242 -19.77 -13.50 13.11
N ILE A 1243 -19.27 -14.62 13.61
CA ILE A 1243 -20.20 -15.78 13.65
C ILE A 1243 -20.74 -15.93 15.08
N PRO A 1244 -22.05 -15.52 15.39
CA PRO A 1244 -22.66 -15.93 16.66
C PRO A 1244 -22.66 -17.47 16.83
N GLU A 1245 -21.82 -17.89 17.76
CA GLU A 1245 -21.79 -19.19 18.48
C GLU A 1245 -23.20 -19.67 18.84
N GLU A 1246 -24.12 -19.72 17.83
CA GLU A 1246 -25.16 -20.71 18.20
C GLU A 1246 -26.04 -21.02 16.98
N GLU A 1247 -25.88 -22.16 16.32
CA GLU A 1247 -26.67 -22.93 15.34
C GLU A 1247 -28.17 -22.89 15.67
N PRO A 1248 -29.17 -22.35 14.59
CA PRO A 1248 -30.41 -23.14 14.54
C PRO A 1248 -30.77 -23.56 13.11
N SER A 1249 -30.76 -24.79 12.57
CA SER A 1249 -31.38 -25.87 11.77
C SER A 1249 -32.59 -25.37 11.00
N SER A 1250 -32.55 -24.93 9.51
CA SER A 1250 -33.20 -25.58 8.35
C SER A 1250 -33.51 -24.52 7.28
N PHE A 1251 -32.61 -24.11 6.05
CA PHE A 1251 -32.56 -23.70 4.63
C PHE A 1251 -32.99 -24.87 3.72
N TYR A 1252 -34.15 -24.65 2.71
CA TYR A 1252 -33.94 -25.09 1.29
C TYR A 1252 -33.65 -23.87 0.41
N SER A 1253 -32.18 -23.46 -0.13
CA SER A 1253 -31.16 -22.97 -1.07
C SER A 1253 -31.47 -23.41 -2.51
N PRO A 1254 -31.39 -22.57 -3.67
CA PRO A 1254 -30.90 -22.98 -5.01
C PRO A 1254 -29.37 -23.05 -5.06
N THR A 1255 -28.80 -24.09 -4.57
CA THR A 1255 -27.65 -24.61 -5.33
C THR A 1255 -27.43 -26.08 -4.97
N MET A 1256 -28.05 -27.23 -5.45
CA MET A 1256 -27.68 -28.56 -4.89
C MET A 1256 -26.73 -29.29 -5.86
N SER A 1257 -25.32 -29.81 -5.44
CA SER A 1257 -24.32 -30.86 -5.86
C SER A 1257 -24.82 -32.23 -5.44
N ILE A 1258 -24.97 -33.65 -6.28
CA ILE A 1258 -25.24 -35.02 -6.71
C ILE A 1258 -24.36 -35.98 -5.89
N PRO A 1259 -24.77 -37.30 -5.17
CA PRO A 1259 -23.88 -38.41 -4.77
C PRO A 1259 -23.89 -39.53 -5.83
N GLN A 1260 -22.65 -40.59 -6.23
CA GLN A 1260 -22.07 -41.64 -7.08
C GLN A 1260 -22.58 -43.00 -6.67
N HIS A 1261 -23.31 -44.00 -7.51
CA HIS A 1261 -23.58 -45.45 -7.57
C HIS A 1261 -22.74 -46.09 -8.69
N LYS A 1262 -21.83 -47.30 -8.51
CA LYS A 1262 -21.34 -48.60 -9.02
C LYS A 1262 -22.32 -49.21 -10.04
N GLN A 1263 -21.86 -49.46 -11.34
CA GLN A 1263 -22.08 -50.11 -12.62
C GLN A 1263 -22.72 -51.50 -12.46
N ALA A 1264 -23.61 -51.90 -13.46
CA ALA A 1264 -23.65 -52.64 -14.73
C ALA A 1264 -24.97 -53.42 -14.82
N ALA A 1265 -25.45 -53.56 -16.10
CA ALA A 1265 -25.54 -54.48 -17.25
C ALA A 1265 -26.84 -54.22 -18.00
N MET A 1266 -26.66 -53.96 -19.34
CA MET A 1266 -26.81 -54.60 -20.66
C MET A 1266 -28.27 -54.56 -21.10
N LEU A 1267 -28.47 -54.08 -22.35
CA LEU A 1267 -28.70 -54.42 -23.77
C LEU A 1267 -30.20 -54.47 -24.06
N LEU A 1268 -30.57 -53.91 -25.12
CA LEU A 1268 -30.80 -54.28 -26.53
C LEU A 1268 -32.22 -53.85 -26.94
N TYR A 1269 -32.35 -53.27 -28.13
CA TYR A 1269 -32.79 -53.58 -29.50
C TYR A 1269 -33.79 -52.52 -29.95
N CYS A 1270 -33.48 -51.90 -31.05
CA CYS A 1270 -33.77 -51.42 -32.41
C CYS A 1270 -33.65 -49.88 -32.42
#